data_AF-A0AAE6WIB7-F1
#
_entry.id   AF-A0AAE6WIB7-F1
#
_cell.length_a   1.000
_cell.length_b   1.000
_cell.length_c   1.000
_cell.angle_alpha   90.00
_cell.angle_beta   90.00
_cell.angle_gamma   90.00
#
_symmetry.space_group_name_H-M   'P 1'
#
loop_
_entity.id
_entity.type
_entity.pdbx_description
1 polymer ?
#
loop_
_entity_poly.entity_id
_entity_poly.type
_entity_poly.pdbx_seq_one_letter_code
_entity_poly.pdbx_strand_id
1 'polypeptide(L)'
;MTVVANRGTTNFEFLILDWDLKEKYYDRAKYIEDFYVAGEYKKVIEQEKKFESSLLSENLITKEIACDSTGDLKEDALIRLITLYQALKQISINSGQIVKSEFKDPLGEEQYQTNERKLIYIQTADNSSGNWKVYAESEKIGDATADVDPDPLNYQPNSEYLRKQAAQRINSYMTTSGVPYQIEWAELAYRPKDKQNPWFRDKEVHKVLKRSGYKKNTDVEGNEWWKVSLDVAKQAISAVKENREAIAGPVIDKSKIILRPEQVAAVEQTKKVFNKKDRMLWNAKMRFGKTLTAYQLIKEKKYRCILILTHRPVVSDSWFEDFGKLEMDKAGYMYGSKEKGMTIEKLISRNTNFVYFASMQDLRGSSQVGGKQGQKNELVFSTDWDLIIFDEAHEGTQTELAQNVEKAIKKDNTKILELSGTPFNLLEQYSEDQVFAWDYVMEQEAKLRWATEKPDEQNPYETLPKVNMFTFEMNNKEKYADESRSFNFKEFFRVKDDGKFVHESDVNKFLNEISRPSETNYPYSTEKFRNQLRHSLWLMPGRAEAKALKDLMDKHPIFGTEYTIVNVVDQDDKEITSKDDPDLGRVRTAIGDKPWETKTITLTVRKLTTGVNVKEWTAVMFLNNTTSAMNYLQAAFRAQTPYSNEVQGQKTNAYIFDFAPDRALTVMAESASINSGIGKRNTLEQKQKMAKLLNFLPILGIEGNKMRTFNVDRMLTQLKKVYAEKAVRSGFDDDSLYSDALLTIDPEAAKLFEKLRGIVGKTKATKKSKKVSINEQVLTEEEYEKAQKAKKKKRKERTPEELAALEKERQAKKERKNAISILRGISVRIPLMIFGMEVDIAKDIDIETFVNEVDDVSWEEFMPAGVTKAMFKEQAKYYDPEVFIEAGRIIRSRAKSYDDLTYTERTKQIALLHGTFKNPDKETVLTPWKVVNRQLVSTIGGLSFYNDDFSDTTLEDKTSLHWVEQPDSDDIFKNDGKVLEINSKTGLYPLYVATSFFYKKQMQFIDDNLGKINKHDEERIIQEILRDNVYVIAKTPMAKTITQRTLAGYKNWKTNIIYIKDLIDLLKVDKSLVVDKLKKEFGIMKFDVVVGNPPYQEDNSDSNRDQPLYPHFYDLAEMLSNKYSLISPGRFLFGIGATSPEWNNKMLSDDHIKVIHFEQKSDMIFPNTDIKGGVAILYRDSNRALGPIGTFTISKELNYILNKVEKKGFNPISNIIFGNSSYKLTETVFKDNPEFEKRVSKAERKSLGSNALVKSIILCKILYNVLPVSH
;
A
#
# COMPACT_ATOMS: atom_id res chain seq x y z
N MET A 1 -12.19 -31.05 21.83
CA MET A 1 -12.37 -30.01 22.85
C MET A 1 -11.16 -29.09 22.78
N THR A 2 -11.20 -27.81 22.41
CA THR A 2 -12.28 -26.82 22.42
C THR A 2 -11.86 -25.72 21.42
N VAL A 3 -12.59 -25.56 20.31
CA VAL A 3 -12.47 -24.39 19.43
C VAL A 3 -13.87 -23.85 19.23
N VAL A 4 -14.32 -23.04 20.17
CA VAL A 4 -15.47 -22.14 19.98
C VAL A 4 -15.09 -20.85 20.67
N ALA A 5 -14.84 -19.80 19.88
CA ALA A 5 -14.72 -18.45 20.39
C ALA A 5 -15.74 -17.59 19.63
N ASN A 6 -16.83 -17.33 20.35
CA ASN A 6 -17.98 -16.47 20.06
C ASN A 6 -17.66 -15.26 19.16
N ARG A 7 -18.19 -15.30 17.94
CA ARG A 7 -18.75 -14.11 17.28
C ARG A 7 -20.09 -13.81 17.95
N GLY A 8 -20.61 -12.59 17.82
CA GLY A 8 -21.97 -12.28 18.29
C GLY A 8 -22.93 -13.39 17.89
N THR A 9 -23.75 -13.81 18.84
CA THR A 9 -24.61 -15.01 18.76
C THR A 9 -25.14 -15.27 17.35
N THR A 10 -24.83 -16.43 16.77
CA THR A 10 -25.36 -16.83 15.45
C THR A 10 -26.89 -16.90 15.53
N ASN A 11 -27.60 -16.75 14.40
CA ASN A 11 -29.06 -16.91 14.42
C ASN A 11 -29.46 -18.27 15.00
N PHE A 12 -28.63 -19.28 14.75
CA PHE A 12 -28.85 -20.66 15.14
C PHE A 12 -28.51 -20.96 16.62
N GLU A 13 -27.79 -20.07 17.34
CA GLU A 13 -27.44 -20.28 18.76
C GLU A 13 -28.65 -20.22 19.70
N PHE A 14 -29.73 -19.59 19.27
CA PHE A 14 -30.98 -19.46 20.02
C PHE A 14 -32.00 -20.59 19.75
N LEU A 15 -31.68 -21.50 18.83
CA LEU A 15 -32.46 -22.71 18.61
C LEU A 15 -32.11 -23.69 19.72
N ILE A 16 -33.04 -23.85 20.67
CA ILE A 16 -32.97 -24.93 21.63
C ILE A 16 -33.14 -26.21 20.79
N LEU A 17 -32.20 -27.13 20.86
CA LEU A 17 -32.32 -28.46 20.24
C LEU A 17 -31.91 -29.46 21.32
N ASP A 18 -32.53 -30.65 21.35
CA ASP A 18 -32.00 -31.75 22.17
C ASP A 18 -30.52 -32.00 21.79
N TRP A 19 -29.71 -32.48 22.73
CA TRP A 19 -28.25 -32.58 22.60
C TRP A 19 -27.84 -33.32 21.32
N ASP A 20 -28.56 -34.39 20.97
CA ASP A 20 -28.36 -35.18 19.74
C ASP A 20 -28.69 -34.41 18.45
N LEU A 21 -29.75 -33.59 18.45
CA LEU A 21 -30.14 -32.76 17.30
C LEU A 21 -29.19 -31.57 17.13
N LYS A 22 -28.70 -31.01 18.24
CA LYS A 22 -27.70 -29.95 18.24
C LYS A 22 -26.39 -30.45 17.66
N GLU A 23 -25.88 -31.60 18.12
CA GLU A 23 -24.65 -32.19 17.56
C GLU A 23 -24.78 -32.50 16.06
N LYS A 24 -25.97 -32.89 15.61
CA LYS A 24 -26.21 -33.29 14.20
C LYS A 24 -26.43 -32.14 13.22
N TYR A 25 -27.13 -31.08 13.62
CA TYR A 25 -27.63 -30.06 12.68
C TYR A 25 -27.09 -28.65 12.91
N TYR A 26 -26.77 -28.28 14.15
CA TYR A 26 -26.36 -26.92 14.49
C TYR A 26 -25.03 -26.55 13.84
N ASP A 27 -24.01 -27.41 13.94
CA ASP A 27 -22.69 -27.13 13.36
C ASP A 27 -22.76 -26.99 11.84
N ARG A 28 -23.65 -27.74 11.19
CA ARG A 28 -23.86 -27.67 9.74
C ARG A 28 -24.65 -26.43 9.31
N ALA A 29 -25.66 -26.02 10.09
CA ALA A 29 -26.37 -24.76 9.84
C ALA A 29 -25.48 -23.53 10.07
N LYS A 30 -24.66 -23.56 11.13
CA LYS A 30 -23.62 -22.56 11.39
C LYS A 30 -22.57 -22.51 10.28
N TYR A 31 -22.14 -23.67 9.78
CA TYR A 31 -21.23 -23.75 8.64
C TYR A 31 -21.83 -23.12 7.35
N ILE A 32 -23.14 -23.26 7.14
CA ILE A 32 -23.85 -22.60 6.03
C ILE A 32 -23.94 -21.08 6.26
N GLU A 33 -24.21 -20.63 7.49
CA GLU A 33 -24.21 -19.21 7.85
C GLU A 33 -22.81 -18.57 7.70
N ASP A 34 -21.76 -19.31 8.05
CA ASP A 34 -20.37 -18.89 7.86
C ASP A 34 -20.06 -18.63 6.37
N PHE A 35 -20.62 -19.41 5.44
CA PHE A 35 -20.51 -19.13 4.01
C PHE A 35 -21.22 -17.84 3.60
N TYR A 36 -22.38 -17.54 4.19
CA TYR A 36 -23.11 -16.31 3.91
C TYR A 36 -22.40 -15.08 4.45
N VAL A 37 -21.87 -15.16 5.67
CA VAL A 37 -20.99 -14.13 6.26
C VAL A 37 -19.72 -13.98 5.44
N ALA A 38 -19.17 -15.08 4.93
CA ALA A 38 -18.08 -15.08 3.98
C ALA A 38 -18.51 -14.64 2.57
N GLY A 39 -19.75 -14.21 2.32
CA GLY A 39 -20.19 -13.73 1.00
C GLY A 39 -20.17 -14.78 -0.12
N GLU A 40 -20.07 -16.06 0.22
CA GLU A 40 -20.07 -17.19 -0.70
C GLU A 40 -21.50 -17.65 -0.99
N TYR A 41 -22.36 -16.74 -1.45
CA TYR A 41 -23.82 -16.94 -1.55
C TYR A 41 -24.22 -18.15 -2.41
N LYS A 42 -23.48 -18.45 -3.48
CA LYS A 42 -23.69 -19.68 -4.27
C LYS A 42 -23.47 -20.95 -3.45
N LYS A 43 -22.45 -20.97 -2.59
CA LYS A 43 -22.19 -22.12 -1.70
C LYS A 43 -23.23 -22.22 -0.60
N VAL A 44 -23.74 -21.09 -0.10
CA VAL A 44 -24.88 -21.09 0.83
C VAL A 44 -26.06 -21.80 0.19
N ILE A 45 -26.44 -21.40 -1.04
CA ILE A 45 -27.53 -22.00 -1.80
C ILE A 45 -27.29 -23.51 -2.04
N GLU A 46 -26.06 -23.91 -2.38
CA GLU A 46 -25.71 -25.32 -2.63
C GLU A 46 -25.75 -26.17 -1.36
N GLN A 47 -25.14 -25.68 -0.27
CA GLN A 47 -25.01 -26.41 0.99
C GLN A 47 -26.33 -26.47 1.75
N GLU A 48 -27.14 -25.42 1.64
CA GLU A 48 -28.50 -25.40 2.17
C GLU A 48 -29.38 -26.43 1.47
N LYS A 49 -29.38 -26.50 0.13
CA LYS A 49 -30.09 -27.58 -0.60
C LYS A 49 -29.66 -28.98 -0.14
N LYS A 50 -28.35 -29.22 0.01
CA LYS A 50 -27.83 -30.50 0.52
C LYS A 50 -28.28 -30.79 1.96
N PHE A 51 -28.49 -29.76 2.75
CA PHE A 51 -28.95 -29.88 4.13
C PHE A 51 -30.44 -30.15 4.18
N GLU A 52 -31.23 -29.43 3.37
CA GLU A 52 -32.66 -29.63 3.18
C GLU A 52 -32.99 -31.05 2.69
N SER A 53 -32.28 -31.56 1.68
CA SER A 53 -32.45 -32.96 1.23
C SER A 53 -32.16 -33.98 2.35
N SER A 54 -31.22 -33.66 3.25
CA SER A 54 -30.93 -34.49 4.43
C SER A 54 -32.12 -34.49 5.40
N LEU A 55 -32.70 -33.31 5.68
CA LEU A 55 -33.86 -33.18 6.56
C LEU A 55 -35.10 -33.90 6.00
N LEU A 56 -35.30 -33.89 4.68
CA LEU A 56 -36.35 -34.63 3.99
C LEU A 56 -36.17 -36.15 4.09
N SER A 57 -34.95 -36.64 3.85
CA SER A 57 -34.65 -38.07 3.91
C SER A 57 -34.85 -38.69 5.30
N GLU A 58 -34.80 -37.84 6.33
CA GLU A 58 -34.99 -38.22 7.73
C GLU A 58 -36.41 -37.95 8.25
N ASN A 59 -37.36 -37.59 7.38
CA ASN A 59 -38.75 -37.23 7.72
C ASN A 59 -38.88 -36.08 8.74
N LEU A 60 -37.88 -35.19 8.84
CA LEU A 60 -37.91 -34.04 9.75
C LEU A 60 -38.68 -32.86 9.17
N ILE A 61 -38.79 -32.78 7.84
CA ILE A 61 -39.66 -31.87 7.10
C ILE A 61 -40.43 -32.65 6.03
N THR A 62 -41.63 -32.21 5.67
CA THR A 62 -42.57 -33.01 4.85
C THR A 62 -42.57 -32.67 3.35
N LYS A 63 -41.96 -31.55 2.94
CA LYS A 63 -41.82 -31.09 1.55
C LYS A 63 -40.58 -30.20 1.38
N GLU A 64 -40.01 -30.17 0.18
CA GLU A 64 -39.03 -29.14 -0.20
C GLU A 64 -39.66 -27.75 -0.05
N ILE A 65 -38.89 -26.82 0.50
CA ILE A 65 -39.26 -25.43 0.69
C ILE A 65 -38.90 -24.70 -0.59
N ALA A 66 -39.92 -24.36 -1.37
CA ALA A 66 -39.74 -23.58 -2.58
C ALA A 66 -39.27 -22.15 -2.22
N CYS A 67 -38.06 -21.78 -2.66
CA CYS A 67 -37.62 -20.39 -2.71
C CYS A 67 -37.45 -19.98 -4.17
N ASP A 68 -38.34 -19.10 -4.64
CA ASP A 68 -38.22 -18.46 -5.94
C ASP A 68 -36.94 -17.60 -5.99
N SER A 69 -36.20 -17.67 -7.09
CA SER A 69 -35.02 -16.83 -7.27
C SER A 69 -35.45 -15.39 -7.54
N THR A 70 -34.90 -14.47 -6.77
CA THR A 70 -35.07 -13.02 -6.92
C THR A 70 -34.18 -12.44 -8.03
N GLY A 71 -33.22 -13.21 -8.54
CA GLY A 71 -32.17 -12.74 -9.44
C GLY A 71 -30.98 -12.10 -8.72
N ASP A 72 -31.06 -11.83 -7.41
CA ASP A 72 -29.92 -11.45 -6.56
C ASP A 72 -29.46 -12.65 -5.71
N LEU A 73 -28.22 -13.10 -5.97
CA LEU A 73 -27.61 -14.23 -5.27
C LEU A 73 -27.52 -14.05 -3.74
N LYS A 74 -27.31 -12.82 -3.26
CA LYS A 74 -27.26 -12.53 -1.82
C LYS A 74 -28.65 -12.67 -1.21
N GLU A 75 -29.65 -12.10 -1.86
CA GLU A 75 -31.04 -12.15 -1.40
C GLU A 75 -31.56 -13.58 -1.41
N ASP A 76 -31.27 -14.34 -2.47
CA ASP A 76 -31.58 -15.78 -2.56
C ASP A 76 -30.90 -16.59 -1.44
N ALA A 77 -29.63 -16.30 -1.13
CA ALA A 77 -28.92 -16.97 -0.05
C ALA A 77 -29.42 -16.55 1.35
N LEU A 78 -29.85 -15.30 1.52
CA LEU A 78 -30.44 -14.80 2.75
C LEU A 78 -31.81 -15.44 2.99
N ILE A 79 -32.66 -15.48 1.96
CA ILE A 79 -33.95 -16.16 1.99
C ILE A 79 -33.74 -17.62 2.37
N ARG A 80 -32.77 -18.31 1.76
CA ARG A 80 -32.45 -19.70 2.13
C ARG A 80 -31.97 -19.88 3.56
N LEU A 81 -31.19 -18.95 4.09
CA LEU A 81 -30.79 -18.99 5.50
C LEU A 81 -31.97 -18.73 6.45
N ILE A 82 -32.85 -17.81 6.10
CA ILE A 82 -34.09 -17.54 6.84
C ILE A 82 -34.96 -18.81 6.83
N THR A 83 -35.12 -19.42 5.67
CA THR A 83 -35.87 -20.67 5.47
C THR A 83 -35.28 -21.82 6.28
N LEU A 84 -33.95 -22.00 6.20
CA LEU A 84 -33.22 -22.99 6.98
C LEU A 84 -33.41 -22.79 8.48
N TYR A 85 -33.31 -21.53 8.93
CA TYR A 85 -33.57 -21.17 10.32
C TYR A 85 -35.01 -21.46 10.72
N GLN A 86 -36.00 -21.16 9.86
CA GLN A 86 -37.41 -21.48 10.10
C GLN A 86 -37.65 -23.00 10.16
N ALA A 87 -37.01 -23.79 9.31
CA ALA A 87 -37.10 -25.25 9.32
C ALA A 87 -36.54 -25.83 10.63
N LEU A 88 -35.34 -25.42 11.03
CA LEU A 88 -34.74 -25.85 12.30
C LEU A 88 -35.51 -25.33 13.52
N LYS A 89 -36.06 -24.12 13.44
CA LYS A 89 -37.00 -23.57 14.44
C LYS A 89 -38.26 -24.42 14.55
N GLN A 90 -38.83 -24.88 13.44
CA GLN A 90 -40.01 -25.73 13.45
C GLN A 90 -39.71 -27.13 14.00
N ILE A 91 -38.55 -27.71 13.65
CA ILE A 91 -38.07 -28.98 14.22
C ILE A 91 -37.93 -28.85 15.74
N SER A 92 -37.31 -27.76 16.21
CA SER A 92 -37.20 -27.45 17.64
C SER A 92 -38.57 -27.32 18.34
N ILE A 93 -39.53 -26.64 17.71
CA ILE A 93 -40.91 -26.52 18.21
C ILE A 93 -41.61 -27.88 18.29
N ASN A 94 -41.47 -28.72 17.26
CA ASN A 94 -42.07 -30.05 17.20
C ASN A 94 -41.49 -31.00 18.26
N SER A 95 -40.24 -30.79 18.68
CA SER A 95 -39.61 -31.47 19.82
C SER A 95 -40.04 -30.92 21.19
N GLY A 96 -41.05 -30.04 21.24
CA GLY A 96 -41.62 -29.51 22.48
C GLY A 96 -40.92 -28.28 23.05
N GLN A 97 -40.06 -27.61 22.28
CA GLN A 97 -39.27 -26.46 22.75
C GLN A 97 -39.82 -25.11 22.26
N ILE A 98 -39.86 -24.11 23.15
CA ILE A 98 -40.39 -22.78 22.84
C ILE A 98 -39.29 -21.92 22.22
N VAL A 99 -39.34 -21.68 20.90
CA VAL A 99 -38.39 -20.81 20.18
C VAL A 99 -39.02 -19.47 19.80
N LYS A 100 -38.57 -18.37 20.40
CA LYS A 100 -39.09 -17.01 20.13
C LYS A 100 -38.12 -16.05 19.44
N SER A 101 -36.93 -16.50 19.06
CA SER A 101 -35.99 -15.70 18.27
C SER A 101 -36.46 -15.58 16.81
N GLU A 102 -36.32 -14.38 16.24
CA GLU A 102 -36.45 -14.10 14.81
C GLU A 102 -35.07 -14.09 14.17
N PHE A 103 -35.00 -14.47 12.89
CA PHE A 103 -33.76 -14.43 12.12
C PHE A 103 -33.34 -12.97 11.89
N LYS A 104 -32.10 -12.64 12.20
CA LYS A 104 -31.46 -11.34 11.92
C LYS A 104 -30.43 -11.53 10.81
N ASP A 105 -30.42 -10.66 9.80
CA ASP A 105 -29.38 -10.72 8.76
C ASP A 105 -27.98 -10.69 9.42
N PRO A 106 -27.15 -11.73 9.24
CA PRO A 106 -25.78 -11.77 9.76
C PRO A 106 -24.91 -10.59 9.30
N LEU A 107 -25.32 -9.91 8.22
CA LEU A 107 -24.63 -8.77 7.61
C LEU A 107 -25.38 -7.44 7.81
N GLY A 108 -26.30 -7.33 8.78
CA GLY A 108 -27.18 -6.17 8.96
C GLY A 108 -26.49 -4.81 8.76
N GLU A 109 -27.17 -3.86 8.12
CA GLU A 109 -26.63 -2.54 7.78
C GLU A 109 -25.94 -1.88 8.98
N GLU A 110 -24.60 -1.80 8.92
CA GLU A 110 -23.82 -1.22 10.00
C GLU A 110 -24.07 0.29 10.09
N GLN A 111 -24.95 0.67 11.01
CA GLN A 111 -25.15 2.06 11.37
C GLN A 111 -24.00 2.49 12.30
N TYR A 112 -23.32 3.60 11.99
CA TYR A 112 -22.38 4.17 12.95
C TYR A 112 -23.13 4.51 14.25
N GLN A 113 -22.80 3.84 15.35
CA GLN A 113 -23.31 4.11 16.68
C GLN A 113 -22.13 4.33 17.61
N THR A 114 -21.84 5.59 17.90
CA THR A 114 -20.66 5.98 18.67
C THR A 114 -20.89 5.86 20.17
N ASN A 115 -22.06 6.28 20.64
CA ASN A 115 -22.38 6.39 22.06
C ASN A 115 -23.67 5.63 22.41
N GLU A 116 -23.73 5.17 23.65
CA GLU A 116 -24.87 4.46 24.24
C GLU A 116 -25.25 5.08 25.58
N ARG A 117 -26.55 5.26 25.83
CA ARG A 117 -27.05 5.65 27.16
C ARG A 117 -27.50 4.41 27.91
N LYS A 118 -27.08 4.27 29.17
CA LYS A 118 -27.51 3.15 30.01
C LYS A 118 -28.76 3.52 30.82
N LEU A 119 -29.67 2.58 31.00
CA LEU A 119 -30.84 2.74 31.85
C LEU A 119 -30.92 1.56 32.84
N ILE A 120 -31.44 1.82 34.03
CA ILE A 120 -31.82 0.79 35.00
C ILE A 120 -33.33 0.58 34.89
N TYR A 121 -33.76 -0.68 34.88
CA TYR A 121 -35.17 -1.04 34.98
C TYR A 121 -35.42 -1.92 36.20
N ILE A 122 -36.64 -1.85 36.69
CA ILE A 122 -37.18 -2.70 37.75
C ILE A 122 -38.37 -3.43 37.17
N GLN A 123 -38.40 -4.75 37.32
CA GLN A 123 -39.50 -5.58 36.89
C GLN A 123 -39.90 -6.59 37.97
N THR A 124 -41.16 -7.00 37.92
CA THR A 124 -41.73 -8.11 38.68
C THR A 124 -42.10 -9.24 37.72
N ALA A 125 -42.11 -10.48 38.22
CA ALA A 125 -42.77 -11.57 37.51
C ALA A 125 -44.28 -11.51 37.84
N ASP A 126 -45.11 -11.58 36.80
CA ASP A 126 -46.56 -11.59 36.98
C ASP A 126 -47.01 -12.95 37.51
N ASN A 127 -47.28 -13.01 38.80
CA ASN A 127 -47.76 -14.21 39.49
C ASN A 127 -49.29 -14.23 39.65
N SER A 128 -50.05 -13.48 38.86
CA SER A 128 -51.52 -13.49 38.89
C SER A 128 -52.14 -14.88 38.67
N SER A 129 -51.47 -15.73 37.89
CA SER A 129 -51.84 -17.13 37.66
C SER A 129 -51.49 -18.09 38.82
N GLY A 130 -50.68 -17.65 39.79
CA GLY A 130 -50.19 -18.47 40.91
C GLY A 130 -49.05 -19.44 40.55
N ASN A 131 -48.60 -19.48 39.30
CA ASN A 131 -47.59 -20.43 38.79
C ASN A 131 -46.13 -19.99 39.04
N TRP A 132 -45.90 -18.76 39.52
CA TRP A 132 -44.59 -18.11 39.61
C TRP A 132 -44.25 -17.66 41.05
N LYS A 133 -44.70 -18.43 42.05
CA LYS A 133 -44.56 -18.07 43.49
C LYS A 133 -43.13 -17.83 43.94
N VAL A 134 -42.13 -18.45 43.31
CA VAL A 134 -40.71 -18.26 43.64
C VAL A 134 -40.20 -16.82 43.39
N TYR A 135 -40.89 -16.07 42.53
CA TYR A 135 -40.60 -14.67 42.23
C TYR A 135 -41.45 -13.69 43.07
N ALA A 136 -42.36 -14.19 43.90
CA ALA A 136 -43.19 -13.33 44.75
C ALA A 136 -42.33 -12.51 45.72
N GLU A 137 -42.79 -11.28 46.02
CA GLU A 137 -42.10 -10.34 46.92
C GLU A 137 -40.65 -10.06 46.53
N SER A 138 -40.33 -10.20 45.24
CA SER A 138 -38.99 -9.97 44.70
C SER A 138 -39.05 -9.07 43.47
N GLU A 139 -38.12 -8.13 43.41
CA GLU A 139 -37.93 -7.22 42.29
C GLU A 139 -36.64 -7.62 41.55
N LYS A 140 -36.72 -7.70 40.22
CA LYS A 140 -35.52 -7.82 39.38
C LYS A 140 -35.05 -6.44 39.00
N ILE A 141 -33.81 -6.14 39.33
CA ILE A 141 -33.16 -4.87 39.00
C ILE A 141 -32.10 -5.17 37.94
N GLY A 142 -32.38 -4.78 36.70
CA GLY A 142 -31.49 -5.01 35.57
C GLY A 142 -31.15 -3.70 34.85
N ASP A 143 -30.29 -3.80 33.84
CA ASP A 143 -29.92 -2.66 33.00
C ASP A 143 -30.14 -2.92 31.51
N ALA A 144 -30.40 -1.85 30.76
CA ALA A 144 -30.53 -1.84 29.32
C ALA A 144 -29.84 -0.62 28.70
N THR A 145 -29.91 -0.52 27.37
CA THR A 145 -29.44 0.64 26.63
C THR A 145 -30.65 1.40 26.08
N ALA A 146 -30.60 2.73 26.15
CA ALA A 146 -31.55 3.61 25.48
C ALA A 146 -30.91 4.19 24.22
N ASP A 147 -31.65 4.15 23.12
CA ASP A 147 -31.25 4.85 21.89
C ASP A 147 -31.21 6.38 22.08
N VAL A 148 -30.59 7.05 21.11
CA VAL A 148 -30.59 8.52 21.04
C VAL A 148 -31.91 8.97 20.43
N ASP A 149 -32.56 9.90 21.11
CA ASP A 149 -33.86 10.47 20.81
C ASP A 149 -33.76 12.00 20.99
N PRO A 150 -34.31 12.79 20.05
CA PRO A 150 -34.21 14.25 20.10
C PRO A 150 -35.09 14.88 21.19
N ASP A 151 -36.11 14.20 21.70
CA ASP A 151 -37.02 14.75 22.71
C ASP A 151 -36.48 14.52 24.14
N PRO A 152 -36.13 15.57 24.89
CA PRO A 152 -35.69 15.44 26.28
C PRO A 152 -36.73 14.79 27.20
N LEU A 153 -38.03 14.91 26.90
CA LEU A 153 -39.11 14.32 27.71
C LEU A 153 -39.05 12.79 27.70
N ASN A 154 -38.55 12.20 26.62
CA ASN A 154 -38.37 10.75 26.51
C ASN A 154 -37.36 10.19 27.53
N TYR A 155 -36.56 11.05 28.16
CA TYR A 155 -35.56 10.66 29.15
C TYR A 155 -35.97 10.88 30.60
N GLN A 156 -37.20 11.35 30.86
CA GLN A 156 -37.72 11.46 32.22
C GLN A 156 -37.84 10.09 32.90
N PRO A 157 -37.64 9.99 34.22
CA PRO A 157 -37.84 8.75 34.95
C PRO A 157 -39.21 8.16 34.67
N ASN A 158 -39.21 6.88 34.30
CA ASN A 158 -40.38 6.07 33.97
C ASN A 158 -41.21 6.53 32.76
N SER A 159 -40.60 7.28 31.84
CA SER A 159 -41.23 7.61 30.56
C SER A 159 -41.64 6.37 29.75
N GLU A 160 -42.64 6.50 28.90
CA GLU A 160 -43.07 5.40 28.00
C GLU A 160 -41.92 4.94 27.10
N TYR A 161 -41.09 5.88 26.64
CA TYR A 161 -39.89 5.60 25.86
C TYR A 161 -38.89 4.71 26.61
N LEU A 162 -38.50 5.06 27.84
CA LEU A 162 -37.55 4.25 28.62
C LEU A 162 -38.13 2.88 28.97
N ARG A 163 -39.43 2.79 29.23
CA ARG A 163 -40.12 1.51 29.46
C ARG A 163 -40.10 0.65 28.20
N LYS A 164 -40.28 1.23 27.01
CA LYS A 164 -40.18 0.52 25.73
C LYS A 164 -38.77 0.01 25.46
N GLN A 165 -37.75 0.83 25.74
CA GLN A 165 -36.34 0.43 25.63
C GLN A 165 -36.00 -0.70 26.62
N ALA A 166 -36.46 -0.61 27.86
CA ALA A 166 -36.34 -1.69 28.83
C ALA A 166 -37.06 -2.96 28.36
N ALA A 167 -38.29 -2.84 27.83
CA ALA A 167 -39.09 -3.96 27.35
C ALA A 167 -38.36 -4.77 26.26
N GLN A 168 -37.62 -4.13 25.36
CA GLN A 168 -36.81 -4.84 24.36
C GLN A 168 -35.78 -5.76 25.01
N ARG A 169 -35.08 -5.26 26.04
CA ARG A 169 -34.14 -6.07 26.82
C ARG A 169 -34.86 -7.16 27.61
N ILE A 170 -35.96 -6.84 28.27
CA ILE A 170 -36.70 -7.79 29.10
C ILE A 170 -37.29 -8.93 28.27
N ASN A 171 -37.85 -8.61 27.12
CA ASN A 171 -38.37 -9.60 26.16
C ASN A 171 -37.30 -10.59 25.71
N SER A 172 -36.03 -10.17 25.62
CA SER A 172 -34.95 -11.09 25.20
C SER A 172 -34.77 -12.29 26.15
N TYR A 173 -35.14 -12.18 27.43
CA TYR A 173 -35.01 -13.27 28.40
C TYR A 173 -36.34 -13.73 29.03
N MET A 174 -37.27 -12.84 29.38
CA MET A 174 -38.54 -13.26 30.01
C MET A 174 -39.45 -13.99 29.04
N THR A 175 -39.50 -13.53 27.77
CA THR A 175 -40.30 -14.15 26.72
C THR A 175 -39.77 -15.54 26.37
N THR A 176 -38.44 -15.72 26.41
CA THR A 176 -37.73 -16.99 26.25
C THR A 176 -38.02 -17.95 27.42
N SER A 177 -38.00 -17.47 28.66
CA SER A 177 -38.31 -18.27 29.85
C SER A 177 -39.81 -18.53 30.05
N GLY A 178 -40.69 -17.95 29.23
CA GLY A 178 -42.16 -18.09 29.35
C GLY A 178 -42.76 -17.44 30.59
N VAL A 179 -42.00 -16.61 31.31
CA VAL A 179 -42.43 -15.95 32.54
C VAL A 179 -43.09 -14.62 32.18
N PRO A 180 -44.40 -14.44 32.45
CA PRO A 180 -45.05 -13.15 32.27
C PRO A 180 -44.46 -12.14 33.28
N TYR A 181 -44.41 -10.87 32.89
CA TYR A 181 -43.70 -9.85 33.66
C TYR A 181 -44.40 -8.50 33.58
N GLN A 182 -44.14 -7.64 34.56
CA GLN A 182 -44.49 -6.22 34.52
C GLN A 182 -43.24 -5.37 34.72
N ILE A 183 -43.15 -4.27 33.98
CA ILE A 183 -42.11 -3.25 34.15
C ILE A 183 -42.64 -2.23 35.14
N GLU A 184 -42.06 -2.19 36.33
CA GLU A 184 -42.47 -1.29 37.41
C GLU A 184 -41.82 0.10 37.29
N TRP A 185 -40.57 0.13 36.82
CA TRP A 185 -39.79 1.37 36.69
C TRP A 185 -38.72 1.26 35.61
N ALA A 186 -38.41 2.38 34.95
CA ALA A 186 -37.26 2.49 34.06
C ALA A 186 -36.67 3.91 34.13
N GLU A 187 -35.37 4.06 34.32
CA GLU A 187 -34.74 5.39 34.46
C GLU A 187 -33.29 5.39 33.98
N LEU A 188 -32.80 6.51 33.46
CA LEU A 188 -31.41 6.64 33.03
C LEU A 188 -30.42 6.39 34.19
N ALA A 189 -29.41 5.58 33.90
CA ALA A 189 -28.34 5.20 34.82
C ALA A 189 -27.21 6.23 34.81
N TYR A 190 -27.54 7.49 35.14
CA TYR A 190 -26.64 8.64 35.10
C TYR A 190 -26.48 9.30 36.49
N ARG A 191 -25.24 9.66 36.83
CA ARG A 191 -24.81 10.37 38.05
C ARG A 191 -24.46 11.82 37.70
N PRO A 192 -25.29 12.79 38.09
CA PRO A 192 -25.03 14.19 37.77
C PRO A 192 -23.74 14.74 38.41
N LYS A 193 -23.31 14.17 39.55
CA LYS A 193 -22.16 14.66 40.33
C LYS A 193 -20.83 13.98 40.00
N ASP A 194 -20.84 12.84 39.29
CA ASP A 194 -19.62 12.11 38.95
C ASP A 194 -19.13 12.50 37.55
N LYS A 195 -18.10 13.36 37.51
CA LYS A 195 -17.52 13.84 36.24
C LYS A 195 -16.56 12.85 35.58
N GLN A 196 -16.14 11.79 36.28
CA GLN A 196 -15.18 10.82 35.72
C GLN A 196 -15.88 9.61 35.14
N ASN A 197 -16.89 9.08 35.83
CA ASN A 197 -17.68 7.95 35.36
C ASN A 197 -19.19 8.16 35.66
N PRO A 198 -19.82 9.08 34.91
CA PRO A 198 -21.21 9.46 35.18
C PRO A 198 -22.22 8.33 34.93
N TRP A 199 -21.92 7.36 34.08
CA TRP A 199 -22.85 6.28 33.75
C TRP A 199 -22.59 5.04 34.62
N PHE A 200 -23.66 4.38 35.06
CA PHE A 200 -23.58 3.19 35.91
C PHE A 200 -24.44 2.04 35.42
N ARG A 201 -24.27 0.89 36.07
CA ARG A 201 -24.98 -0.36 35.78
C ARG A 201 -25.74 -0.84 37.02
N ASP A 202 -26.66 -1.77 36.80
CA ASP A 202 -27.43 -2.46 37.83
C ASP A 202 -26.56 -3.02 38.96
N LYS A 203 -25.35 -3.52 38.65
CA LYS A 203 -24.38 -4.03 39.63
C LYS A 203 -24.05 -3.04 40.74
N GLU A 204 -24.05 -1.74 40.45
CA GLU A 204 -23.81 -0.74 41.48
C GLU A 204 -25.03 -0.54 42.38
N VAL A 205 -26.23 -0.68 41.84
CA VAL A 205 -27.49 -0.72 42.61
C VAL A 205 -27.51 -1.97 43.52
N HIS A 206 -27.10 -3.12 42.98
CA HIS A 206 -26.95 -4.37 43.74
C HIS A 206 -25.95 -4.23 44.90
N LYS A 207 -24.80 -3.56 44.67
CA LYS A 207 -23.81 -3.30 45.74
C LYS A 207 -24.40 -2.43 46.85
N VAL A 208 -25.16 -1.40 46.50
CA VAL A 208 -25.85 -0.54 47.47
C VAL A 208 -26.87 -1.34 48.28
N LEU A 209 -27.68 -2.18 47.63
CA LEU A 209 -28.65 -3.06 48.32
C LEU A 209 -27.96 -4.03 49.28
N LYS A 210 -26.89 -4.68 48.83
CA LYS A 210 -26.10 -5.61 49.65
C LYS A 210 -25.53 -4.92 50.89
N ARG A 211 -24.93 -3.74 50.72
CA ARG A 211 -24.36 -2.95 51.82
C ARG A 211 -25.41 -2.37 52.76
N SER A 212 -26.65 -2.21 52.28
CA SER A 212 -27.80 -1.79 53.08
C SER A 212 -28.49 -2.95 53.81
N GLY A 213 -27.97 -4.18 53.71
CA GLY A 213 -28.47 -5.36 54.43
C GLY A 213 -29.58 -6.14 53.74
N TYR A 214 -29.98 -5.75 52.51
CA TYR A 214 -30.99 -6.49 51.74
C TYR A 214 -30.40 -7.77 51.16
N LYS A 215 -31.25 -8.80 51.00
CA LYS A 215 -30.84 -10.12 50.50
C LYS A 215 -31.30 -10.34 49.07
N LYS A 216 -30.45 -10.99 48.28
CA LYS A 216 -30.84 -11.55 46.97
C LYS A 216 -31.90 -12.63 47.17
N ASN A 217 -32.76 -12.82 46.17
CA ASN A 217 -33.62 -14.00 46.13
C ASN A 217 -32.77 -15.21 45.67
N THR A 218 -32.47 -16.12 46.60
CA THR A 218 -31.67 -17.33 46.34
C THR A 218 -32.49 -18.48 45.75
N ASP A 219 -33.81 -18.33 45.68
CA ASP A 219 -34.74 -19.36 45.23
C ASP A 219 -34.91 -19.35 43.69
N VAL A 220 -34.22 -18.42 43.00
CA VAL A 220 -34.27 -18.22 41.55
C VAL A 220 -32.86 -18.10 40.98
N GLU A 221 -32.65 -18.61 39.76
CA GLU A 221 -31.38 -18.44 39.06
C GLU A 221 -31.24 -17.00 38.54
N GLY A 222 -30.07 -16.40 38.77
CA GLY A 222 -29.73 -15.05 38.31
C GLY A 222 -29.42 -14.07 39.43
N ASN A 223 -28.45 -13.18 39.18
CA ASN A 223 -27.90 -12.29 40.19
C ASN A 223 -28.69 -10.99 40.45
N GLU A 224 -29.78 -10.80 39.71
CA GLU A 224 -30.50 -9.53 39.58
C GLU A 224 -31.80 -9.48 40.39
N TRP A 225 -32.24 -10.59 41.00
CA TRP A 225 -33.47 -10.68 41.79
C TRP A 225 -33.21 -10.42 43.28
N TRP A 226 -33.96 -9.48 43.86
CA TRP A 226 -33.80 -9.03 45.25
C TRP A 226 -35.12 -9.09 46.01
N LYS A 227 -35.10 -9.59 47.26
CA LYS A 227 -36.26 -9.60 48.16
C LYS A 227 -36.45 -8.20 48.76
N VAL A 228 -36.94 -7.27 47.94
CA VAL A 228 -37.11 -5.84 48.25
C VAL A 228 -38.41 -5.33 47.64
N SER A 229 -38.95 -4.21 48.15
CA SER A 229 -40.05 -3.51 47.48
C SER A 229 -39.53 -2.58 46.38
N LEU A 230 -40.42 -2.20 45.46
CA LEU A 230 -40.18 -1.19 44.44
C LEU A 230 -39.58 0.11 45.01
N ASP A 231 -40.09 0.58 46.16
CA ASP A 231 -39.60 1.81 46.80
C ASP A 231 -38.16 1.69 47.29
N VAL A 232 -37.79 0.53 47.88
CA VAL A 232 -36.41 0.26 48.30
C VAL A 232 -35.47 0.21 47.09
N ALA A 233 -35.91 -0.41 45.99
CA ALA A 233 -35.13 -0.46 44.76
C ALA A 233 -34.92 0.96 44.15
N LYS A 234 -35.95 1.82 44.14
CA LYS A 234 -35.82 3.24 43.74
C LYS A 234 -34.88 4.03 44.66
N GLN A 235 -34.94 3.79 45.97
CA GLN A 235 -34.00 4.39 46.93
C GLN A 235 -32.55 3.95 46.67
N ALA A 236 -32.33 2.69 46.30
CA ALA A 236 -31.01 2.19 45.92
C ALA A 236 -30.47 2.87 44.66
N ILE A 237 -31.30 3.05 43.61
CA ILE A 237 -30.93 3.80 42.40
C ILE A 237 -30.54 5.24 42.77
N SER A 238 -31.35 5.89 43.60
CA SER A 238 -31.09 7.27 44.07
C SER A 238 -29.77 7.36 44.84
N ALA A 239 -29.49 6.42 45.74
CA ALA A 239 -28.22 6.35 46.47
C ALA A 239 -27.02 6.20 45.52
N VAL A 240 -27.13 5.41 44.44
CA VAL A 240 -26.08 5.32 43.42
C VAL A 240 -25.87 6.64 42.67
N LYS A 241 -26.96 7.35 42.33
CA LYS A 241 -26.91 8.68 41.69
C LYS A 241 -26.25 9.75 42.57
N GLU A 242 -26.39 9.59 43.88
CA GLU A 242 -25.82 10.47 44.91
C GLU A 242 -24.42 10.05 45.38
N ASN A 243 -23.81 9.01 44.80
CA ASN A 243 -22.51 8.46 45.19
C ASN A 243 -22.45 7.93 46.64
N ARG A 244 -23.54 7.37 47.14
CA ARG A 244 -23.60 6.72 48.46
C ARG A 244 -23.31 5.22 48.35
N GLU A 245 -22.63 4.67 49.36
CA GLU A 245 -22.30 3.24 49.39
C GLU A 245 -23.44 2.33 49.86
N ALA A 246 -24.45 2.91 50.51
CA ALA A 246 -25.66 2.25 51.01
C ALA A 246 -26.83 3.27 51.02
N ILE A 247 -28.08 2.80 51.12
CA ILE A 247 -29.30 3.63 51.13
C ILE A 247 -29.34 4.64 52.29
N ALA A 248 -28.58 4.41 53.37
CA ALA A 248 -28.38 5.38 54.45
C ALA A 248 -26.88 5.64 54.72
N GLY A 249 -26.00 5.31 53.77
CA GLY A 249 -24.56 5.44 53.91
C GLY A 249 -24.01 6.84 53.56
N PRO A 250 -22.76 7.14 53.93
CA PRO A 250 -22.11 8.40 53.57
C PRO A 250 -21.91 8.52 52.06
N VAL A 251 -21.89 9.76 51.57
CA VAL A 251 -21.43 10.08 50.20
C VAL A 251 -19.93 9.87 50.16
N ILE A 252 -19.46 9.08 49.20
CA ILE A 252 -18.03 8.79 49.04
C ILE A 252 -17.50 9.44 47.77
N ASP A 253 -16.31 9.99 47.89
CA ASP A 253 -15.56 10.44 46.72
C ASP A 253 -15.00 9.23 45.95
N LYS A 254 -15.63 8.91 44.82
CA LYS A 254 -15.20 7.86 43.89
C LYS A 254 -14.01 8.28 43.00
N SER A 255 -13.39 9.44 43.24
CA SER A 255 -12.23 9.91 42.46
C SER A 255 -10.95 9.06 42.59
N LYS A 256 -10.91 8.11 43.54
CA LYS A 256 -9.74 7.23 43.76
C LYS A 256 -9.58 6.21 42.63
N ILE A 257 -8.45 6.29 41.93
CA ILE A 257 -8.10 5.39 40.83
C ILE A 257 -7.73 4.01 41.37
N ILE A 258 -8.46 2.98 40.93
CA ILE A 258 -8.14 1.57 41.18
C ILE A 258 -7.43 1.02 39.94
N LEU A 259 -6.27 0.40 40.14
CA LEU A 259 -5.55 -0.25 39.04
C LEU A 259 -6.27 -1.52 38.57
N ARG A 260 -6.21 -1.73 37.26
CA ARG A 260 -6.72 -2.91 36.58
C ARG A 260 -5.77 -4.10 36.75
N PRO A 261 -6.24 -5.35 36.59
CA PRO A 261 -5.44 -6.55 36.84
C PRO A 261 -4.11 -6.58 36.07
N GLU A 262 -4.12 -6.17 34.80
CA GLU A 262 -2.92 -6.11 33.95
C GLU A 262 -1.93 -5.05 34.42
N GLN A 263 -2.42 -3.94 34.98
CA GLN A 263 -1.56 -2.89 35.54
C GLN A 263 -0.89 -3.37 36.83
N VAL A 264 -1.63 -4.08 37.68
CA VAL A 264 -1.07 -4.75 38.87
C VAL A 264 -0.05 -5.80 38.46
N ALA A 265 -0.33 -6.60 37.43
CA ALA A 265 0.59 -7.60 36.89
C ALA A 265 1.89 -6.96 36.36
N ALA A 266 1.80 -5.82 35.66
CA ALA A 266 2.97 -5.08 35.19
C ALA A 266 3.85 -4.59 36.35
N VAL A 267 3.24 -4.05 37.41
CA VAL A 267 3.96 -3.64 38.64
C VAL A 267 4.65 -4.85 39.28
N GLU A 268 3.94 -5.95 39.50
CA GLU A 268 4.46 -7.16 40.12
C GLU A 268 5.59 -7.82 39.31
N GLN A 269 5.44 -7.93 37.99
CA GLN A 269 6.51 -8.43 37.12
C GLN A 269 7.74 -7.52 37.19
N THR A 270 7.54 -6.21 37.15
CA THR A 270 8.66 -5.24 37.22
C THR A 270 9.40 -5.33 38.55
N LYS A 271 8.68 -5.49 39.67
CA LYS A 271 9.27 -5.72 41.00
C LYS A 271 10.15 -6.97 41.02
N LYS A 272 9.67 -8.08 40.44
CA LYS A 272 10.42 -9.34 40.32
C LYS A 272 11.67 -9.18 39.46
N VAL A 273 11.56 -8.51 38.31
CA VAL A 273 12.69 -8.28 37.39
C VAL A 273 13.74 -7.38 38.04
N PHE A 274 13.34 -6.29 38.70
CA PHE A 274 14.27 -5.35 39.33
C PHE A 274 15.06 -5.91 40.51
N ASN A 275 14.66 -7.07 41.05
CA ASN A 275 15.46 -7.80 42.04
C ASN A 275 16.69 -8.50 41.43
N LYS A 276 16.64 -8.84 40.14
CA LYS A 276 17.72 -9.58 39.44
C LYS A 276 18.41 -8.77 38.35
N LYS A 277 17.68 -7.86 37.72
CA LYS A 277 18.10 -7.04 36.59
C LYS A 277 17.83 -5.56 36.90
N ASP A 278 18.29 -4.68 36.04
CA ASP A 278 18.19 -3.22 36.20
C ASP A 278 17.23 -2.57 35.19
N ARG A 279 16.77 -3.31 34.17
CA ARG A 279 15.95 -2.76 33.08
C ARG A 279 14.66 -3.55 32.84
N MET A 280 13.58 -2.85 32.54
CA MET A 280 12.26 -3.40 32.18
C MET A 280 11.62 -2.59 31.06
N LEU A 281 10.98 -3.27 30.10
CA LEU A 281 10.19 -2.65 29.03
C LEU A 281 8.70 -2.98 29.21
N TRP A 282 7.86 -1.96 29.25
CA TRP A 282 6.41 -2.13 29.11
C TRP A 282 6.02 -1.89 27.65
N ASN A 283 5.80 -2.98 26.93
CA ASN A 283 5.14 -3.02 25.63
C ASN A 283 3.63 -3.02 25.84
N ALA A 284 3.09 -1.87 26.24
CA ALA A 284 1.70 -1.74 26.61
C ALA A 284 1.01 -0.71 25.72
N LYS A 285 -0.11 -1.12 25.12
CA LYS A 285 -0.84 -0.30 24.14
C LYS A 285 -1.21 1.08 24.67
N MET A 286 -1.63 1.93 23.76
CA MET A 286 -2.17 3.24 24.10
C MET A 286 -3.44 3.06 24.95
N ARG A 287 -3.58 3.88 26.00
CA ARG A 287 -4.65 3.78 27.02
C ARG A 287 -4.48 2.61 28.02
N PHE A 288 -3.33 1.95 28.08
CA PHE A 288 -2.97 1.09 29.20
C PHE A 288 -2.95 1.82 30.55
N GLY A 289 -2.69 3.13 30.56
CA GLY A 289 -2.51 3.91 31.80
C GLY A 289 -1.08 3.85 32.35
N LYS A 290 -0.08 3.83 31.45
CA LYS A 290 1.35 3.65 31.77
C LYS A 290 1.84 4.61 32.86
N THR A 291 1.48 5.88 32.77
CA THR A 291 1.82 6.92 33.75
C THR A 291 1.32 6.59 35.15
N LEU A 292 0.02 6.30 35.30
CA LEU A 292 -0.60 5.91 36.57
C LEU A 292 0.03 4.64 37.16
N THR A 293 0.25 3.63 36.31
CA THR A 293 0.88 2.37 36.72
C THR A 293 2.34 2.56 37.15
N ALA A 294 3.08 3.46 36.50
CA ALA A 294 4.44 3.80 36.88
C ALA A 294 4.50 4.53 38.23
N TYR A 295 3.57 5.46 38.49
CA TYR A 295 3.46 6.09 39.82
C TYR A 295 3.12 5.09 40.92
N GLN A 296 2.27 4.10 40.65
CA GLN A 296 2.03 3.03 41.62
C GLN A 296 3.31 2.23 41.92
N LEU A 297 4.09 1.87 40.89
CA LEU A 297 5.38 1.19 41.08
C LEU A 297 6.31 2.02 41.98
N ILE A 298 6.35 3.35 41.79
CA ILE A 298 7.13 4.28 42.62
C ILE A 298 6.65 4.24 44.08
N LYS A 299 5.33 4.31 44.32
CA LYS A 299 4.76 4.23 45.68
C LYS A 299 5.11 2.92 46.38
N GLU A 300 5.01 1.78 45.67
CA GLU A 300 5.25 0.46 46.26
C GLU A 300 6.73 0.17 46.53
N LYS A 301 7.63 0.58 45.62
CA LYS A 301 9.07 0.40 45.80
C LYS A 301 9.72 1.49 46.65
N LYS A 302 9.00 2.57 46.94
CA LYS A 302 9.45 3.72 47.75
C LYS A 302 10.76 4.32 47.21
N TYR A 303 10.87 4.48 45.89
CA TYR A 303 12.01 5.15 45.28
C TYR A 303 12.08 6.61 45.74
N ARG A 304 13.28 7.15 45.96
CA ARG A 304 13.47 8.48 46.52
C ARG A 304 13.64 9.54 45.43
N CYS A 305 14.55 9.29 44.50
CA CYS A 305 14.88 10.21 43.40
C CYS A 305 14.46 9.59 42.06
N ILE A 306 13.42 10.13 41.42
CA ILE A 306 12.90 9.60 40.15
C ILE A 306 13.05 10.64 39.05
N LEU A 307 13.62 10.20 37.91
CA LEU A 307 13.72 11.02 36.70
C LEU A 307 12.79 10.46 35.62
N ILE A 308 11.89 11.30 35.11
CA ILE A 308 11.05 10.99 33.95
C ILE A 308 11.62 11.74 32.75
N LEU A 309 11.91 10.99 31.69
CA LEU A 309 12.45 11.48 30.43
C LEU A 309 11.48 11.22 29.30
N THR A 310 11.28 12.23 28.47
CA THR A 310 10.46 12.10 27.26
C THR A 310 11.09 12.84 26.09
N HIS A 311 10.80 12.35 24.88
CA HIS A 311 11.07 13.06 23.65
C HIS A 311 10.06 14.17 23.32
N ARG A 312 8.95 14.21 24.05
CA ARG A 312 7.77 15.04 23.76
C ARG A 312 7.43 15.91 24.96
N PRO A 313 7.94 17.16 25.05
CA PRO A 313 7.69 18.04 26.20
C PRO A 313 6.21 18.20 26.55
N VAL A 314 5.32 18.18 25.54
CA VAL A 314 3.85 18.29 25.69
C VAL A 314 3.21 17.26 26.63
N VAL A 315 3.86 16.13 26.93
CA VAL A 315 3.31 15.14 27.88
C VAL A 315 3.50 15.51 29.35
N SER A 316 4.27 16.57 29.65
CA SER A 316 4.53 17.03 31.02
C SER A 316 3.24 17.24 31.81
N ASP A 317 2.23 17.80 31.15
CA ASP A 317 0.94 18.10 31.76
C ASP A 317 0.20 16.84 32.19
N SER A 318 0.22 15.82 31.32
CA SER A 318 -0.39 14.53 31.63
C SER A 318 0.29 13.86 32.83
N TRP A 319 1.63 13.94 32.92
CA TRP A 319 2.37 13.40 34.07
C TRP A 319 2.06 14.17 35.36
N PHE A 320 1.95 15.50 35.29
CA PHE A 320 1.60 16.33 36.46
C PHE A 320 0.15 16.08 36.94
N GLU A 321 -0.81 15.99 36.02
CA GLU A 321 -2.19 15.65 36.37
C GLU A 321 -2.30 14.27 37.03
N ASP A 322 -1.63 13.27 36.45
CA ASP A 322 -1.65 11.89 36.97
C ASP A 322 -0.95 11.75 38.32
N PHE A 323 0.07 12.59 38.59
CA PHE A 323 0.70 12.71 39.90
C PHE A 323 -0.33 13.14 40.98
N GLY A 324 -1.19 14.12 40.65
CA GLY A 324 -2.28 14.57 41.51
C GLY A 324 -3.35 13.49 41.70
N LYS A 325 -3.77 12.82 40.61
CA LYS A 325 -4.80 11.75 40.67
C LYS A 325 -4.40 10.56 41.54
N LEU A 326 -3.10 10.27 41.65
CA LEU A 326 -2.56 9.21 42.51
C LEU A 326 -2.20 9.66 43.93
N GLU A 327 -2.52 10.91 44.28
CA GLU A 327 -2.25 11.53 45.58
C GLU A 327 -0.79 11.33 46.03
N MET A 328 0.15 11.55 45.09
CA MET A 328 1.58 11.34 45.33
C MET A 328 2.15 12.28 46.39
N ASP A 329 1.57 13.47 46.52
CA ASP A 329 1.84 14.45 47.57
C ASP A 329 1.54 13.88 48.96
N LYS A 330 0.37 13.24 49.14
CA LYS A 330 -0.01 12.55 50.38
C LYS A 330 0.90 11.35 50.67
N ALA A 331 1.49 10.76 49.63
CA ALA A 331 2.49 9.71 49.75
C ALA A 331 3.92 10.23 50.04
N GLY A 332 4.09 11.55 50.20
CA GLY A 332 5.35 12.19 50.59
C GLY A 332 6.27 12.56 49.43
N TYR A 333 5.77 12.62 48.19
CA TYR A 333 6.55 13.02 47.02
C TYR A 333 6.32 14.47 46.65
N MET A 334 7.38 15.14 46.17
CA MET A 334 7.29 16.43 45.51
C MET A 334 7.47 16.28 43.99
N TYR A 335 6.81 17.13 43.21
CA TYR A 335 6.96 17.16 41.75
C TYR A 335 7.78 18.38 41.31
N GLY A 336 8.64 18.19 40.32
CA GLY A 336 9.30 19.28 39.63
C GLY A 336 9.48 19.03 38.14
N SER A 337 9.46 20.12 37.38
CA SER A 337 9.88 20.21 36.00
C SER A 337 10.41 21.62 35.75
N LYS A 338 10.80 21.91 34.52
CA LYS A 338 11.24 23.26 34.13
C LYS A 338 10.11 24.31 34.22
N GLU A 339 8.86 23.88 34.02
CA GLU A 339 7.70 24.76 33.88
C GLU A 339 6.67 24.60 35.02
N LYS A 340 6.56 23.41 35.63
CA LYS A 340 5.56 23.08 36.66
C LYS A 340 6.22 22.50 37.91
N GLY A 341 5.66 22.79 39.08
CA GLY A 341 6.20 22.32 40.36
C GLY A 341 7.45 23.09 40.80
N MET A 342 8.40 22.41 41.43
CA MET A 342 9.64 23.00 41.95
C MET A 342 10.84 22.79 41.01
N THR A 343 11.85 23.65 41.11
CA THR A 343 13.12 23.45 40.42
C THR A 343 13.93 22.32 41.06
N ILE A 344 14.83 21.70 40.30
CA ILE A 344 15.63 20.57 40.78
C ILE A 344 16.52 20.95 41.98
N GLU A 345 17.05 22.17 42.02
CA GLU A 345 17.85 22.70 43.13
C GLU A 345 17.05 22.65 44.45
N LYS A 346 15.80 23.13 44.40
CA LYS A 346 14.91 23.16 45.56
C LYS A 346 14.54 21.76 46.01
N LEU A 347 14.30 20.85 45.07
CA LEU A 347 13.97 19.45 45.36
C LEU A 347 15.12 18.74 46.07
N ILE A 348 16.35 18.89 45.56
CA ILE A 348 17.56 18.31 46.16
C ILE A 348 17.78 18.89 47.57
N SER A 349 17.67 20.21 47.74
CA SER A 349 17.92 20.88 49.02
C SER A 349 16.97 20.48 50.16
N ARG A 350 15.76 20.01 49.83
CA ARG A 350 14.73 19.64 50.83
C ARG A 350 14.89 18.22 51.36
N ASN A 351 15.75 17.40 50.75
CA ASN A 351 16.05 16.04 51.19
C ASN A 351 14.82 15.10 51.24
N THR A 352 13.72 15.43 50.54
CA THR A 352 12.48 14.65 50.47
C THR A 352 12.44 13.73 49.24
N ASN A 353 11.46 12.82 49.14
CA ASN A 353 11.24 12.04 47.93
C ASN A 353 10.70 12.95 46.83
N PHE A 354 11.19 12.82 45.60
CA PHE A 354 10.72 13.65 44.50
C PHE A 354 10.75 12.96 43.15
N VAL A 355 9.92 13.51 42.27
CA VAL A 355 9.82 13.15 40.86
C VAL A 355 10.19 14.38 40.05
N TYR A 356 11.21 14.25 39.21
CA TYR A 356 11.62 15.31 38.30
C TYR A 356 11.35 14.92 36.85
N PHE A 357 10.65 15.77 36.12
CA PHE A 357 10.34 15.59 34.71
C PHE A 357 11.25 16.46 33.85
N ALA A 358 11.93 15.85 32.88
CA ALA A 358 12.81 16.54 31.94
C ALA A 358 12.60 16.07 30.50
N SER A 359 12.78 16.99 29.55
CA SER A 359 12.77 16.63 28.13
C SER A 359 14.15 16.16 27.67
N MET A 360 14.17 15.11 26.86
CA MET A 360 15.41 14.57 26.28
C MET A 360 16.08 15.57 25.34
N GLN A 361 15.30 16.45 24.69
CA GLN A 361 15.82 17.50 23.82
C GLN A 361 16.65 18.53 24.61
N ASP A 362 16.20 18.90 25.81
CA ASP A 362 16.93 19.81 26.71
C ASP A 362 18.25 19.18 27.18
N LEU A 363 18.22 17.91 27.60
CA LEU A 363 19.41 17.21 28.09
C LEU A 363 20.48 17.00 27.01
N ARG A 364 20.10 16.65 25.78
CA ARG A 364 21.05 16.47 24.66
C ARG A 364 21.75 17.75 24.22
N GLY A 365 21.21 18.92 24.57
CA GLY A 365 21.84 20.20 24.28
C GLY A 365 23.11 20.46 25.11
N SER A 366 23.28 19.75 26.23
CA SER A 366 24.39 19.94 27.16
C SER A 366 25.73 19.47 26.59
N SER A 367 26.78 20.26 26.83
CA SER A 367 28.15 19.92 26.42
C SER A 367 28.68 18.65 27.08
N GLN A 368 28.17 18.26 28.26
CA GLN A 368 28.55 17.01 28.95
C GLN A 368 28.23 15.73 28.14
N VAL A 369 27.30 15.81 27.20
CA VAL A 369 26.87 14.67 26.36
C VAL A 369 27.16 14.88 24.88
N GLY A 370 27.97 15.90 24.54
CA GLY A 370 28.35 16.25 23.16
C GLY A 370 27.45 17.28 22.47
N GLY A 371 26.56 17.95 23.21
CA GLY A 371 25.67 19.00 22.71
C GLY A 371 26.37 20.36 22.51
N LYS A 372 25.77 21.23 21.68
CA LYS A 372 26.34 22.53 21.28
C LYS A 372 25.83 23.73 22.09
N GLN A 373 24.99 23.54 23.11
CA GLN A 373 24.30 24.64 23.81
C GLN A 373 24.93 25.03 25.16
N GLY A 374 26.18 24.60 25.42
CA GLY A 374 26.95 24.93 26.64
C GLY A 374 26.70 23.98 27.82
N GLN A 375 27.27 24.32 28.98
CA GLN A 375 27.07 23.61 30.25
C GLN A 375 25.68 23.92 30.80
N LYS A 376 24.76 22.97 30.71
CA LYS A 376 23.39 23.05 31.22
C LYS A 376 22.97 21.73 31.86
N ASN A 377 21.97 21.79 32.73
CA ASN A 377 21.35 20.63 33.39
C ASN A 377 22.32 19.82 34.27
N GLU A 378 23.41 20.44 34.78
CA GLU A 378 24.45 19.76 35.56
C GLU A 378 23.90 19.01 36.76
N LEU A 379 22.91 19.59 37.46
CA LEU A 379 22.25 18.95 38.59
C LEU A 379 21.48 17.69 38.20
N VAL A 380 20.93 17.63 36.99
CA VAL A 380 20.27 16.41 36.49
C VAL A 380 21.31 15.29 36.29
N PHE A 381 22.49 15.63 35.76
CA PHE A 381 23.57 14.67 35.52
C PHE A 381 24.32 14.26 36.80
N SER A 382 24.43 15.15 37.79
CA SER A 382 25.13 14.85 39.04
C SER A 382 24.28 14.07 40.05
N THR A 383 22.95 14.18 39.97
CA THR A 383 22.00 13.53 40.90
C THR A 383 22.03 12.02 40.77
N ASP A 384 22.00 11.31 41.90
CA ASP A 384 21.84 9.86 41.98
C ASP A 384 20.37 9.49 41.84
N TRP A 385 20.00 8.91 40.69
CA TRP A 385 18.62 8.49 40.40
C TRP A 385 18.40 7.03 40.80
N ASP A 386 17.35 6.77 41.57
CA ASP A 386 16.93 5.41 41.92
C ASP A 386 16.19 4.74 40.75
N LEU A 387 15.35 5.51 40.07
CA LEU A 387 14.56 5.08 38.93
C LEU A 387 14.59 6.14 37.83
N ILE A 388 14.90 5.70 36.61
CA ILE A 388 14.77 6.50 35.40
C ILE A 388 13.66 5.88 34.54
N ILE A 389 12.70 6.71 34.16
CA ILE A 389 11.58 6.32 33.30
C ILE A 389 11.77 6.99 31.94
N PHE A 390 11.88 6.19 30.88
CA PHE A 390 11.83 6.70 29.51
C PHE A 390 10.41 6.53 28.96
N ASP A 391 9.70 7.65 28.83
CA ASP A 391 8.40 7.71 28.18
C ASP A 391 8.53 7.79 26.66
N GLU A 392 7.65 7.09 25.95
CA GLU A 392 7.74 6.83 24.51
C GLU A 392 9.15 6.38 24.06
N ALA A 393 9.71 5.41 24.77
CA ALA A 393 11.11 4.98 24.63
C ALA A 393 11.49 4.56 23.19
N HIS A 394 10.53 4.20 22.35
CA HIS A 394 10.78 3.84 20.95
C HIS A 394 11.20 5.04 20.07
N GLU A 395 11.01 6.27 20.54
CA GLU A 395 11.38 7.49 19.83
C GLU A 395 12.80 7.92 20.20
N GLY A 396 13.72 7.97 19.23
CA GLY A 396 14.95 8.74 19.35
C GLY A 396 15.98 8.31 20.41
N THR A 397 15.72 7.28 21.22
CA THR A 397 16.62 6.73 22.26
C THR A 397 17.85 6.00 21.70
N GLN A 398 17.82 5.61 20.42
CA GLN A 398 18.95 4.92 19.78
C GLN A 398 20.01 5.84 19.16
N THR A 399 19.78 7.15 19.12
CA THR A 399 20.78 8.09 18.61
C THR A 399 21.98 8.18 19.56
N GLU A 400 23.18 8.47 19.03
CA GLU A 400 24.41 8.54 19.84
C GLU A 400 24.29 9.52 21.02
N LEU A 401 23.75 10.72 20.79
CA LEU A 401 23.50 11.71 21.85
C LEU A 401 22.51 11.19 22.92
N ALA A 402 21.54 10.37 22.54
CA ALA A 402 20.61 9.74 23.50
C ALA A 402 21.32 8.79 24.44
N GLN A 403 22.16 7.93 23.86
CA GLN A 403 22.91 6.92 24.59
C GLN A 403 23.94 7.59 25.49
N ASN A 404 24.50 8.72 25.07
CA ASN A 404 25.38 9.54 25.92
C ASN A 404 24.63 10.15 27.11
N VAL A 405 23.41 10.67 26.90
CA VAL A 405 22.56 11.13 28.00
C VAL A 405 22.27 10.00 28.97
N GLU A 406 21.83 8.84 28.47
CA GLU A 406 21.55 7.66 29.32
C GLU A 406 22.77 7.24 30.13
N LYS A 407 23.96 7.16 29.50
CA LYS A 407 25.21 6.83 30.20
C LYS A 407 25.60 7.86 31.26
N ALA A 408 25.31 9.14 31.04
CA ALA A 408 25.65 10.21 31.97
C ALA A 408 24.75 10.22 33.22
N ILE A 409 23.47 9.83 33.09
CA ILE A 409 22.50 9.83 34.20
C ILE A 409 22.37 8.49 34.92
N LYS A 410 22.77 7.37 34.28
CA LYS A 410 22.67 6.02 34.86
C LYS A 410 23.90 5.73 35.72
N LYS A 411 23.68 5.34 36.98
CA LYS A 411 24.72 4.82 37.89
C LYS A 411 24.45 3.35 38.27
N ASP A 412 25.36 2.72 39.01
CA ASP A 412 25.34 1.26 39.26
C ASP A 412 24.05 0.74 39.92
N ASN A 413 23.42 1.54 40.79
CA ASN A 413 22.20 1.16 41.50
C ASN A 413 20.89 1.64 40.83
N THR A 414 20.99 2.34 39.70
CA THR A 414 19.83 2.94 39.02
C THR A 414 19.01 1.90 38.28
N LYS A 415 17.69 1.88 38.49
CA LYS A 415 16.74 1.08 37.70
C LYS A 415 16.20 1.87 36.52
N ILE A 416 15.93 1.20 35.41
CA ILE A 416 15.43 1.79 34.17
C ILE A 416 14.11 1.13 33.78
N LEU A 417 13.06 1.94 33.62
CA LEU A 417 11.77 1.52 33.10
C LEU A 417 11.50 2.23 31.77
N GLU A 418 11.36 1.46 30.69
CA GLU A 418 11.00 1.98 29.38
C GLU A 418 9.52 1.75 29.10
N LEU A 419 8.81 2.82 28.73
CA LEU A 419 7.37 2.82 28.45
C LEU A 419 7.16 3.01 26.95
N SER A 420 6.48 2.07 26.29
CA SER A 420 6.22 2.17 24.86
C SER A 420 4.91 1.50 24.45
N GLY A 421 4.15 2.15 23.56
CA GLY A 421 2.98 1.53 22.90
C GLY A 421 3.30 0.74 21.63
N THR A 422 4.49 0.94 21.07
CA THR A 422 4.90 0.42 19.76
C THR A 422 6.42 0.15 19.73
N PRO A 423 6.96 -0.73 20.60
CA PRO A 423 8.39 -0.94 20.74
C PRO A 423 9.00 -1.82 19.63
N PHE A 424 8.49 -1.76 18.39
CA PHE A 424 8.94 -2.61 17.28
C PHE A 424 10.47 -2.65 17.13
N ASN A 425 11.15 -1.52 17.37
CA ASN A 425 12.61 -1.39 17.26
C ASN A 425 13.38 -1.65 18.58
N LEU A 426 12.67 -1.84 19.69
CA LEU A 426 13.24 -2.05 21.04
C LEU A 426 13.09 -3.48 21.53
N LEU A 427 12.06 -4.20 21.11
CA LEU A 427 11.76 -5.56 21.57
C LEU A 427 12.95 -6.51 21.45
N GLU A 428 13.79 -6.33 20.42
CA GLU A 428 14.98 -7.15 20.18
C GLU A 428 16.10 -6.97 21.22
N GLN A 429 16.02 -5.95 22.09
CA GLN A 429 17.05 -5.63 23.09
C GLN A 429 16.79 -6.28 24.46
N TYR A 430 15.63 -6.93 24.63
CA TYR A 430 15.12 -7.44 25.89
C TYR A 430 14.91 -8.95 25.85
N SER A 431 15.18 -9.63 26.98
CA SER A 431 14.73 -11.01 27.17
C SER A 431 13.25 -11.04 27.52
N GLU A 432 12.57 -12.18 27.28
CA GLU A 432 11.11 -12.30 27.46
C GLU A 432 10.62 -11.92 28.86
N ASP A 433 11.41 -12.23 29.91
CA ASP A 433 11.07 -11.87 31.29
C ASP A 433 11.13 -10.35 31.58
N GLN A 434 11.88 -9.59 30.76
CA GLN A 434 12.02 -8.13 30.88
C GLN A 434 11.03 -7.35 30.03
N VAL A 435 10.10 -8.02 29.35
CA VAL A 435 9.05 -7.38 28.57
C VAL A 435 7.70 -7.72 29.18
N PHE A 436 6.96 -6.69 29.60
CA PHE A 436 5.53 -6.83 29.89
C PHE A 436 4.76 -6.44 28.62
N ALA A 437 3.95 -7.35 28.08
CA ALA A 437 3.19 -7.14 26.86
C ALA A 437 1.69 -7.04 27.14
N TRP A 438 1.05 -5.98 26.61
CA TRP A 438 -0.40 -5.80 26.65
C TRP A 438 -0.87 -5.09 25.38
N ASP A 439 -1.51 -5.82 24.48
CA ASP A 439 -2.00 -5.30 23.20
C ASP A 439 -3.53 -5.08 23.18
N TYR A 440 -4.06 -4.64 22.03
CA TYR A 440 -5.50 -4.38 21.88
C TYR A 440 -6.35 -5.65 21.92
N VAL A 441 -5.84 -6.77 21.40
CA VAL A 441 -6.54 -8.05 21.45
C VAL A 441 -6.67 -8.52 22.90
N MET A 442 -5.60 -8.43 23.68
CA MET A 442 -5.62 -8.76 25.10
C MET A 442 -6.62 -7.91 25.90
N GLU A 443 -6.70 -6.59 25.62
CA GLU A 443 -7.71 -5.72 26.25
C GLU A 443 -9.14 -6.16 25.93
N GLN A 444 -9.44 -6.42 24.66
CA GLN A 444 -10.79 -6.79 24.24
C GLN A 444 -11.17 -8.20 24.73
N GLU A 445 -10.22 -9.14 24.75
CA GLU A 445 -10.40 -10.45 25.38
C GLU A 445 -10.68 -10.32 26.88
N ALA A 446 -9.93 -9.48 27.60
CA ALA A 446 -10.14 -9.23 29.02
C ALA A 446 -11.50 -8.56 29.28
N LYS A 447 -11.89 -7.60 28.44
CA LYS A 447 -13.20 -6.96 28.47
C LYS A 447 -14.32 -7.97 28.33
N LEU A 448 -14.21 -8.92 27.39
CA LEU A 448 -15.21 -9.95 27.16
C LEU A 448 -15.24 -10.97 28.32
N ARG A 449 -14.08 -11.52 28.68
CA ARG A 449 -13.96 -12.55 29.74
C ARG A 449 -14.43 -12.05 31.09
N TRP A 450 -14.23 -10.78 31.41
CA TRP A 450 -14.66 -10.21 32.70
C TRP A 450 -16.15 -10.39 32.97
N ALA A 451 -17.00 -10.26 31.94
CA ALA A 451 -18.44 -10.43 32.09
C ALA A 451 -18.82 -11.86 32.53
N THR A 452 -18.05 -12.86 32.09
CA THR A 452 -18.27 -14.28 32.39
C THR A 452 -17.57 -14.74 33.66
N GLU A 453 -16.30 -14.35 33.85
CA GLU A 453 -15.48 -14.77 35.00
C GLU A 453 -15.84 -14.03 36.29
N LYS A 454 -16.30 -12.77 36.17
CA LYS A 454 -16.63 -11.91 37.31
C LYS A 454 -17.99 -11.20 37.12
N PRO A 455 -19.09 -11.97 37.03
CA PRO A 455 -20.40 -11.42 36.71
C PRO A 455 -20.91 -10.42 37.76
N ASP A 456 -20.53 -10.56 39.03
CA ASP A 456 -20.91 -9.64 40.11
C ASP A 456 -19.99 -8.42 40.27
N GLU A 457 -18.91 -8.32 39.50
CA GLU A 457 -18.00 -7.17 39.53
C GLU A 457 -18.24 -6.21 38.34
N GLN A 458 -17.94 -4.93 38.55
CA GLN A 458 -17.94 -3.94 37.48
C GLN A 458 -16.77 -4.22 36.56
N ASN A 459 -17.00 -4.17 35.24
CA ASN A 459 -15.98 -4.41 34.26
C ASN A 459 -15.07 -3.18 34.12
N PRO A 460 -13.78 -3.26 34.50
CA PRO A 460 -12.88 -2.11 34.47
C PRO A 460 -12.50 -1.70 33.04
N TYR A 461 -12.83 -2.49 32.02
CA TYR A 461 -12.57 -2.22 30.61
C TYR A 461 -13.80 -1.66 29.87
N GLU A 462 -14.94 -1.51 30.55
CA GLU A 462 -16.22 -1.14 29.93
C GLU A 462 -16.18 0.22 29.23
N THR A 463 -15.52 1.20 29.86
CA THR A 463 -15.39 2.58 29.39
C THR A 463 -14.49 2.76 28.18
N LEU A 464 -13.74 1.72 27.79
CA LEU A 464 -12.87 1.75 26.62
C LEU A 464 -13.66 1.41 25.37
N PRO A 465 -13.80 2.34 24.40
CA PRO A 465 -14.51 2.10 23.16
C PRO A 465 -13.85 0.97 22.34
N LYS A 466 -14.68 0.20 21.64
CA LYS A 466 -14.24 -0.68 20.55
C LYS A 466 -13.84 0.18 19.35
N VAL A 467 -12.79 -0.20 18.65
CA VAL A 467 -12.36 0.47 17.42
C VAL A 467 -12.85 -0.33 16.21
N ASN A 468 -13.36 0.36 15.20
CA ASN A 468 -13.81 -0.24 13.94
C ASN A 468 -13.09 0.45 12.77
N MET A 469 -12.54 -0.33 11.83
CA MET A 469 -11.76 0.19 10.70
C MET A 469 -12.50 0.00 9.39
N PHE A 470 -12.62 1.08 8.63
CA PHE A 470 -13.31 1.15 7.36
C PHE A 470 -12.30 1.59 6.30
N THR A 471 -12.18 0.80 5.24
CA THR A 471 -11.27 1.04 4.13
C THR A 471 -12.05 1.26 2.84
N PHE A 472 -11.66 2.30 2.09
CA PHE A 472 -12.35 2.72 0.88
C PHE A 472 -11.35 2.84 -0.27
N GLU A 473 -11.67 2.31 -1.44
CA GLU A 473 -10.84 2.52 -2.64
C GLU A 473 -11.13 3.90 -3.24
N MET A 474 -10.06 4.61 -3.62
CA MET A 474 -10.18 5.88 -4.34
C MET A 474 -10.46 5.66 -5.82
N ASN A 475 -11.44 6.38 -6.35
CA ASN A 475 -11.73 6.43 -7.79
C ASN A 475 -10.54 7.00 -8.58
N ASN A 476 -10.33 6.52 -9.81
CA ASN A 476 -9.25 6.97 -10.71
C ASN A 476 -7.84 6.92 -10.08
N LYS A 477 -7.56 5.89 -9.27
CA LYS A 477 -6.28 5.69 -8.56
C LYS A 477 -5.05 5.85 -9.46
N GLU A 478 -5.14 5.44 -10.72
CA GLU A 478 -4.03 5.50 -11.68
C GLU A 478 -3.62 6.93 -12.07
N LYS A 479 -4.51 7.92 -11.96
CA LYS A 479 -4.23 9.33 -12.30
C LYS A 479 -3.30 10.01 -11.28
N TYR A 480 -3.44 9.67 -10.00
CA TYR A 480 -2.70 10.30 -8.88
C TYR A 480 -1.66 9.35 -8.30
N ALA A 481 -1.18 8.44 -9.12
CA ALA A 481 -0.31 7.38 -8.69
C ALA A 481 1.15 7.87 -8.67
N ASP A 482 1.94 7.49 -7.67
CA ASP A 482 3.38 7.84 -7.64
C ASP A 482 4.20 7.06 -8.69
N GLU A 483 5.54 7.18 -8.71
CA GLU A 483 6.42 6.25 -9.47
C GLU A 483 6.14 4.78 -9.08
N SER A 484 5.61 4.63 -7.88
CA SER A 484 5.10 3.42 -7.27
C SER A 484 3.60 3.16 -7.60
N ARG A 485 2.99 3.82 -8.59
CA ARG A 485 1.59 3.68 -9.05
C ARG A 485 0.55 3.31 -7.98
N SER A 486 0.77 3.75 -6.74
CA SER A 486 -0.12 3.62 -5.59
C SER A 486 -0.78 4.97 -5.36
N PHE A 487 -2.01 5.01 -4.85
CA PHE A 487 -2.73 6.27 -4.66
C PHE A 487 -1.86 7.21 -3.81
N ASN A 488 -1.42 8.32 -4.40
CA ASN A 488 -0.55 9.26 -3.74
C ASN A 488 -1.36 10.47 -3.31
N PHE A 489 -1.72 10.53 -2.02
CA PHE A 489 -2.45 11.67 -1.46
C PHE A 489 -1.68 12.99 -1.58
N LYS A 490 -0.34 12.95 -1.62
CA LYS A 490 0.47 14.16 -1.85
C LYS A 490 0.29 14.72 -3.25
N GLU A 491 0.13 13.87 -4.27
CA GLU A 491 -0.19 14.31 -5.63
C GLU A 491 -1.67 14.69 -5.75
N PHE A 492 -2.58 13.90 -5.20
CA PHE A 492 -4.02 14.18 -5.24
C PHE A 492 -4.35 15.54 -4.62
N PHE A 493 -3.73 15.87 -3.49
CA PHE A 493 -3.87 17.16 -2.82
C PHE A 493 -2.80 18.19 -3.24
N ARG A 494 -2.09 18.03 -4.36
CA ARG A 494 -1.02 18.97 -4.77
C ARG A 494 -1.55 20.40 -4.86
N VAL A 495 -0.80 21.35 -4.31
CA VAL A 495 -1.16 22.78 -4.23
C VAL A 495 -0.27 23.59 -5.18
N LYS A 496 -0.88 24.57 -5.88
CA LYS A 496 -0.22 25.56 -6.75
C LYS A 496 0.41 26.69 -5.92
N ASP A 497 1.25 27.51 -6.55
CA ASP A 497 1.88 28.66 -5.87
C ASP A 497 0.87 29.72 -5.37
N ASP A 498 -0.34 29.75 -5.94
CA ASP A 498 -1.45 30.62 -5.51
C ASP A 498 -2.22 30.09 -4.28
N GLY A 499 -1.82 28.94 -3.74
CA GLY A 499 -2.44 28.31 -2.56
C GLY A 499 -3.66 27.43 -2.85
N LYS A 500 -4.08 27.28 -4.11
CA LYS A 500 -5.21 26.40 -4.50
C LYS A 500 -4.76 25.01 -4.93
N PHE A 501 -5.68 24.05 -4.96
CA PHE A 501 -5.38 22.71 -5.44
C PHE A 501 -5.16 22.68 -6.96
N VAL A 502 -4.16 21.92 -7.42
CA VAL A 502 -3.99 21.57 -8.83
C VAL A 502 -5.21 20.78 -9.33
N HIS A 503 -5.68 19.83 -8.51
CA HIS A 503 -6.81 18.94 -8.83
C HIS A 503 -8.08 19.32 -8.05
N GLU A 504 -8.37 20.62 -7.91
CA GLU A 504 -9.48 21.13 -7.07
C GLU A 504 -10.84 20.48 -7.38
N SER A 505 -11.15 20.26 -8.67
CA SER A 505 -12.39 19.59 -9.10
C SER A 505 -12.49 18.16 -8.55
N ASP A 506 -11.39 17.42 -8.53
CA ASP A 506 -11.35 16.04 -8.06
C ASP A 506 -11.41 15.96 -6.53
N VAL A 507 -10.79 16.91 -5.83
CA VAL A 507 -10.90 17.05 -4.36
C VAL A 507 -12.34 17.41 -3.96
N ASN A 508 -12.99 18.34 -4.68
CA ASN A 508 -14.40 18.65 -4.46
C ASN A 508 -15.30 17.44 -4.71
N LYS A 509 -15.01 16.66 -5.75
CA LYS A 509 -15.75 15.43 -6.04
C LYS A 509 -15.61 14.43 -4.89
N PHE A 510 -14.42 14.25 -4.35
CA PHE A 510 -14.18 13.42 -3.16
C PHE A 510 -15.00 13.90 -1.94
N LEU A 511 -14.98 15.20 -1.61
CA LEU A 511 -15.77 15.75 -0.49
C LEU A 511 -17.28 15.53 -0.69
N ASN A 512 -17.77 15.65 -1.93
CA ASN A 512 -19.15 15.34 -2.28
C ASN A 512 -19.46 13.85 -2.14
N GLU A 513 -18.58 12.96 -2.58
CA GLU A 513 -18.76 11.51 -2.49
C GLU A 513 -18.89 11.05 -1.03
N ILE A 514 -18.00 11.51 -0.15
CA ILE A 514 -18.02 11.10 1.26
C ILE A 514 -19.18 11.70 2.07
N SER A 515 -19.89 12.69 1.51
CA SER A 515 -20.98 13.42 2.15
C SER A 515 -22.36 13.23 1.50
N ARG A 516 -22.44 12.45 0.42
CA ARG A 516 -23.69 12.06 -0.25
C ARG A 516 -24.18 10.68 0.20
N PRO A 517 -25.50 10.50 0.42
CA PRO A 517 -26.08 9.19 0.68
C PRO A 517 -25.67 8.19 -0.41
N SER A 518 -25.19 7.02 0.00
CA SER A 518 -24.85 5.91 -0.89
C SER A 518 -24.99 4.59 -0.15
N GLU A 519 -25.10 3.49 -0.90
CA GLU A 519 -25.11 2.12 -0.35
C GLU A 519 -23.76 1.72 0.28
N THR A 520 -22.72 2.53 0.12
CA THR A 520 -21.34 2.24 0.56
C THR A 520 -21.04 2.70 1.99
N ASN A 521 -22.00 3.33 2.68
CA ASN A 521 -21.87 3.83 4.05
C ASN A 521 -20.66 4.77 4.26
N TYR A 522 -20.41 5.73 3.36
CA TYR A 522 -19.35 6.73 3.57
C TYR A 522 -19.54 7.52 4.87
N PRO A 523 -18.44 7.96 5.53
CA PRO A 523 -18.46 8.46 6.91
C PRO A 523 -19.40 9.65 7.14
N TYR A 524 -19.57 10.55 6.17
CA TYR A 524 -20.38 11.77 6.31
C TYR A 524 -21.64 11.77 5.44
N SER A 525 -21.98 10.63 4.84
CA SER A 525 -23.01 10.48 3.79
C SER A 525 -24.43 10.81 4.24
N THR A 526 -24.78 10.47 5.49
CA THR A 526 -26.13 10.69 6.04
C THR A 526 -26.07 11.57 7.28
N GLU A 527 -27.15 12.29 7.57
CA GLU A 527 -27.24 13.12 8.78
C GLU A 527 -27.04 12.29 10.06
N LYS A 528 -27.57 11.07 10.08
CA LYS A 528 -27.36 10.11 11.17
C LYS A 528 -25.87 9.86 11.41
N PHE A 529 -25.10 9.63 10.35
CA PHE A 529 -23.65 9.42 10.47
C PHE A 529 -22.92 10.68 10.93
N ARG A 530 -23.29 11.85 10.40
CA ARG A 530 -22.73 13.14 10.83
C ARG A 530 -23.01 13.44 12.31
N ASN A 531 -24.17 13.05 12.83
CA ASN A 531 -24.51 13.21 14.25
C ASN A 531 -23.74 12.25 15.18
N GLN A 532 -23.14 11.20 14.63
CA GLN A 532 -22.28 10.24 15.33
C GLN A 532 -20.81 10.62 15.20
N LEU A 533 -20.42 11.20 14.06
CA LEU A 533 -19.06 11.68 13.77
C LEU A 533 -18.85 13.18 14.06
N ARG A 534 -19.36 13.67 15.19
CA ARG A 534 -19.34 15.10 15.53
C ARG A 534 -17.93 15.69 15.60
N HIS A 535 -16.98 14.97 16.19
CA HIS A 535 -15.59 15.44 16.30
C HIS A 535 -14.64 14.42 15.69
N SER A 536 -13.87 14.81 14.69
CA SER A 536 -12.93 13.92 14.02
C SER A 536 -11.56 14.56 13.79
N LEU A 537 -10.55 13.70 13.63
CA LEU A 537 -9.18 14.08 13.33
C LEU A 537 -8.81 13.60 11.93
N TRP A 538 -8.40 14.51 11.04
CA TRP A 538 -8.01 14.19 9.66
C TRP A 538 -6.50 14.39 9.47
N LEU A 539 -5.82 13.35 8.99
CA LEU A 539 -4.38 13.36 8.74
C LEU A 539 -4.07 13.69 7.28
N MET A 540 -3.52 14.88 7.05
CA MET A 540 -3.17 15.45 5.76
C MET A 540 -1.72 15.16 5.35
N PRO A 541 -1.38 15.21 4.04
CA PRO A 541 -0.04 14.88 3.55
C PRO A 541 0.97 16.02 3.76
N GLY A 542 0.53 17.26 3.98
CA GLY A 542 1.40 18.40 4.25
C GLY A 542 0.64 19.66 4.67
N ARG A 543 1.40 20.73 4.97
CA ARG A 543 0.85 21.97 5.55
C ARG A 543 0.06 22.79 4.54
N ALA A 544 0.60 22.96 3.33
CA ALA A 544 -0.07 23.68 2.25
C ALA A 544 -1.39 23.00 1.89
N GLU A 545 -1.39 21.66 1.84
CA GLU A 545 -2.57 20.85 1.53
C GLU A 545 -3.65 20.96 2.60
N ALA A 546 -3.27 21.01 3.88
CA ALA A 546 -4.22 21.23 4.98
C ALA A 546 -4.86 22.62 4.92
N LYS A 547 -4.10 23.65 4.52
CA LYS A 547 -4.62 25.01 4.35
C LYS A 547 -5.61 25.09 3.20
N ALA A 548 -5.22 24.60 2.02
CA ALA A 548 -6.09 24.54 0.85
C ALA A 548 -7.36 23.71 1.09
N LEU A 549 -7.27 22.60 1.85
CA LEU A 549 -8.43 21.78 2.17
C LEU A 549 -9.40 22.52 3.11
N LYS A 550 -8.88 23.24 4.12
CA LYS A 550 -9.70 24.08 5.00
C LYS A 550 -10.51 25.09 4.17
N ASP A 551 -9.85 25.85 3.31
CA ASP A 551 -10.49 26.89 2.50
C ASP A 551 -11.58 26.32 1.55
N LEU A 552 -11.41 25.07 1.12
CA LEU A 552 -12.39 24.36 0.30
C LEU A 552 -13.57 23.82 1.14
N MET A 553 -13.27 23.23 2.30
CA MET A 553 -14.28 22.69 3.22
C MET A 553 -15.17 23.79 3.80
N ASP A 554 -14.62 24.96 4.10
CA ASP A 554 -15.36 26.13 4.59
C ASP A 554 -16.42 26.60 3.57
N LYS A 555 -16.22 26.33 2.28
CA LYS A 555 -17.17 26.63 1.19
C LYS A 555 -18.11 25.46 0.85
N HIS A 556 -17.84 24.26 1.37
CA HIS A 556 -18.59 23.07 1.01
C HIS A 556 -20.00 23.09 1.65
N PRO A 557 -21.07 22.73 0.94
CA PRO A 557 -22.47 22.84 1.43
C PRO A 557 -22.85 22.04 2.69
N ILE A 558 -21.95 21.17 3.17
CA ILE A 558 -22.16 20.31 4.34
C ILE A 558 -21.07 20.60 5.38
N PHE A 559 -19.80 20.51 4.99
CA PHE A 559 -18.70 20.74 5.93
C PHE A 559 -18.63 22.19 6.41
N GLY A 560 -18.81 23.18 5.52
CA GLY A 560 -18.74 24.60 5.89
C GLY A 560 -19.96 25.09 6.67
N THR A 561 -21.08 24.37 6.62
CA THR A 561 -22.33 24.75 7.32
C THR A 561 -22.51 24.00 8.65
N GLU A 562 -22.15 22.71 8.70
CA GLU A 562 -22.36 21.89 9.90
C GLU A 562 -21.13 21.79 10.80
N TYR A 563 -19.91 21.98 10.29
CA TYR A 563 -18.67 21.74 11.05
C TYR A 563 -17.79 22.99 11.16
N THR A 564 -17.15 23.15 12.31
CA THR A 564 -16.01 24.07 12.46
C THR A 564 -14.72 23.36 12.07
N ILE A 565 -14.03 23.84 11.04
CA ILE A 565 -12.78 23.25 10.54
C ILE A 565 -11.59 23.91 11.23
N VAL A 566 -10.83 23.13 12.00
CA VAL A 566 -9.68 23.60 12.78
C VAL A 566 -8.39 23.09 12.16
N ASN A 567 -7.57 23.98 11.61
CA ASN A 567 -6.27 23.63 11.04
C ASN A 567 -5.14 23.92 12.04
N VAL A 568 -4.63 22.89 12.73
CA VAL A 568 -3.58 23.07 13.76
C VAL A 568 -2.16 23.22 13.18
N VAL A 569 -1.99 23.03 11.87
CA VAL A 569 -0.69 23.24 11.22
C VAL A 569 -0.51 24.66 10.66
N ASP A 570 -1.58 25.44 10.58
CA ASP A 570 -1.51 26.86 10.21
C ASP A 570 -1.07 27.72 11.41
N GLN A 571 -0.19 28.68 11.15
CA GLN A 571 0.32 29.65 12.13
C GLN A 571 -0.38 31.01 12.01
N ASP A 572 -1.16 31.23 10.95
CA ASP A 572 -1.89 32.49 10.71
C ASP A 572 -3.23 32.57 11.46
N ASP A 573 -3.72 31.42 11.95
CA ASP A 573 -4.95 31.32 12.77
C ASP A 573 -4.65 31.75 14.22
N LYS A 574 -4.67 33.07 14.46
CA LYS A 574 -4.29 33.72 15.73
C LYS A 574 -5.41 33.83 16.76
N GLU A 575 -6.55 33.21 16.53
CA GLU A 575 -7.59 33.11 17.56
C GLU A 575 -7.25 31.94 18.48
N ILE A 576 -6.61 32.21 19.64
CA ILE A 576 -6.88 31.64 20.98
C ILE A 576 -5.71 31.85 21.97
N THR A 577 -6.12 32.00 23.23
CA THR A 577 -5.51 32.59 24.43
C THR A 577 -4.80 31.61 25.39
N SER A 578 -4.52 30.37 24.98
CA SER A 578 -3.79 29.39 25.81
C SER A 578 -2.28 29.65 25.76
N LYS A 579 -1.65 29.90 26.91
CA LYS A 579 -0.18 30.14 27.01
C LYS A 579 0.67 28.88 26.84
N ASP A 580 0.10 27.69 27.07
CA ASP A 580 0.88 26.44 27.25
C ASP A 580 0.92 25.54 25.99
N ASP A 581 -0.21 25.37 25.28
CA ASP A 581 -0.27 24.69 23.97
C ASP A 581 -1.32 25.36 23.07
N PRO A 582 -0.89 26.16 22.07
CA PRO A 582 -1.81 26.88 21.19
C PRO A 582 -2.53 25.96 20.19
N ASP A 583 -1.98 24.79 19.86
CA ASP A 583 -2.63 23.85 18.94
C ASP A 583 -3.79 23.12 19.62
N LEU A 584 -3.54 22.61 20.84
CA LEU A 584 -4.57 21.94 21.64
C LEU A 584 -5.64 22.93 22.13
N GLY A 585 -5.23 24.16 22.48
CA GLY A 585 -6.15 25.23 22.88
C GLY A 585 -7.16 25.58 21.78
N ARG A 586 -6.70 25.64 20.52
CA ARG A 586 -7.57 25.85 19.34
C ARG A 586 -8.64 24.77 19.21
N VAL A 587 -8.24 23.51 19.29
CA VAL A 587 -9.19 22.38 19.21
C VAL A 587 -10.20 22.40 20.36
N ARG A 588 -9.74 22.61 21.60
CA ARG A 588 -10.64 22.63 22.78
C ARG A 588 -11.65 23.77 22.73
N THR A 589 -11.24 24.94 22.26
CA THR A 589 -12.16 26.08 22.15
C THR A 589 -13.21 25.87 21.06
N ALA A 590 -12.82 25.32 19.91
CA ALA A 590 -13.77 24.99 18.84
C ALA A 590 -14.78 23.91 19.26
N ILE A 591 -14.37 22.97 20.11
CA ILE A 591 -15.27 21.96 20.70
C ILE A 591 -16.20 22.61 21.74
N GLY A 592 -15.66 23.48 22.60
CA GLY A 592 -16.41 24.18 23.65
C GLY A 592 -16.77 23.31 24.86
N ASP A 593 -17.42 23.92 25.86
CA ASP A 593 -17.83 23.24 27.12
C ASP A 593 -19.00 22.27 26.94
N LYS A 594 -19.70 22.36 25.80
CA LYS A 594 -20.81 21.49 25.42
C LYS A 594 -20.55 20.78 24.08
N PRO A 595 -19.67 19.77 24.05
CA PRO A 595 -19.28 19.11 22.80
C PRO A 595 -20.46 18.48 22.02
N TRP A 596 -21.56 18.15 22.70
CA TRP A 596 -22.75 17.60 22.04
C TRP A 596 -23.53 18.62 21.20
N GLU A 597 -23.33 19.93 21.39
CA GLU A 597 -23.96 21.01 20.61
C GLU A 597 -23.10 21.41 19.40
N THR A 598 -21.82 21.06 19.37
CA THR A 598 -20.88 21.44 18.31
C THR A 598 -20.51 20.24 17.42
N LYS A 599 -19.91 20.54 16.26
CA LYS A 599 -19.28 19.56 15.38
C LYS A 599 -17.99 20.16 14.83
N THR A 600 -16.88 19.42 14.88
CA THR A 600 -15.55 19.91 14.52
C THR A 600 -14.76 18.90 13.70
N ILE A 601 -14.00 19.38 12.71
CA ILE A 601 -13.00 18.56 11.99
C ILE A 601 -11.63 19.19 12.23
N THR A 602 -10.73 18.44 12.85
CA THR A 602 -9.35 18.88 13.11
C THR A 602 -8.43 18.38 12.00
N LEU A 603 -7.85 19.29 11.22
CA LEU A 603 -6.84 18.97 10.21
C LEU A 603 -5.44 19.01 10.82
N THR A 604 -4.68 17.92 10.64
CA THR A 604 -3.28 17.83 11.09
C THR A 604 -2.40 17.09 10.10
N VAL A 605 -1.09 17.24 10.19
CA VAL A 605 -0.12 16.42 9.44
C VAL A 605 0.60 15.45 10.39
N ARG A 606 1.20 15.99 11.46
CA ARG A 606 1.88 15.22 12.52
C ARG A 606 1.66 15.78 13.93
N LYS A 607 0.97 16.91 14.06
CA LYS A 607 0.66 17.54 15.36
C LYS A 607 -0.51 16.82 16.00
N LEU A 608 -0.57 16.79 17.33
CA LEU A 608 -1.66 16.18 18.11
C LEU A 608 -1.92 14.68 17.86
N THR A 609 -1.15 14.01 16.99
CA THR A 609 -1.23 12.55 16.77
C THR A 609 -0.62 11.76 17.94
N THR A 610 0.14 12.45 18.78
CA THR A 610 1.02 11.90 19.80
C THR A 610 1.07 12.83 21.01
N GLY A 611 1.11 12.27 22.22
CA GLY A 611 1.28 13.04 23.46
C GLY A 611 0.09 13.88 23.96
N VAL A 612 -1.05 13.92 23.26
CA VAL A 612 -2.25 14.70 23.70
C VAL A 612 -3.52 13.84 23.75
N ASN A 613 -4.46 14.21 24.62
CA ASN A 613 -5.75 13.54 24.77
C ASN A 613 -6.90 14.52 24.49
N VAL A 614 -7.64 14.28 23.42
CA VAL A 614 -8.95 14.88 23.13
C VAL A 614 -9.96 13.75 23.20
N LYS A 615 -10.86 13.78 24.18
CA LYS A 615 -11.72 12.64 24.53
C LYS A 615 -12.89 12.50 23.54
N GLU A 616 -13.30 13.65 23.03
CA GLU A 616 -14.46 13.90 22.19
C GLU A 616 -14.29 13.34 20.76
N TRP A 617 -13.06 13.15 20.27
CA TRP A 617 -12.81 12.62 18.93
C TRP A 617 -13.38 11.22 18.73
N THR A 618 -14.37 11.07 17.88
CA THR A 618 -15.07 9.81 17.60
C THR A 618 -14.48 9.06 16.41
N ALA A 619 -13.77 9.76 15.52
CA ALA A 619 -13.13 9.16 14.36
C ALA A 619 -11.77 9.76 13.98
N VAL A 620 -10.96 8.96 13.28
CA VAL A 620 -9.70 9.38 12.64
C VAL A 620 -9.77 9.05 11.14
N MET A 621 -9.45 10.03 10.30
CA MET A 621 -9.42 9.88 8.84
C MET A 621 -7.98 9.99 8.30
N PHE A 622 -7.55 9.00 7.52
CA PHE A 622 -6.21 8.93 6.95
C PHE A 622 -6.19 9.38 5.48
N LEU A 623 -5.72 10.60 5.25
CA LEU A 623 -5.60 11.25 3.93
C LEU A 623 -4.13 11.59 3.57
N ASN A 624 -3.17 10.86 4.13
CA ASN A 624 -1.74 11.03 3.87
C ASN A 624 -1.13 9.75 3.28
N ASN A 625 0.20 9.63 3.12
CA ASN A 625 0.86 8.41 2.62
C ASN A 625 1.65 7.65 3.70
N THR A 626 1.17 7.65 4.96
CA THR A 626 1.96 7.06 6.07
C THR A 626 2.13 5.54 5.88
N THR A 627 3.37 5.06 5.81
CA THR A 627 3.66 3.61 5.70
C THR A 627 4.10 2.98 7.02
N SER A 628 4.36 3.79 8.05
CA SER A 628 4.79 3.29 9.36
C SER A 628 3.60 2.79 10.18
N ALA A 629 3.55 1.49 10.46
CA ALA A 629 2.52 0.90 11.32
C ALA A 629 2.44 1.55 12.71
N MET A 630 3.59 1.96 13.25
CA MET A 630 3.71 2.70 14.49
C MET A 630 2.93 4.01 14.47
N ASN A 631 3.25 4.91 13.52
CA ASN A 631 2.61 6.22 13.43
C ASN A 631 1.12 6.09 13.12
N TYR A 632 0.75 5.10 12.31
CA TYR A 632 -0.63 4.81 11.96
C TYR A 632 -1.45 4.43 13.20
N LEU A 633 -1.02 3.40 13.94
CA LEU A 633 -1.74 2.96 15.15
C LEU A 633 -1.75 4.05 16.23
N GLN A 634 -0.68 4.84 16.33
CA GLN A 634 -0.61 5.98 17.26
C GLN A 634 -1.63 7.08 16.96
N ALA A 635 -1.90 7.35 15.70
CA ALA A 635 -2.96 8.26 15.31
C ALA A 635 -4.34 7.61 15.50
N ALA A 636 -4.51 6.38 15.03
CA ALA A 636 -5.77 5.64 15.03
C ALA A 636 -6.39 5.50 16.42
N PHE A 637 -5.61 5.08 17.43
CA PHE A 637 -6.11 4.88 18.79
C PHE A 637 -6.39 6.19 19.55
N ARG A 638 -6.20 7.37 18.95
CA ARG A 638 -6.62 8.65 19.57
C ARG A 638 -8.13 8.71 19.76
N ALA A 639 -8.89 8.18 18.80
CA ALA A 639 -10.35 8.08 18.92
C ALA A 639 -10.79 7.06 19.99
N GLN A 640 -9.91 6.18 20.49
CA GLN A 640 -10.25 5.23 21.57
C GLN A 640 -10.24 5.88 22.98
N THR A 641 -10.03 7.19 23.09
CA THR A 641 -10.05 7.85 24.40
C THR A 641 -11.46 7.78 25.00
N PRO A 642 -11.63 7.29 26.24
CA PRO A 642 -12.93 7.26 26.92
C PRO A 642 -13.55 8.64 27.03
N TYR A 643 -14.83 8.74 26.70
CA TYR A 643 -15.63 9.95 26.79
C TYR A 643 -17.06 9.58 27.14
N SER A 644 -17.67 10.38 28.01
CA SER A 644 -19.07 10.23 28.35
C SER A 644 -19.64 11.57 28.80
N ASN A 645 -20.92 11.78 28.52
CA ASN A 645 -21.69 12.93 28.99
C ASN A 645 -23.17 12.57 29.11
N GLU A 646 -23.96 13.46 29.71
CA GLU A 646 -25.39 13.29 29.94
C GLU A 646 -26.21 13.11 28.65
N VAL A 647 -25.86 13.86 27.61
CA VAL A 647 -26.66 14.01 26.38
C VAL A 647 -26.32 12.95 25.34
N GLN A 648 -25.08 12.49 25.23
CA GLN A 648 -24.71 11.49 24.23
C GLN A 648 -24.60 10.09 24.83
N GLY A 649 -24.47 9.98 26.15
CA GLY A 649 -24.17 8.71 26.79
C GLY A 649 -22.68 8.46 26.93
N GLN A 650 -22.33 7.19 27.00
CA GLN A 650 -20.96 6.71 27.04
C GLN A 650 -20.52 6.28 25.64
N LYS A 651 -19.32 6.70 25.25
CA LYS A 651 -18.70 6.27 24.01
C LYS A 651 -18.36 4.79 24.06
N THR A 652 -18.97 4.01 23.18
CA THR A 652 -18.77 2.55 23.07
C THR A 652 -18.04 2.16 21.79
N ASN A 653 -18.09 2.99 20.74
CA ASN A 653 -17.37 2.77 19.49
C ASN A 653 -16.53 3.98 19.07
N ALA A 654 -15.46 3.71 18.33
CA ALA A 654 -14.61 4.67 17.66
C ALA A 654 -14.28 4.17 16.25
N TYR A 655 -14.06 5.10 15.31
CA TYR A 655 -13.95 4.76 13.88
C TYR A 655 -12.62 5.20 13.28
N ILE A 656 -12.08 4.37 12.39
CA ILE A 656 -10.94 4.68 11.54
C ILE A 656 -11.40 4.61 10.10
N PHE A 657 -11.17 5.67 9.34
CA PHE A 657 -11.47 5.74 7.91
C PHE A 657 -10.17 5.88 7.14
N ASP A 658 -9.86 4.90 6.27
CA ASP A 658 -8.66 4.90 5.44
C ASP A 658 -9.04 4.73 3.95
N PHE A 659 -8.64 5.69 3.11
CA PHE A 659 -8.91 5.68 1.67
C PHE A 659 -7.79 5.00 0.85
N ALA A 660 -6.96 4.18 1.49
CA ALA A 660 -5.94 3.33 0.88
C ALA A 660 -5.96 1.93 1.52
N PRO A 661 -6.82 1.02 1.03
CA PRO A 661 -6.98 -0.32 1.62
C PRO A 661 -5.65 -1.09 1.66
N ASP A 662 -4.84 -1.00 0.60
CA ASP A 662 -3.52 -1.63 0.50
C ASP A 662 -2.62 -1.28 1.68
N ARG A 663 -2.58 0.01 2.05
CA ARG A 663 -1.82 0.50 3.21
C ARG A 663 -2.42 -0.05 4.49
N ALA A 664 -3.73 0.14 4.69
CA ALA A 664 -4.39 -0.25 5.94
C ALA A 664 -4.15 -1.74 6.23
N LEU A 665 -4.32 -2.60 5.22
CA LEU A 665 -4.05 -4.03 5.32
C LEU A 665 -2.57 -4.32 5.59
N THR A 666 -1.65 -3.62 4.92
CA THR A 666 -0.20 -3.79 5.14
C THR A 666 0.20 -3.44 6.57
N VAL A 667 -0.26 -2.29 7.08
CA VAL A 667 0.00 -1.81 8.44
C VAL A 667 -0.59 -2.78 9.48
N MET A 668 -1.80 -3.27 9.24
CA MET A 668 -2.44 -4.24 10.12
C MET A 668 -1.67 -5.56 10.15
N ALA A 669 -1.19 -6.05 9.00
CA ALA A 669 -0.32 -7.23 8.91
C ALA A 669 0.97 -7.06 9.71
N GLU A 670 1.66 -5.93 9.55
CA GLU A 670 2.87 -5.61 10.31
C GLU A 670 2.61 -5.57 11.82
N SER A 671 1.48 -4.98 12.25
CA SER A 671 1.13 -4.86 13.67
C SER A 671 0.90 -6.20 14.36
N ALA A 672 0.31 -7.17 13.65
CA ALA A 672 0.07 -8.52 14.16
C ALA A 672 1.34 -9.38 14.22
N SER A 673 2.50 -8.81 13.86
CA SER A 673 3.75 -9.56 13.65
C SER A 673 3.59 -10.73 12.68
N ILE A 674 2.62 -10.60 11.76
CA ILE A 674 2.57 -11.43 10.56
C ILE A 674 3.77 -11.03 9.71
N ASN A 675 4.41 -12.03 9.12
CA ASN A 675 5.41 -11.78 8.11
C ASN A 675 4.70 -11.23 6.87
N SER A 676 4.41 -9.93 6.88
CA SER A 676 3.83 -9.22 5.74
C SER A 676 4.79 -9.21 4.55
N GLY A 677 6.10 -9.33 4.82
CA GLY A 677 7.14 -9.32 3.80
C GLY A 677 6.95 -10.40 2.72
N ILE A 678 7.13 -9.94 1.48
CA ILE A 678 7.11 -10.71 0.23
C ILE A 678 7.75 -12.09 0.35
N GLY A 679 7.01 -13.13 -0.05
CA GLY A 679 7.50 -14.52 -0.17
C GLY A 679 7.57 -15.32 1.13
N LYS A 680 7.21 -14.73 2.29
CA LYS A 680 7.30 -15.37 3.60
C LYS A 680 6.10 -16.26 3.91
N ARG A 681 6.37 -17.49 4.34
CA ARG A 681 5.32 -18.38 4.91
C ARG A 681 4.90 -17.85 6.29
N ASN A 682 3.59 -17.71 6.49
CA ASN A 682 3.01 -17.41 7.79
C ASN A 682 2.68 -18.70 8.53
N THR A 683 3.13 -18.82 9.77
CA THR A 683 2.82 -19.98 10.61
C THR A 683 1.33 -20.01 10.97
N LEU A 684 0.81 -21.18 11.35
CA LEU A 684 -0.57 -21.31 11.84
C LEU A 684 -0.84 -20.37 13.02
N GLU A 685 0.12 -20.21 13.92
CA GLU A 685 0.05 -19.28 15.05
C GLU A 685 -0.08 -17.82 14.60
N GLN A 686 0.68 -17.41 13.58
CA GLN A 686 0.59 -16.07 12.99
C GLN A 686 -0.78 -15.81 12.37
N LYS A 687 -1.33 -16.79 11.61
CA LYS A 687 -2.69 -16.71 11.07
C LYS A 687 -3.75 -16.61 12.17
N GLN A 688 -3.59 -17.37 13.26
CA GLN A 688 -4.50 -17.32 14.42
C GLN A 688 -4.45 -15.97 15.14
N LYS A 689 -3.25 -15.39 15.35
CA LYS A 689 -3.11 -14.04 15.94
C LYS A 689 -3.81 -12.98 15.09
N MET A 690 -3.71 -13.07 13.77
CA MET A 690 -4.42 -12.16 12.87
C MET A 690 -5.94 -12.41 12.88
N ALA A 691 -6.39 -13.66 12.89
CA ALA A 691 -7.81 -13.98 12.99
C ALA A 691 -8.42 -13.34 14.26
N LYS A 692 -7.71 -13.42 15.39
CA LYS A 692 -8.10 -12.76 16.64
C LYS A 692 -8.11 -11.25 16.50
N LEU A 693 -7.09 -10.66 15.88
CA LEU A 693 -7.03 -9.21 15.66
C LEU A 693 -8.20 -8.70 14.81
N LEU A 694 -8.48 -9.35 13.67
CA LEU A 694 -9.60 -8.99 12.79
C LEU A 694 -10.97 -9.17 13.46
N ASN A 695 -11.08 -10.11 14.40
CA ASN A 695 -12.31 -10.28 15.18
C ASN A 695 -12.60 -9.07 16.10
N PHE A 696 -11.55 -8.48 16.69
CA PHE A 696 -11.69 -7.34 17.60
C PHE A 696 -11.55 -5.96 16.93
N LEU A 697 -10.90 -5.92 15.76
CA LEU A 697 -10.75 -4.76 14.90
C LEU A 697 -11.24 -5.14 13.49
N PRO A 698 -12.56 -5.16 13.26
CA PRO A 698 -13.10 -5.48 11.94
C PRO A 698 -12.59 -4.46 10.94
N ILE A 699 -12.10 -4.96 9.80
CA ILE A 699 -11.75 -4.16 8.63
C ILE A 699 -12.86 -4.38 7.62
N LEU A 700 -13.48 -3.29 7.16
CA LEU A 700 -14.57 -3.30 6.19
C LEU A 700 -14.11 -2.61 4.93
N GLY A 701 -14.06 -3.33 3.80
CA GLY A 701 -13.65 -2.80 2.50
C GLY A 701 -14.80 -2.73 1.50
N ILE A 702 -14.76 -1.76 0.59
CA ILE A 702 -15.63 -1.75 -0.59
C ILE A 702 -15.11 -2.78 -1.61
N GLU A 703 -15.94 -3.76 -1.94
CA GLU A 703 -15.74 -4.66 -3.09
C GLU A 703 -17.03 -4.70 -3.91
N GLY A 704 -16.95 -4.34 -5.20
CA GLY A 704 -18.13 -4.32 -6.07
C GLY A 704 -19.25 -3.38 -5.59
N ASN A 705 -18.87 -2.18 -5.11
CA ASN A 705 -19.76 -1.16 -4.53
C ASN A 705 -20.50 -1.56 -3.24
N LYS A 706 -20.12 -2.65 -2.56
CA LYS A 706 -20.70 -3.05 -1.27
C LYS A 706 -19.62 -3.22 -0.21
N MET A 707 -19.95 -2.86 1.04
CA MET A 707 -19.05 -3.03 2.19
C MET A 707 -18.99 -4.50 2.63
N ARG A 708 -17.78 -5.02 2.85
CA ARG A 708 -17.53 -6.40 3.27
C ARG A 708 -16.44 -6.49 4.33
N THR A 709 -16.62 -7.39 5.29
CA THR A 709 -15.60 -7.70 6.30
C THR A 709 -14.46 -8.53 5.72
N PHE A 710 -13.22 -8.16 6.03
CA PHE A 710 -12.04 -8.97 5.73
C PHE A 710 -11.89 -10.15 6.71
N ASN A 711 -11.61 -11.35 6.18
CA ASN A 711 -11.06 -12.47 6.95
C ASN A 711 -9.56 -12.63 6.65
N VAL A 712 -8.87 -13.52 7.37
CA VAL A 712 -7.40 -13.68 7.23
C VAL A 712 -7.01 -14.02 5.79
N ASP A 713 -7.69 -14.98 5.17
CA ASP A 713 -7.33 -15.41 3.83
C ASP A 713 -7.61 -14.33 2.79
N ARG A 714 -8.75 -13.62 2.87
CA ARG A 714 -9.07 -12.46 2.02
C ARG A 714 -8.07 -11.33 2.17
N MET A 715 -7.68 -11.01 3.40
CA MET A 715 -6.65 -10.01 3.67
C MET A 715 -5.32 -10.41 3.02
N LEU A 716 -4.92 -11.68 3.14
CA LEU A 716 -3.70 -12.19 2.52
C LEU A 716 -3.80 -12.18 0.98
N THR A 717 -4.94 -12.55 0.41
CA THR A 717 -5.19 -12.48 -1.04
C THR A 717 -5.10 -11.04 -1.53
N GLN A 718 -5.72 -10.09 -0.83
CA GLN A 718 -5.66 -8.68 -1.18
C GLN A 718 -4.21 -8.16 -1.07
N LEU A 719 -3.46 -8.56 -0.04
CA LEU A 719 -2.02 -8.24 0.06
C LEU A 719 -1.20 -8.81 -1.10
N LYS A 720 -1.51 -10.03 -1.55
CA LYS A 720 -0.86 -10.63 -2.73
C LYS A 720 -1.21 -9.87 -4.02
N LYS A 721 -2.45 -9.39 -4.15
CA LYS A 721 -2.84 -8.48 -5.25
C LYS A 721 -2.02 -7.18 -5.22
N VAL A 722 -1.79 -6.59 -4.05
CA VAL A 722 -0.90 -5.42 -3.89
C VAL A 722 0.54 -5.74 -4.34
N TYR A 723 1.04 -6.93 -4.00
CA TYR A 723 2.37 -7.37 -4.46
C TYR A 723 2.41 -7.63 -5.97
N ALA A 724 1.36 -8.20 -6.54
CA ALA A 724 1.22 -8.38 -7.98
C ALA A 724 1.14 -7.03 -8.72
N GLU A 725 0.38 -6.07 -8.21
CA GLU A 725 0.32 -4.69 -8.76
C GLU A 725 1.70 -4.04 -8.75
N LYS A 726 2.45 -4.21 -7.65
CA LYS A 726 3.83 -3.73 -7.53
C LYS A 726 4.77 -4.43 -8.52
N ALA A 727 4.64 -5.74 -8.71
CA ALA A 727 5.40 -6.51 -9.70
C ALA A 727 5.16 -5.99 -11.12
N VAL A 728 3.90 -5.87 -11.54
CA VAL A 728 3.54 -5.38 -12.88
C VAL A 728 4.09 -3.97 -13.11
N ARG A 729 3.98 -3.11 -12.10
CA ARG A 729 4.47 -1.73 -12.16
C ARG A 729 5.98 -1.64 -12.34
N SER A 730 6.74 -2.46 -11.62
CA SER A 730 8.20 -2.49 -11.75
C SER A 730 8.67 -3.14 -13.06
N GLY A 731 7.75 -3.72 -13.83
CA GLY A 731 8.09 -4.56 -14.98
C GLY A 731 8.76 -5.86 -14.55
N PHE A 732 8.37 -6.40 -13.38
CA PHE A 732 8.99 -7.56 -12.72
C PHE A 732 10.44 -7.31 -12.28
N ASP A 733 10.80 -6.05 -11.99
CA ASP A 733 12.13 -5.62 -11.52
C ASP A 733 12.14 -5.31 -10.01
N ASP A 734 11.34 -6.03 -9.23
CA ASP A 734 11.35 -5.91 -7.76
C ASP A 734 11.31 -7.27 -7.07
N ASP A 735 11.31 -7.29 -5.73
CA ASP A 735 11.36 -8.54 -4.97
C ASP A 735 10.01 -9.28 -4.94
N SER A 736 8.90 -8.58 -5.21
CA SER A 736 7.51 -9.04 -5.01
C SER A 736 7.17 -10.39 -5.64
N LEU A 737 7.82 -10.74 -6.74
CA LEU A 737 7.54 -11.92 -7.54
C LEU A 737 8.19 -13.21 -7.00
N TYR A 738 9.12 -13.12 -6.04
CA TYR A 738 9.96 -14.25 -5.64
C TYR A 738 9.62 -14.80 -4.25
N SER A 739 9.73 -16.12 -4.11
CA SER A 739 9.40 -16.85 -2.88
C SER A 739 10.62 -17.00 -1.94
N ASP A 740 10.37 -17.29 -0.66
CA ASP A 740 11.44 -17.56 0.31
C ASP A 740 12.09 -18.93 0.16
N ALA A 741 11.68 -19.76 -0.81
CA ALA A 741 12.44 -20.95 -1.19
C ALA A 741 13.90 -20.60 -1.57
N LEU A 742 14.17 -19.34 -1.92
CA LEU A 742 15.50 -18.79 -2.16
C LEU A 742 16.38 -18.67 -0.90
N LEU A 743 15.84 -18.87 0.30
CA LEU A 743 16.64 -19.00 1.53
C LEU A 743 17.25 -20.39 1.68
N THR A 744 16.72 -21.38 0.96
CA THR A 744 17.12 -22.79 0.99
C THR A 744 17.61 -23.20 -0.40
N ILE A 745 18.73 -22.61 -0.83
CA ILE A 745 19.36 -22.97 -2.11
C ILE A 745 20.24 -24.19 -1.89
N ASP A 746 19.84 -25.32 -2.47
CA ASP A 746 20.64 -26.55 -2.48
C ASP A 746 21.85 -26.45 -3.45
N PRO A 747 22.85 -27.33 -3.34
CA PRO A 747 24.03 -27.31 -4.21
C PRO A 747 23.73 -27.43 -5.72
N GLU A 748 22.66 -28.12 -6.11
CA GLU A 748 22.26 -28.27 -7.52
C GLU A 748 21.68 -26.95 -8.05
N ALA A 749 20.79 -26.32 -7.28
CA ALA A 749 20.24 -25.01 -7.56
C ALA A 749 21.32 -23.92 -7.61
N ALA A 750 22.32 -23.98 -6.72
CA ALA A 750 23.46 -23.05 -6.76
C ALA A 750 24.24 -23.15 -8.08
N LYS A 751 24.47 -24.37 -8.60
CA LYS A 751 25.11 -24.58 -9.91
C LYS A 751 24.25 -24.00 -11.05
N LEU A 752 22.94 -24.19 -10.99
CA LEU A 752 22.01 -23.60 -11.97
C LEU A 752 22.07 -22.07 -11.93
N PHE A 753 22.05 -21.45 -10.75
CA PHE A 753 22.17 -19.99 -10.62
C PHE A 753 23.51 -19.47 -11.13
N GLU A 754 24.61 -20.19 -10.92
CA GLU A 754 25.91 -19.80 -11.49
C GLU A 754 25.94 -19.88 -13.02
N LYS A 755 25.29 -20.90 -13.61
CA LYS A 755 25.10 -21.01 -15.07
C LYS A 755 24.25 -19.85 -15.59
N LEU A 756 23.12 -19.57 -14.95
CA LEU A 756 22.23 -18.44 -15.30
C LEU A 756 22.94 -17.09 -15.14
N ARG A 757 23.76 -16.91 -14.09
CA ARG A 757 24.59 -15.71 -13.92
C ARG A 757 25.60 -15.56 -15.05
N GLY A 758 26.21 -16.65 -15.51
CA GLY A 758 27.12 -16.64 -16.65
C GLY A 758 26.45 -16.20 -17.95
N ILE A 759 25.15 -16.45 -18.08
CA ILE A 759 24.33 -16.01 -19.21
C ILE A 759 23.91 -14.53 -19.03
N VAL A 760 23.20 -14.21 -17.95
CA VAL A 760 22.64 -12.88 -17.66
C VAL A 760 23.73 -11.82 -17.42
N GLY A 761 24.89 -12.21 -16.90
CA GLY A 761 26.02 -11.33 -16.63
C GLY A 761 26.81 -10.89 -17.86
N LYS A 762 26.53 -11.47 -19.04
CA LYS A 762 27.06 -11.00 -20.33
C LYS A 762 26.29 -9.80 -20.88
N THR A 763 25.10 -9.51 -20.35
CA THR A 763 24.31 -8.33 -20.74
C THR A 763 24.91 -7.05 -20.16
N LYS A 764 25.16 -6.04 -21.00
CA LYS A 764 25.86 -4.79 -20.66
C LYS A 764 25.13 -3.88 -19.65
N ALA A 765 23.82 -4.02 -19.46
CA ALA A 765 22.99 -3.08 -18.70
C ALA A 765 22.59 -3.54 -17.28
N THR A 766 22.81 -4.81 -16.90
CA THR A 766 22.51 -5.33 -15.56
C THR A 766 23.70 -5.12 -14.63
N LYS A 767 23.50 -4.43 -13.50
CA LYS A 767 24.52 -4.29 -12.42
C LYS A 767 25.16 -5.67 -12.16
N LYS A 768 26.50 -5.78 -12.28
CA LYS A 768 27.25 -7.05 -12.12
C LYS A 768 26.74 -7.83 -10.90
N SER A 769 25.96 -8.88 -11.15
CA SER A 769 25.39 -9.71 -10.10
C SER A 769 26.50 -10.50 -9.41
N LYS A 770 26.46 -10.58 -8.08
CA LYS A 770 27.50 -11.23 -7.28
C LYS A 770 27.31 -12.75 -7.30
N LYS A 771 28.40 -13.49 -7.08
CA LYS A 771 28.43 -14.96 -7.05
C LYS A 771 27.48 -15.56 -6.02
N VAL A 772 26.72 -16.59 -6.43
CA VAL A 772 26.00 -17.48 -5.52
C VAL A 772 26.99 -18.58 -5.14
N SER A 773 27.34 -18.67 -3.86
CA SER A 773 28.22 -19.72 -3.36
C SER A 773 27.50 -21.07 -3.36
N ILE A 774 28.23 -22.13 -3.70
CA ILE A 774 27.79 -23.50 -3.39
C ILE A 774 28.01 -23.64 -1.89
N ASN A 775 26.94 -23.56 -1.11
CA ASN A 775 27.00 -23.76 0.33
C ASN A 775 26.65 -25.22 0.59
N GLU A 776 27.58 -26.00 1.16
CA GLU A 776 27.36 -27.43 1.45
C GLU A 776 26.36 -27.65 2.59
N GLN A 777 25.96 -26.59 3.30
CA GLN A 777 24.99 -26.63 4.39
C GLN A 777 23.81 -25.70 4.09
N VAL A 778 22.70 -26.30 3.64
CA VAL A 778 21.41 -25.62 3.46
C VAL A 778 20.90 -25.15 4.82
N LEU A 779 20.45 -23.90 4.92
CA LEU A 779 19.84 -23.38 6.15
C LEU A 779 18.54 -24.15 6.44
N THR A 780 18.54 -25.00 7.47
CA THR A 780 17.34 -25.75 7.84
C THR A 780 16.31 -24.85 8.52
N GLU A 781 15.07 -25.31 8.57
CA GLU A 781 13.99 -24.58 9.25
C GLU A 781 14.29 -24.39 10.75
N GLU A 782 14.85 -25.41 11.40
CA GLU A 782 15.33 -25.35 12.78
C GLU A 782 16.46 -24.33 12.97
N GLU A 783 17.43 -24.28 12.04
CA GLU A 783 18.52 -23.30 12.08
C GLU A 783 18.02 -21.89 11.82
N TYR A 784 17.04 -21.71 10.94
CA TYR A 784 16.39 -20.42 10.69
C TYR A 784 15.64 -19.92 11.93
N GLU A 785 14.87 -20.78 12.59
CA GLU A 785 14.21 -20.44 13.85
C GLU A 785 15.23 -20.13 14.95
N LYS A 786 16.29 -20.93 15.05
CA LYS A 786 17.38 -20.71 16.01
C LYS A 786 18.08 -19.37 15.74
N ALA A 787 18.29 -19.01 14.48
CA ALA A 787 18.80 -17.70 14.10
C ALA A 787 17.83 -16.57 14.48
N GLN A 788 16.52 -16.71 14.23
CA GLN A 788 15.52 -15.71 14.67
C GLN A 788 15.51 -15.56 16.20
N LYS A 789 15.61 -16.66 16.94
CA LYS A 789 15.70 -16.65 18.42
C LYS A 789 17.02 -16.02 18.89
N ALA A 790 18.14 -16.30 18.21
CA ALA A 790 19.45 -15.72 18.49
C ALA A 790 19.53 -14.20 18.24
N LYS A 791 18.79 -13.69 17.24
CA LYS A 791 18.72 -12.23 16.97
C LYS A 791 18.16 -11.45 18.16
N LYS A 792 17.21 -12.05 18.88
CA LYS A 792 16.57 -11.49 20.07
C LYS A 792 17.48 -11.47 21.30
N LYS A 793 18.68 -12.09 21.23
CA LYS A 793 19.68 -12.08 22.31
C LYS A 793 20.77 -11.04 22.05
N LYS A 794 21.32 -10.46 23.13
CA LYS A 794 22.48 -9.56 23.05
C LYS A 794 23.69 -10.31 22.48
N ARG A 795 24.54 -9.62 21.71
CA ARG A 795 25.68 -10.24 20.98
C ARG A 795 26.64 -11.04 21.89
N LYS A 796 26.73 -10.69 23.18
CA LYS A 796 27.57 -11.35 24.19
C LYS A 796 26.93 -12.60 24.83
N GLU A 797 25.63 -12.79 24.66
CA GLU A 797 24.83 -13.87 25.28
C GLU A 797 24.44 -14.97 24.27
N ARG A 798 24.87 -14.82 23.01
CA ARG A 798 24.59 -15.80 21.95
C ARG A 798 25.53 -16.98 22.09
N THR A 799 24.97 -18.18 22.09
CA THR A 799 25.79 -19.39 22.10
C THR A 799 26.59 -19.51 20.79
N PRO A 800 27.68 -20.29 20.76
CA PRO A 800 28.42 -20.56 19.53
C PRO A 800 27.53 -21.11 18.41
N GLU A 801 26.56 -21.97 18.75
CA GLU A 801 25.58 -22.51 17.80
C GLU A 801 24.60 -21.45 17.28
N GLU A 802 24.20 -20.51 18.12
CA GLU A 802 23.33 -19.39 17.73
C GLU A 802 24.04 -18.38 16.83
N LEU A 803 25.33 -18.12 17.10
CA LEU A 803 26.18 -17.32 16.21
C LEU A 803 26.38 -18.00 14.86
N ALA A 804 26.60 -19.32 14.85
CA ALA A 804 26.68 -20.11 13.62
C ALA A 804 25.37 -20.06 12.83
N ALA A 805 24.21 -20.21 13.49
CA ALA A 805 22.90 -20.10 12.85
C ALA A 805 22.65 -18.69 12.26
N LEU A 806 23.04 -17.62 12.97
CA LEU A 806 22.96 -16.24 12.48
C LEU A 806 23.86 -15.99 11.27
N GLU A 807 25.06 -16.54 11.28
CA GLU A 807 26.00 -16.43 10.18
C GLU A 807 25.50 -17.18 8.94
N LYS A 808 24.97 -18.40 9.12
CA LYS A 808 24.26 -19.15 8.07
C LYS A 808 23.06 -18.37 7.52
N GLU A 809 22.21 -17.80 8.36
CA GLU A 809 21.06 -16.99 7.92
C GLU A 809 21.51 -15.72 7.16
N ARG A 810 22.57 -15.05 7.63
CA ARG A 810 23.13 -13.87 6.95
C ARG A 810 23.69 -14.24 5.57
N GLN A 811 24.36 -15.39 5.48
CA GLN A 811 24.90 -15.92 4.23
C GLN A 811 23.76 -16.32 3.28
N ALA A 812 22.75 -17.05 3.75
CA ALA A 812 21.55 -17.41 2.99
C ALA A 812 20.79 -16.17 2.47
N LYS A 813 20.66 -15.11 3.28
CA LYS A 813 20.05 -13.83 2.84
C LYS A 813 20.86 -13.13 1.75
N LYS A 814 22.20 -13.22 1.81
CA LYS A 814 23.09 -12.68 0.77
C LYS A 814 22.96 -13.49 -0.52
N GLU A 815 22.91 -14.81 -0.42
CA GLU A 815 22.68 -15.72 -1.54
C GLU A 815 21.31 -15.49 -2.18
N ARG A 816 20.24 -15.37 -1.38
CA ARG A 816 18.90 -14.97 -1.84
C ARG A 816 18.93 -13.67 -2.66
N LYS A 817 19.58 -12.61 -2.17
CA LYS A 817 19.69 -11.35 -2.91
C LYS A 817 20.41 -11.51 -4.25
N ASN A 818 21.46 -12.33 -4.29
CA ASN A 818 22.20 -12.60 -5.52
C ASN A 818 21.34 -13.42 -6.51
N ALA A 819 20.65 -14.44 -6.02
CA ALA A 819 19.74 -15.25 -6.81
C ALA A 819 18.58 -14.41 -7.38
N ILE A 820 17.93 -13.56 -6.58
CA ILE A 820 16.91 -12.62 -7.05
C ILE A 820 17.47 -11.70 -8.14
N SER A 821 18.68 -11.18 -7.98
CA SER A 821 19.29 -10.34 -9.03
C SER A 821 19.48 -11.09 -10.35
N ILE A 822 19.74 -12.40 -10.31
CA ILE A 822 19.84 -13.24 -11.52
C ILE A 822 18.45 -13.49 -12.11
N LEU A 823 17.48 -13.86 -11.25
CA LEU A 823 16.09 -14.09 -11.65
C LEU A 823 15.47 -12.83 -12.28
N ARG A 824 15.65 -11.65 -11.70
CA ARG A 824 15.19 -10.36 -12.26
C ARG A 824 15.74 -10.13 -13.65
N GLY A 825 17.01 -10.45 -13.87
CA GLY A 825 17.65 -10.39 -15.17
C GLY A 825 17.00 -11.30 -16.21
N ILE A 826 16.06 -12.17 -15.84
CA ILE A 826 15.22 -12.98 -16.73
C ILE A 826 13.76 -12.49 -16.67
N SER A 827 13.20 -12.36 -15.47
CA SER A 827 11.77 -12.09 -15.23
C SER A 827 11.25 -10.80 -15.85
N VAL A 828 12.10 -9.78 -16.01
CA VAL A 828 11.67 -8.49 -16.57
C VAL A 828 11.15 -8.55 -18.00
N ARG A 829 11.46 -9.63 -18.74
CA ARG A 829 10.99 -9.87 -20.13
C ARG A 829 9.62 -10.55 -20.20
N ILE A 830 9.17 -11.15 -19.10
CA ILE A 830 7.92 -11.92 -19.02
C ILE A 830 6.67 -11.05 -19.28
N PRO A 831 6.54 -9.84 -18.71
CA PRO A 831 5.32 -9.03 -18.86
C PRO A 831 4.90 -8.76 -20.30
N LEU A 832 5.86 -8.46 -21.19
CA LEU A 832 5.59 -8.16 -22.60
C LEU A 832 5.04 -9.40 -23.34
N MET A 833 5.57 -10.59 -23.04
CA MET A 833 5.07 -11.83 -23.62
C MET A 833 3.67 -12.17 -23.08
N ILE A 834 3.42 -12.01 -21.77
CA ILE A 834 2.08 -12.21 -21.18
C ILE A 834 1.04 -11.28 -21.83
N PHE A 835 1.41 -10.03 -22.12
CA PHE A 835 0.54 -9.09 -22.84
C PHE A 835 0.16 -9.59 -24.24
N GLY A 836 1.11 -10.19 -24.97
CA GLY A 836 0.92 -10.72 -26.31
C GLY A 836 0.27 -12.10 -26.41
N MET A 837 0.21 -12.87 -25.33
CA MET A 837 -0.31 -14.24 -25.34
C MET A 837 -1.79 -14.30 -25.77
N GLU A 838 -2.12 -15.28 -26.60
CA GLU A 838 -3.48 -15.58 -27.06
C GLU A 838 -4.18 -16.58 -26.14
N VAL A 839 -4.31 -16.21 -24.86
CA VAL A 839 -5.01 -17.01 -23.84
C VAL A 839 -6.25 -16.25 -23.36
N ASP A 840 -7.35 -16.98 -23.13
CA ASP A 840 -8.57 -16.41 -22.55
C ASP A 840 -8.25 -15.65 -21.25
N ILE A 841 -8.80 -14.45 -21.12
CA ILE A 841 -8.60 -13.56 -19.97
C ILE A 841 -9.10 -14.21 -18.67
N ALA A 842 -10.12 -15.07 -18.74
CA ALA A 842 -10.63 -15.82 -17.60
C ALA A 842 -9.72 -16.97 -17.17
N LYS A 843 -8.83 -17.45 -18.04
CA LYS A 843 -7.89 -18.52 -17.72
C LYS A 843 -6.64 -17.96 -17.05
N ASP A 844 -6.27 -18.52 -15.91
CA ASP A 844 -5.05 -18.15 -15.20
C ASP A 844 -3.80 -18.59 -15.98
N ILE A 845 -2.77 -17.74 -15.97
CA ILE A 845 -1.46 -18.03 -16.57
C ILE A 845 -0.50 -18.30 -15.41
N ASP A 846 -0.33 -19.57 -15.08
CA ASP A 846 0.77 -20.01 -14.24
C ASP A 846 2.08 -20.10 -15.05
N ILE A 847 3.16 -20.43 -14.34
CA ILE A 847 4.50 -20.52 -14.94
C ILE A 847 4.56 -21.60 -16.04
N GLU A 848 3.87 -22.72 -15.85
CA GLU A 848 3.90 -23.81 -16.81
C GLU A 848 3.14 -23.44 -18.10
N THR A 849 1.95 -22.86 -17.94
CA THR A 849 1.15 -22.30 -19.03
C THR A 849 1.96 -21.27 -19.79
N PHE A 850 2.61 -20.32 -19.10
CA PHE A 850 3.48 -19.33 -19.74
C PHE A 850 4.57 -19.97 -20.61
N VAL A 851 5.30 -20.97 -20.09
CA VAL A 851 6.39 -21.60 -20.84
C VAL A 851 5.89 -22.40 -22.05
N ASN A 852 4.72 -23.03 -21.93
CA ASN A 852 4.16 -23.86 -22.99
C ASN A 852 3.54 -23.04 -24.13
N GLU A 853 2.96 -21.87 -23.82
CA GLU A 853 2.28 -21.01 -24.80
C GLU A 853 3.25 -20.11 -25.60
N VAL A 854 4.46 -19.85 -25.11
CA VAL A 854 5.47 -19.08 -25.86
C VAL A 854 6.18 -20.02 -26.84
N ASP A 855 6.20 -19.71 -28.14
CA ASP A 855 6.92 -20.51 -29.15
C ASP A 855 8.46 -20.38 -29.04
N ASP A 856 9.21 -21.34 -29.59
CA ASP A 856 10.68 -21.38 -29.43
C ASP A 856 11.40 -20.20 -30.09
N VAL A 857 10.91 -19.72 -31.24
CA VAL A 857 11.50 -18.58 -31.96
C VAL A 857 11.30 -17.29 -31.16
N SER A 858 10.11 -17.11 -30.58
CA SER A 858 9.82 -15.98 -29.70
C SER A 858 10.59 -16.09 -28.38
N TRP A 859 10.74 -17.29 -27.82
CA TRP A 859 11.54 -17.48 -26.61
C TRP A 859 12.99 -17.00 -26.83
N GLU A 860 13.61 -17.39 -27.94
CA GLU A 860 14.96 -16.95 -28.30
C GLU A 860 15.06 -15.44 -28.58
N GLU A 861 14.04 -14.83 -29.19
CA GLU A 861 14.05 -13.39 -29.47
C GLU A 861 13.95 -12.55 -28.20
N PHE A 862 13.05 -12.93 -27.27
CA PHE A 862 12.72 -12.11 -26.09
C PHE A 862 13.52 -12.46 -24.84
N MET A 863 13.96 -13.72 -24.65
CA MET A 863 14.71 -14.17 -23.47
C MET A 863 16.22 -14.03 -23.66
N PRO A 864 17.03 -14.00 -22.57
CA PRO A 864 18.48 -13.91 -22.70
C PRO A 864 19.06 -15.12 -23.45
N ALA A 865 19.98 -14.87 -24.38
CA ALA A 865 20.60 -15.90 -25.20
C ALA A 865 21.24 -17.01 -24.32
N GLY A 866 20.79 -18.26 -24.50
CA GLY A 866 21.25 -19.42 -23.73
C GLY A 866 20.38 -19.82 -22.54
N VAL A 867 19.32 -19.07 -22.19
CA VAL A 867 18.29 -19.50 -21.23
C VAL A 867 17.26 -20.36 -21.94
N THR A 868 17.27 -21.67 -21.70
CA THR A 868 16.27 -22.59 -22.28
C THR A 868 14.98 -22.66 -21.45
N LYS A 869 13.89 -23.09 -22.07
CA LYS A 869 12.61 -23.36 -21.36
C LYS A 869 12.76 -24.36 -20.21
N ALA A 870 13.57 -25.40 -20.38
CA ALA A 870 13.86 -26.38 -19.32
C ALA A 870 14.56 -25.71 -18.12
N MET A 871 15.58 -24.89 -18.37
CA MET A 871 16.26 -24.12 -17.32
C MET A 871 15.33 -23.13 -16.61
N PHE A 872 14.29 -22.63 -17.30
CA PHE A 872 13.26 -21.78 -16.68
C PHE A 872 12.27 -22.58 -15.81
N LYS A 873 11.86 -23.77 -16.24
CA LYS A 873 11.02 -24.65 -15.42
C LYS A 873 11.70 -25.08 -14.12
N GLU A 874 13.00 -25.36 -14.13
CA GLU A 874 13.77 -25.74 -12.93
C GLU A 874 13.81 -24.65 -11.85
N GLN A 875 13.77 -23.38 -12.25
CA GLN A 875 13.75 -22.23 -11.33
C GLN A 875 12.33 -21.78 -10.92
N ALA A 876 11.27 -22.35 -11.50
CA ALA A 876 9.88 -21.96 -11.24
C ALA A 876 9.50 -22.00 -9.74
N LYS A 877 10.08 -22.95 -8.98
CA LYS A 877 9.89 -23.08 -7.52
C LYS A 877 10.30 -21.84 -6.70
N TYR A 878 11.10 -20.94 -7.28
CA TYR A 878 11.57 -19.71 -6.64
C TYR A 878 10.70 -18.48 -6.93
N TYR A 879 9.64 -18.64 -7.72
CA TYR A 879 8.62 -17.62 -7.92
C TYR A 879 7.46 -17.85 -6.96
N ASP A 880 6.79 -16.76 -6.55
CA ASP A 880 5.50 -16.88 -5.85
C ASP A 880 4.41 -17.13 -6.90
N PRO A 881 3.77 -18.32 -6.90
CA PRO A 881 2.84 -18.71 -7.95
C PRO A 881 1.58 -17.84 -7.98
N GLU A 882 1.08 -17.41 -6.81
CA GLU A 882 -0.12 -16.59 -6.73
C GLU A 882 0.15 -15.17 -7.20
N VAL A 883 1.30 -14.58 -6.83
CA VAL A 883 1.70 -13.26 -7.32
C VAL A 883 1.94 -13.29 -8.83
N PHE A 884 2.55 -14.36 -9.37
CA PHE A 884 2.77 -14.50 -10.81
C PHE A 884 1.45 -14.57 -11.60
N ILE A 885 0.52 -15.42 -11.16
CA ILE A 885 -0.80 -15.57 -11.78
C ILE A 885 -1.57 -14.25 -11.75
N GLU A 886 -1.66 -13.60 -10.58
CA GLU A 886 -2.40 -12.35 -10.42
C GLU A 886 -1.75 -11.21 -11.21
N ALA A 887 -0.42 -11.13 -11.27
CA ALA A 887 0.29 -10.15 -12.09
C ALA A 887 -0.03 -10.34 -13.58
N GLY A 888 -0.07 -11.59 -14.05
CA GLY A 888 -0.48 -11.91 -15.42
C GLY A 888 -1.94 -11.57 -15.71
N ARG A 889 -2.83 -11.75 -14.73
CA ARG A 889 -4.23 -11.31 -14.81
C ARG A 889 -4.35 -9.78 -14.89
N ILE A 890 -3.60 -9.04 -14.07
CA ILE A 890 -3.60 -7.57 -14.05
C ILE A 890 -3.18 -7.00 -15.41
N ILE A 891 -2.07 -7.49 -16.00
CA ILE A 891 -1.59 -7.01 -17.31
C ILE A 891 -2.66 -7.17 -18.39
N ARG A 892 -3.27 -8.36 -18.49
CA ARG A 892 -4.28 -8.68 -19.49
C ARG A 892 -5.60 -7.94 -19.25
N SER A 893 -6.02 -7.82 -17.99
CA SER A 893 -7.25 -7.11 -17.62
C SER A 893 -7.15 -5.61 -17.91
N ARG A 894 -6.00 -4.98 -17.63
CA ARG A 894 -5.73 -3.58 -18.03
C ARG A 894 -5.81 -3.41 -19.54
N ALA A 895 -5.06 -4.23 -20.29
CA ALA A 895 -5.07 -4.19 -21.74
C ALA A 895 -6.49 -4.33 -22.32
N LYS A 896 -7.32 -5.22 -21.75
CA LYS A 896 -8.73 -5.36 -22.13
C LYS A 896 -9.58 -4.15 -21.78
N SER A 897 -9.42 -3.59 -20.58
CA SER A 897 -10.22 -2.44 -20.13
C SER A 897 -10.02 -1.20 -21.00
N TYR A 898 -8.86 -1.06 -21.65
CA TYR A 898 -8.57 0.06 -22.55
C TYR A 898 -9.33 -0.03 -23.88
N ASP A 899 -9.87 -1.19 -24.24
CA ASP A 899 -10.64 -1.37 -25.48
C ASP A 899 -11.99 -0.62 -25.45
N ASP A 900 -12.42 -0.19 -24.26
CA ASP A 900 -13.63 0.62 -24.07
C ASP A 900 -13.44 2.13 -24.22
N LEU A 901 -12.19 2.59 -24.21
CA LEU A 901 -11.82 3.99 -24.37
C LEU A 901 -11.87 4.43 -25.84
N THR A 902 -11.86 5.75 -26.08
CA THR A 902 -11.60 6.30 -27.41
C THR A 902 -10.21 5.89 -27.87
N TYR A 903 -9.98 5.72 -29.16
CA TYR A 903 -8.75 5.21 -29.74
C TYR A 903 -7.52 6.06 -29.39
N THR A 904 -7.70 7.39 -29.34
CA THR A 904 -6.64 8.31 -28.91
C THR A 904 -6.30 8.13 -27.42
N GLU A 905 -7.30 7.94 -26.55
CA GLU A 905 -7.06 7.71 -25.12
C GLU A 905 -6.50 6.30 -24.86
N ARG A 906 -7.03 5.29 -25.57
CA ARG A 906 -6.48 3.92 -25.60
C ARG A 906 -5.00 3.93 -25.99
N THR A 907 -4.62 4.72 -26.99
CA THR A 907 -3.22 4.86 -27.42
C THR A 907 -2.32 5.32 -26.26
N LYS A 908 -2.77 6.33 -25.50
CA LYS A 908 -2.02 6.80 -24.31
C LYS A 908 -1.90 5.70 -23.26
N GLN A 909 -2.99 5.01 -22.92
CA GLN A 909 -2.97 3.97 -21.89
C GLN A 909 -2.13 2.74 -22.29
N ILE A 910 -2.16 2.35 -23.56
CA ILE A 910 -1.30 1.28 -24.11
C ILE A 910 0.17 1.71 -24.08
N ALA A 911 0.49 2.94 -24.50
CA ALA A 911 1.86 3.45 -24.42
C ALA A 911 2.38 3.51 -22.97
N LEU A 912 1.54 3.91 -22.02
CA LEU A 912 1.86 3.92 -20.58
C LEU A 912 2.05 2.50 -19.99
N LEU A 913 1.30 1.52 -20.48
CA LEU A 913 1.48 0.11 -20.10
C LEU A 913 2.78 -0.44 -20.68
N HIS A 914 3.07 -0.21 -21.96
CA HIS A 914 4.34 -0.61 -22.57
C HIS A 914 5.56 0.02 -21.87
N GLY A 915 5.40 1.24 -21.36
CA GLY A 915 6.42 1.92 -20.57
C GLY A 915 6.79 1.23 -19.25
N THR A 916 5.98 0.28 -18.74
CA THR A 916 6.35 -0.52 -17.56
C THR A 916 7.17 -1.75 -17.91
N PHE A 917 7.20 -2.18 -19.17
CA PHE A 917 7.95 -3.36 -19.59
C PHE A 917 9.44 -3.04 -19.76
N LYS A 918 10.32 -4.03 -19.55
CA LYS A 918 11.76 -3.85 -19.69
C LYS A 918 12.41 -4.98 -20.48
N ASN A 919 13.34 -4.64 -21.36
CA ASN A 919 14.18 -5.60 -22.07
C ASN A 919 15.58 -4.98 -22.25
N PRO A 920 16.49 -5.22 -21.30
CA PRO A 920 17.79 -4.54 -21.27
C PRO A 920 18.80 -5.08 -22.30
N ASP A 921 18.52 -6.23 -22.94
CA ASP A 921 19.45 -6.83 -23.90
C ASP A 921 19.36 -6.16 -25.28
N LYS A 922 18.17 -5.65 -25.65
CA LYS A 922 17.83 -5.25 -27.01
C LYS A 922 17.00 -3.98 -27.02
N GLU A 923 17.63 -2.84 -27.30
CA GLU A 923 16.99 -1.53 -27.49
C GLU A 923 15.90 -1.52 -28.57
N THR A 924 16.04 -2.39 -29.57
CA THR A 924 15.07 -2.55 -30.65
C THR A 924 13.80 -3.27 -30.21
N VAL A 925 13.83 -4.05 -29.13
CA VAL A 925 12.65 -4.76 -28.59
C VAL A 925 11.68 -3.77 -27.95
N LEU A 926 12.15 -2.95 -27.01
CA LEU A 926 11.33 -1.94 -26.34
C LEU A 926 11.81 -0.55 -26.71
N THR A 927 11.41 -0.10 -27.90
CA THR A 927 11.60 1.30 -28.29
C THR A 927 10.65 2.18 -27.47
N PRO A 928 11.14 3.12 -26.65
CA PRO A 928 10.26 3.95 -25.82
C PRO A 928 9.29 4.78 -26.68
N TRP A 929 8.06 4.99 -26.19
CA TRP A 929 7.04 5.78 -26.91
C TRP A 929 7.52 7.18 -27.29
N LYS A 930 8.32 7.82 -26.42
CA LYS A 930 8.98 9.10 -26.68
C LYS A 930 9.92 9.07 -27.88
N VAL A 931 10.64 7.97 -28.08
CA VAL A 931 11.55 7.79 -29.23
C VAL A 931 10.76 7.61 -30.52
N VAL A 932 9.68 6.82 -30.49
CA VAL A 932 8.77 6.65 -31.64
C VAL A 932 8.19 7.99 -32.08
N ASN A 933 7.68 8.78 -31.13
CA ASN A 933 7.16 10.13 -31.41
C ASN A 933 8.26 11.03 -31.98
N ARG A 934 9.43 11.08 -31.33
CA ARG A 934 10.57 11.90 -31.81
C ARG A 934 10.94 11.56 -33.24
N GLN A 935 11.01 10.28 -33.59
CA GLN A 935 11.32 9.86 -34.95
C GLN A 935 10.22 10.28 -35.93
N LEU A 936 8.99 9.82 -35.72
CA LEU A 936 7.94 9.95 -36.74
C LEU A 936 7.44 11.39 -36.89
N VAL A 937 7.28 12.14 -35.78
CA VAL A 937 6.90 13.56 -35.80
C VAL A 937 7.95 14.39 -36.55
N SER A 938 9.24 14.11 -36.34
CA SER A 938 10.32 14.87 -36.97
C SER A 938 10.57 14.51 -38.44
N THR A 939 10.01 13.40 -38.93
CA THR A 939 10.24 12.91 -40.30
C THR A 939 8.99 13.00 -41.15
N ILE A 940 7.94 12.26 -40.80
CA ILE A 940 6.70 12.13 -41.58
C ILE A 940 5.54 12.96 -41.00
N GLY A 941 5.72 13.57 -39.82
CA GLY A 941 4.70 14.34 -39.13
C GLY A 941 3.61 13.47 -38.49
N GLY A 942 2.44 14.04 -38.26
CA GLY A 942 1.28 13.37 -37.66
C GLY A 942 0.92 13.89 -36.28
N LEU A 943 0.24 13.05 -35.48
CA LEU A 943 -0.25 13.44 -34.16
C LEU A 943 0.84 13.31 -33.09
N SER A 944 1.37 14.43 -32.62
CA SER A 944 2.34 14.47 -31.52
C SER A 944 1.65 14.32 -30.17
N PHE A 945 2.22 13.48 -29.29
CA PHE A 945 1.80 13.29 -27.90
C PHE A 945 2.64 14.09 -26.89
N TYR A 946 3.66 14.81 -27.37
CA TYR A 946 4.58 15.60 -26.56
C TYR A 946 4.67 17.02 -27.11
N ASN A 947 5.21 17.94 -26.32
CA ASN A 947 5.65 19.25 -26.79
C ASN A 947 6.83 19.16 -27.78
N ASP A 948 7.19 20.29 -28.41
CA ASP A 948 8.17 20.36 -29.52
C ASP A 948 9.58 19.85 -29.18
N ASP A 949 10.00 19.93 -27.92
CA ASP A 949 11.31 19.40 -27.47
C ASP A 949 11.23 17.94 -26.96
N PHE A 950 10.01 17.39 -26.93
CA PHE A 950 9.63 16.09 -26.40
C PHE A 950 9.94 15.92 -24.90
N SER A 951 9.94 17.00 -24.09
CA SER A 951 10.13 16.92 -22.64
C SER A 951 8.90 16.41 -21.92
N ASP A 952 7.71 16.88 -22.30
CA ASP A 952 6.47 16.76 -21.53
C ASP A 952 5.25 16.45 -22.41
N THR A 953 4.26 15.77 -21.83
CA THR A 953 2.98 15.46 -22.49
C THR A 953 1.88 16.48 -22.19
N THR A 954 2.19 17.51 -21.40
CA THR A 954 1.30 18.60 -21.00
C THR A 954 2.01 19.95 -21.09
N LEU A 955 1.34 20.97 -21.61
CA LEU A 955 1.78 22.36 -21.65
C LEU A 955 0.68 23.22 -21.01
N GLU A 956 1.03 24.02 -19.99
CA GLU A 956 0.11 24.97 -19.34
C GLU A 956 -1.25 24.36 -18.92
N ASP A 957 -1.21 23.20 -18.25
CA ASP A 957 -2.40 22.45 -17.81
C ASP A 957 -3.34 21.96 -18.95
N LYS A 958 -2.92 22.03 -20.23
CA LYS A 958 -3.61 21.45 -21.39
C LYS A 958 -2.81 20.30 -22.01
N THR A 959 -3.50 19.38 -22.68
CA THR A 959 -2.87 18.25 -23.37
C THR A 959 -1.95 18.76 -24.47
N SER A 960 -0.68 18.31 -24.53
CA SER A 960 0.23 18.62 -25.65
C SER A 960 -0.11 17.86 -26.94
N LEU A 961 -1.33 17.34 -27.08
CA LEU A 961 -1.78 16.61 -28.24
C LEU A 961 -2.02 17.59 -29.39
N HIS A 962 -1.20 17.54 -30.43
CA HIS A 962 -1.32 18.45 -31.58
C HIS A 962 -0.80 17.81 -32.87
N TRP A 963 -1.31 18.27 -34.00
CA TRP A 963 -0.83 17.84 -35.31
C TRP A 963 0.44 18.60 -35.68
N VAL A 964 1.46 17.87 -36.15
CA VAL A 964 2.71 18.44 -36.67
C VAL A 964 2.81 18.12 -38.15
N GLU A 965 2.86 19.17 -38.96
CA GLU A 965 2.97 19.07 -40.41
C GLU A 965 4.45 19.00 -40.83
N GLN A 966 4.79 18.00 -41.66
CA GLN A 966 6.05 17.88 -42.39
C GLN A 966 5.77 17.95 -43.89
N PRO A 967 6.76 18.24 -44.74
CA PRO A 967 6.54 18.42 -46.19
C PRO A 967 5.80 17.26 -46.89
N ASP A 968 5.90 16.05 -46.36
CA ASP A 968 5.31 14.83 -46.92
C ASP A 968 4.10 14.30 -46.12
N SER A 969 3.69 14.98 -45.05
CA SER A 969 2.62 14.51 -44.15
C SER A 969 1.30 14.33 -44.87
N ASP A 970 0.90 15.27 -45.74
CA ASP A 970 -0.34 15.16 -46.50
C ASP A 970 -0.37 14.00 -47.50
N ASP A 971 0.77 13.72 -48.17
CA ASP A 971 0.89 12.59 -49.10
C ASP A 971 0.93 11.24 -48.38
N ILE A 972 1.55 11.19 -47.19
CA ILE A 972 1.64 9.97 -46.38
C ILE A 972 0.30 9.66 -45.71
N PHE A 973 -0.34 10.65 -45.10
CA PHE A 973 -1.60 10.50 -44.36
C PHE A 973 -2.85 10.77 -45.21
N LYS A 974 -2.78 10.57 -46.53
CA LYS A 974 -3.96 10.57 -47.42
C LYS A 974 -4.84 9.33 -47.20
N ASN A 975 -6.09 9.36 -47.65
CA ASN A 975 -7.08 8.30 -47.34
C ASN A 975 -6.64 6.89 -47.74
N ASP A 976 -5.91 6.74 -48.84
CA ASP A 976 -5.40 5.48 -49.37
C ASP A 976 -3.88 5.28 -49.15
N GLY A 977 -3.26 6.11 -48.30
CA GLY A 977 -1.84 6.04 -47.98
C GLY A 977 -1.47 4.77 -47.22
N LYS A 978 -0.34 4.16 -47.58
CA LYS A 978 0.09 2.83 -47.10
C LYS A 978 1.43 2.94 -46.41
N VAL A 979 1.44 2.73 -45.10
CA VAL A 979 2.61 2.84 -44.25
C VAL A 979 3.02 1.45 -43.77
N LEU A 980 4.30 1.11 -43.97
CA LEU A 980 4.87 -0.16 -43.54
C LEU A 980 5.80 0.04 -42.35
N GLU A 981 5.55 -0.64 -41.23
CA GLU A 981 6.59 -0.86 -40.21
C GLU A 981 7.41 -2.11 -40.57
N ILE A 982 8.73 -1.93 -40.66
CA ILE A 982 9.66 -3.05 -40.79
C ILE A 982 10.11 -3.55 -39.41
N ASN A 983 9.97 -4.86 -39.18
CA ASN A 983 10.44 -5.56 -37.98
C ASN A 983 9.77 -5.09 -36.65
N SER A 984 8.44 -5.14 -36.61
CA SER A 984 7.70 -4.90 -35.36
C SER A 984 8.05 -5.91 -34.28
N LYS A 985 8.14 -5.40 -33.04
CA LYS A 985 8.28 -6.20 -31.82
C LYS A 985 7.22 -5.85 -30.78
N THR A 986 6.90 -4.57 -30.64
CA THR A 986 5.90 -4.06 -29.69
C THR A 986 4.70 -3.41 -30.37
N GLY A 987 4.74 -3.13 -31.67
CA GLY A 987 3.66 -2.46 -32.39
C GLY A 987 3.49 -0.96 -32.08
N LEU A 988 4.47 -0.30 -31.43
CA LEU A 988 4.36 1.13 -31.11
C LEU A 988 4.48 2.03 -32.35
N TYR A 989 5.34 1.75 -33.33
CA TYR A 989 5.37 2.53 -34.58
C TYR A 989 4.02 2.50 -35.32
N PRO A 990 3.40 1.34 -35.58
CA PRO A 990 2.14 1.27 -36.29
C PRO A 990 1.00 1.82 -35.42
N LEU A 991 1.12 1.80 -34.08
CA LEU A 991 0.17 2.47 -33.21
C LEU A 991 0.19 3.98 -33.43
N TYR A 992 1.37 4.61 -33.48
CA TYR A 992 1.49 6.04 -33.81
C TYR A 992 0.88 6.35 -35.17
N VAL A 993 1.19 5.53 -36.18
CA VAL A 993 0.69 5.71 -37.54
C VAL A 993 -0.83 5.57 -37.59
N ALA A 994 -1.38 4.51 -37.01
CA ALA A 994 -2.82 4.27 -36.93
C ALA A 994 -3.55 5.42 -36.25
N THR A 995 -3.01 5.92 -35.13
CA THR A 995 -3.62 7.02 -34.37
C THR A 995 -3.53 8.35 -35.11
N SER A 996 -2.47 8.58 -35.90
CA SER A 996 -2.35 9.78 -36.75
C SER A 996 -3.37 9.75 -37.91
N PHE A 997 -3.53 8.62 -38.60
CA PHE A 997 -4.60 8.44 -39.58
C PHE A 997 -5.99 8.62 -38.95
N PHE A 998 -6.18 8.05 -37.76
CA PHE A 998 -7.45 8.12 -37.05
C PHE A 998 -7.81 9.56 -36.71
N TYR A 999 -6.87 10.33 -36.18
CA TYR A 999 -7.07 11.74 -35.87
C TYR A 999 -7.46 12.54 -37.12
N LYS A 1000 -6.74 12.37 -38.25
CA LYS A 1000 -7.05 13.08 -39.50
C LYS A 1000 -8.43 12.72 -40.05
N LYS A 1001 -8.77 11.43 -40.13
CA LYS A 1001 -10.10 10.97 -40.58
C LYS A 1001 -11.21 11.36 -39.62
N GLN A 1002 -10.95 11.41 -38.32
CA GLN A 1002 -11.90 11.87 -37.32
C GLN A 1002 -12.21 13.37 -37.48
N MET A 1003 -11.20 14.21 -37.70
CA MET A 1003 -11.42 15.65 -37.95
C MET A 1003 -12.22 15.87 -39.23
N GLN A 1004 -11.87 15.17 -40.32
CA GLN A 1004 -12.64 15.22 -41.57
C GLN A 1004 -14.10 14.78 -41.38
N PHE A 1005 -14.33 13.68 -40.66
CA PHE A 1005 -15.69 13.20 -40.38
C PHE A 1005 -16.51 14.21 -39.58
N ILE A 1006 -15.91 14.88 -38.60
CA ILE A 1006 -16.58 15.91 -37.79
C ILE A 1006 -16.93 17.13 -38.65
N ASP A 1007 -16.01 17.57 -39.51
CA ASP A 1007 -16.24 18.69 -40.43
C ASP A 1007 -17.34 18.37 -41.45
N ASP A 1008 -17.34 17.17 -42.03
CA ASP A 1008 -18.30 16.74 -43.05
C ASP A 1008 -19.72 16.52 -42.49
N ASN A 1009 -19.85 16.12 -41.21
CA ASN A 1009 -21.13 15.72 -40.61
C ASN A 1009 -21.67 16.68 -39.53
N LEU A 1010 -21.00 17.83 -39.27
CA LEU A 1010 -21.40 18.86 -38.31
C LEU A 1010 -21.78 18.30 -36.91
N GLY A 1011 -21.13 17.22 -36.45
CA GLY A 1011 -21.60 16.43 -35.32
C GLY A 1011 -20.52 15.67 -34.55
N LYS A 1012 -20.89 15.11 -33.37
CA LYS A 1012 -19.99 14.32 -32.52
C LYS A 1012 -19.85 12.89 -33.05
N ILE A 1013 -18.61 12.42 -33.21
CA ILE A 1013 -18.31 11.02 -33.49
C ILE A 1013 -18.75 10.13 -32.31
N ASN A 1014 -19.50 9.06 -32.61
CA ASN A 1014 -19.87 8.06 -31.62
C ASN A 1014 -18.88 6.87 -31.65
N LYS A 1015 -18.98 5.95 -30.67
CA LYS A 1015 -18.07 4.79 -30.55
C LYS A 1015 -18.12 3.86 -31.77
N HIS A 1016 -19.28 3.68 -32.40
CA HIS A 1016 -19.40 2.83 -33.59
C HIS A 1016 -18.70 3.43 -34.81
N ASP A 1017 -18.82 4.74 -35.03
CA ASP A 1017 -18.12 5.44 -36.10
C ASP A 1017 -16.60 5.41 -35.89
N GLU A 1018 -16.15 5.63 -34.66
CA GLU A 1018 -14.75 5.51 -34.27
C GLU A 1018 -14.20 4.10 -34.54
N GLU A 1019 -14.92 3.05 -34.13
CA GLU A 1019 -14.54 1.66 -34.40
C GLU A 1019 -14.52 1.32 -35.90
N ARG A 1020 -15.44 1.89 -36.69
CA ARG A 1020 -15.45 1.70 -38.14
C ARG A 1020 -14.23 2.35 -38.79
N ILE A 1021 -13.94 3.61 -38.45
CA ILE A 1021 -12.81 4.37 -39.01
C ILE A 1021 -11.50 3.65 -38.70
N ILE A 1022 -11.29 3.18 -37.46
CA ILE A 1022 -10.04 2.50 -37.12
C ILE A 1022 -9.93 1.12 -37.78
N GLN A 1023 -11.02 0.37 -37.92
CA GLN A 1023 -11.00 -0.90 -38.65
C GLN A 1023 -10.60 -0.71 -40.11
N GLU A 1024 -11.11 0.34 -40.77
CA GLU A 1024 -10.70 0.72 -42.12
C GLU A 1024 -9.20 1.07 -42.16
N ILE A 1025 -8.71 1.89 -41.22
CA ILE A 1025 -7.29 2.27 -41.15
C ILE A 1025 -6.37 1.05 -40.96
N LEU A 1026 -6.70 0.15 -40.04
CA LEU A 1026 -5.89 -1.03 -39.77
C LEU A 1026 -5.89 -2.03 -40.93
N ARG A 1027 -6.93 -2.01 -41.78
CA ARG A 1027 -7.07 -2.86 -42.95
C ARG A 1027 -6.45 -2.25 -44.22
N ASP A 1028 -6.48 -0.94 -44.37
CA ASP A 1028 -6.19 -0.29 -45.67
C ASP A 1028 -4.93 0.60 -45.63
N ASN A 1029 -4.51 1.07 -44.44
CA ASN A 1029 -3.42 2.05 -44.31
C ASN A 1029 -2.17 1.52 -43.57
N VAL A 1030 -2.34 0.59 -42.61
CA VAL A 1030 -1.24 0.13 -41.73
C VAL A 1030 -0.81 -1.29 -42.09
N TYR A 1031 0.49 -1.47 -42.36
CA TYR A 1031 1.10 -2.74 -42.72
C TYR A 1031 2.30 -3.03 -41.83
N VAL A 1032 2.48 -4.28 -41.40
CA VAL A 1032 3.49 -4.63 -40.40
C VAL A 1032 4.14 -5.97 -40.69
N ILE A 1033 5.48 -5.99 -40.59
CA ILE A 1033 6.29 -7.21 -40.65
C ILE A 1033 6.83 -7.53 -39.26
N ALA A 1034 6.43 -8.66 -38.69
CA ALA A 1034 6.97 -9.19 -37.45
C ALA A 1034 8.02 -10.29 -37.70
N LYS A 1035 9.05 -10.33 -36.85
CA LYS A 1035 10.11 -11.36 -36.89
C LYS A 1035 9.73 -12.66 -36.17
N THR A 1036 8.76 -12.64 -35.27
CA THR A 1036 8.32 -13.84 -34.54
C THR A 1036 6.79 -13.92 -34.43
N PRO A 1037 6.22 -15.12 -34.18
CA PRO A 1037 4.78 -15.27 -33.93
C PRO A 1037 4.31 -14.41 -32.74
N MET A 1038 5.04 -14.39 -31.62
CA MET A 1038 4.68 -13.55 -30.47
C MET A 1038 4.75 -12.05 -30.78
N ALA A 1039 5.75 -11.59 -31.56
CA ALA A 1039 5.80 -10.19 -31.98
C ALA A 1039 4.56 -9.80 -32.83
N LYS A 1040 4.05 -10.72 -33.66
CA LYS A 1040 2.80 -10.53 -34.40
C LYS A 1040 1.61 -10.38 -33.45
N THR A 1041 1.46 -11.26 -32.45
CA THR A 1041 0.33 -11.20 -31.51
C THR A 1041 0.42 -9.98 -30.57
N ILE A 1042 1.62 -9.60 -30.12
CA ILE A 1042 1.86 -8.35 -29.37
C ILE A 1042 1.42 -7.14 -30.21
N THR A 1043 1.82 -7.08 -31.49
CA THR A 1043 1.44 -5.99 -32.39
C THR A 1043 -0.07 -5.94 -32.59
N GLN A 1044 -0.71 -7.09 -32.81
CA GLN A 1044 -2.17 -7.20 -32.93
C GLN A 1044 -2.86 -6.64 -31.67
N ARG A 1045 -2.41 -7.07 -30.48
CA ARG A 1045 -2.95 -6.60 -29.19
C ARG A 1045 -2.77 -5.09 -29.01
N THR A 1046 -1.61 -4.57 -29.42
CA THR A 1046 -1.29 -3.14 -29.33
C THR A 1046 -2.24 -2.31 -30.20
N LEU A 1047 -2.54 -2.75 -31.43
CA LEU A 1047 -3.36 -2.01 -32.38
C LEU A 1047 -4.87 -2.20 -32.18
N ALA A 1048 -5.31 -3.45 -32.02
CA ALA A 1048 -6.73 -3.84 -32.03
C ALA A 1048 -7.24 -4.35 -30.65
N GLY A 1049 -6.35 -4.60 -29.69
CA GLY A 1049 -6.74 -5.06 -28.36
C GLY A 1049 -7.20 -6.52 -28.35
N TYR A 1050 -8.25 -6.80 -27.60
CA TYR A 1050 -8.95 -8.09 -27.60
C TYR A 1050 -10.07 -8.14 -28.65
N LYS A 1051 -10.12 -7.15 -29.55
CA LYS A 1051 -11.07 -7.13 -30.65
C LYS A 1051 -10.50 -7.94 -31.81
N ASN A 1052 -11.29 -8.87 -32.34
CA ASN A 1052 -10.90 -9.74 -33.46
C ASN A 1052 -10.98 -9.00 -34.80
N TRP A 1053 -10.37 -7.82 -34.88
CA TRP A 1053 -10.33 -7.00 -36.09
C TRP A 1053 -9.29 -7.52 -37.08
N LYS A 1054 -9.61 -7.39 -38.37
CA LYS A 1054 -8.69 -7.72 -39.46
C LYS A 1054 -7.57 -6.67 -39.52
N THR A 1055 -6.33 -7.13 -39.60
CA THR A 1055 -5.12 -6.30 -39.69
C THR A 1055 -4.16 -6.86 -40.73
N ASN A 1056 -3.21 -6.05 -41.21
CA ASN A 1056 -2.15 -6.48 -42.14
C ASN A 1056 -0.83 -6.75 -41.41
N ILE A 1057 -0.86 -7.64 -40.42
CA ILE A 1057 0.34 -8.03 -39.66
C ILE A 1057 0.75 -9.43 -40.09
N ILE A 1058 1.94 -9.57 -40.68
CA ILE A 1058 2.48 -10.86 -41.09
C ILE A 1058 3.73 -11.21 -40.30
N TYR A 1059 3.97 -12.52 -40.17
CA TYR A 1059 5.21 -13.06 -39.64
C TYR A 1059 6.01 -13.67 -40.80
N ILE A 1060 7.26 -13.23 -40.98
CA ILE A 1060 8.19 -13.83 -41.93
C ILE A 1060 9.23 -14.63 -41.16
N LYS A 1061 9.10 -15.96 -41.24
CA LYS A 1061 10.10 -16.89 -40.73
C LYS A 1061 11.47 -16.63 -41.37
N ASP A 1062 12.52 -16.66 -40.55
CA ASP A 1062 13.93 -16.52 -40.95
C ASP A 1062 14.22 -15.22 -41.74
N LEU A 1063 13.48 -14.13 -41.43
CA LEU A 1063 13.56 -12.83 -42.14
C LEU A 1063 15.01 -12.33 -42.32
N ILE A 1064 15.83 -12.43 -41.27
CA ILE A 1064 17.21 -11.94 -41.31
C ILE A 1064 18.06 -12.74 -42.31
N ASP A 1065 17.91 -14.06 -42.33
CA ASP A 1065 18.72 -14.91 -43.22
C ASP A 1065 18.30 -14.73 -44.68
N LEU A 1066 17.00 -14.56 -44.93
CA LEU A 1066 16.50 -14.18 -46.25
C LEU A 1066 17.07 -12.85 -46.74
N LEU A 1067 17.15 -11.83 -45.87
CA LEU A 1067 17.71 -10.51 -46.20
C LEU A 1067 19.22 -10.51 -46.49
N LYS A 1068 19.95 -11.51 -45.98
CA LYS A 1068 21.37 -11.70 -46.28
C LYS A 1068 21.59 -12.42 -47.59
N VAL A 1069 20.76 -13.41 -47.91
CA VAL A 1069 20.88 -14.22 -49.12
C VAL A 1069 20.35 -13.46 -50.34
N ASP A 1070 19.07 -13.06 -50.32
CA ASP A 1070 18.45 -12.32 -51.42
C ASP A 1070 17.22 -11.52 -50.92
N LYS A 1071 17.39 -10.19 -50.88
CA LYS A 1071 16.36 -9.25 -50.44
C LYS A 1071 15.12 -9.26 -51.35
N SER A 1072 15.28 -9.64 -52.62
CA SER A 1072 14.20 -9.69 -53.62
C SER A 1072 13.15 -10.72 -53.25
N LEU A 1073 13.56 -11.85 -52.65
CA LEU A 1073 12.64 -12.89 -52.17
C LEU A 1073 11.70 -12.36 -51.08
N VAL A 1074 12.22 -11.50 -50.18
CA VAL A 1074 11.41 -10.85 -49.14
C VAL A 1074 10.42 -9.88 -49.77
N VAL A 1075 10.86 -9.07 -50.73
CA VAL A 1075 10.01 -8.12 -51.47
C VAL A 1075 8.89 -8.84 -52.22
N ASP A 1076 9.19 -9.92 -52.94
CA ASP A 1076 8.19 -10.68 -53.70
C ASP A 1076 7.18 -11.38 -52.79
N LYS A 1077 7.64 -11.89 -51.64
CA LYS A 1077 6.76 -12.44 -50.61
C LYS A 1077 5.81 -11.35 -50.07
N LEU A 1078 6.32 -10.16 -49.78
CA LEU A 1078 5.51 -9.03 -49.30
C LEU A 1078 4.48 -8.57 -50.33
N LYS A 1079 4.88 -8.46 -51.60
CA LYS A 1079 3.98 -8.15 -52.71
C LYS A 1079 2.84 -9.16 -52.83
N LYS A 1080 3.15 -10.45 -52.65
CA LYS A 1080 2.15 -11.52 -52.68
C LYS A 1080 1.20 -11.49 -51.49
N GLU A 1081 1.72 -11.32 -50.27
CA GLU A 1081 0.91 -11.36 -49.04
C GLU A 1081 0.03 -10.11 -48.89
N PHE A 1082 0.57 -8.93 -49.20
CA PHE A 1082 -0.15 -7.66 -49.04
C PHE A 1082 -0.86 -7.18 -50.32
N GLY A 1083 -0.55 -7.75 -51.49
CA GLY A 1083 -1.11 -7.30 -52.77
C GLY A 1083 -0.65 -5.91 -53.20
N ILE A 1084 0.49 -5.43 -52.68
CA ILE A 1084 0.99 -4.05 -52.86
C ILE A 1084 2.36 -4.07 -53.54
N MET A 1085 2.52 -3.25 -54.57
CA MET A 1085 3.78 -3.13 -55.33
C MET A 1085 4.82 -2.22 -54.64
N LYS A 1086 4.39 -1.10 -54.05
CA LYS A 1086 5.20 -0.16 -53.25
C LYS A 1086 4.35 0.49 -52.16
N PHE A 1087 4.97 0.79 -51.03
CA PHE A 1087 4.38 1.56 -49.92
C PHE A 1087 4.67 3.06 -50.11
N ASP A 1088 3.87 3.91 -49.48
CA ASP A 1088 4.08 5.37 -49.51
C ASP A 1088 5.25 5.77 -48.58
N VAL A 1089 5.40 5.08 -47.44
CA VAL A 1089 6.58 5.23 -46.57
C VAL A 1089 6.85 3.96 -45.75
N VAL A 1090 8.14 3.68 -45.54
CA VAL A 1090 8.61 2.62 -44.63
C VAL A 1090 9.16 3.25 -43.34
N VAL A 1091 8.75 2.75 -42.18
CA VAL A 1091 9.18 3.24 -40.87
C VAL A 1091 9.68 2.13 -39.96
N GLY A 1092 10.44 2.46 -38.92
CA GLY A 1092 10.75 1.52 -37.84
C GLY A 1092 12.13 1.68 -37.20
N ASN A 1093 12.42 0.75 -36.29
CA ASN A 1093 13.71 0.59 -35.61
C ASN A 1093 14.32 -0.78 -35.99
N PRO A 1094 15.12 -0.86 -37.07
CA PRO A 1094 15.71 -2.11 -37.53
C PRO A 1094 16.67 -2.72 -36.48
N PRO A 1095 16.89 -4.05 -36.51
CA PRO A 1095 17.88 -4.69 -35.64
C PRO A 1095 19.29 -4.17 -35.97
N TYR A 1096 20.08 -3.87 -34.94
CA TYR A 1096 21.37 -3.21 -35.15
C TYR A 1096 22.50 -4.17 -35.51
N GLN A 1097 22.58 -5.32 -34.85
CA GLN A 1097 23.67 -6.27 -35.03
C GLN A 1097 23.22 -7.70 -34.72
N GLU A 1098 24.01 -8.68 -35.17
CA GLU A 1098 23.82 -10.08 -34.79
C GLU A 1098 24.27 -10.37 -33.35
N ASP A 1099 23.52 -11.23 -32.67
CA ASP A 1099 23.90 -11.78 -31.37
C ASP A 1099 24.80 -13.01 -31.59
N ASN A 1100 26.09 -12.80 -31.88
CA ASN A 1100 27.02 -13.90 -32.15
C ASN A 1100 27.92 -14.16 -30.93
N SER A 1101 27.62 -15.22 -30.15
CA SER A 1101 28.31 -15.51 -28.88
C SER A 1101 29.77 -15.97 -29.03
N ASP A 1102 30.21 -16.35 -30.23
CA ASP A 1102 31.51 -16.97 -30.51
C ASP A 1102 32.50 -16.07 -31.28
N SER A 1103 32.12 -14.83 -31.61
CA SER A 1103 33.00 -13.89 -32.33
C SER A 1103 33.18 -12.57 -31.57
N ASN A 1104 34.38 -12.00 -31.59
CA ASN A 1104 34.65 -10.68 -30.98
C ASN A 1104 34.15 -9.49 -31.84
N ARG A 1105 33.38 -9.74 -32.91
CA ARG A 1105 32.98 -8.70 -33.88
C ARG A 1105 31.58 -8.95 -34.45
N ASP A 1106 30.57 -8.42 -33.79
CA ASP A 1106 29.18 -8.48 -34.24
C ASP A 1106 29.00 -7.77 -35.60
N GLN A 1107 28.35 -8.44 -36.56
CA GLN A 1107 28.08 -7.86 -37.88
C GLN A 1107 26.84 -6.96 -37.84
N PRO A 1108 26.86 -5.79 -38.51
CA PRO A 1108 25.72 -4.88 -38.53
C PRO A 1108 24.58 -5.42 -39.41
N LEU A 1109 23.36 -5.47 -38.85
CA LEU A 1109 22.16 -5.95 -39.56
C LEU A 1109 21.34 -4.83 -40.18
N TYR A 1110 21.36 -3.63 -39.58
CA TYR A 1110 20.57 -2.49 -40.06
C TYR A 1110 20.80 -2.13 -41.54
N PRO A 1111 22.00 -2.29 -42.17
CA PRO A 1111 22.18 -2.02 -43.60
C PRO A 1111 21.22 -2.80 -44.50
N HIS A 1112 20.93 -4.06 -44.16
CA HIS A 1112 20.00 -4.89 -44.92
C HIS A 1112 18.57 -4.37 -44.87
N PHE A 1113 18.18 -3.73 -43.77
CA PHE A 1113 16.84 -3.14 -43.59
C PHE A 1113 16.71 -1.79 -44.28
N TYR A 1114 17.77 -0.99 -44.36
CA TYR A 1114 17.80 0.21 -45.22
C TYR A 1114 17.62 -0.17 -46.68
N ASP A 1115 18.38 -1.15 -47.18
CA ASP A 1115 18.25 -1.63 -48.55
C ASP A 1115 16.84 -2.18 -48.82
N LEU A 1116 16.27 -2.94 -47.87
CA LEU A 1116 14.89 -3.42 -48.00
C LEU A 1116 13.88 -2.26 -48.07
N ALA A 1117 14.04 -1.24 -47.23
CA ALA A 1117 13.17 -0.08 -47.23
C ALA A 1117 13.21 0.67 -48.57
N GLU A 1118 14.40 0.83 -49.18
CA GLU A 1118 14.58 1.42 -50.52
C GLU A 1118 13.88 0.61 -51.63
N MET A 1119 13.87 -0.72 -51.52
CA MET A 1119 13.18 -1.58 -52.48
C MET A 1119 11.65 -1.52 -52.35
N LEU A 1120 11.15 -1.31 -51.13
CA LEU A 1120 9.72 -1.34 -50.80
C LEU A 1120 9.03 0.02 -50.95
N SER A 1121 9.77 1.13 -50.86
CA SER A 1121 9.22 2.48 -50.88
C SER A 1121 10.21 3.50 -51.42
N ASN A 1122 9.68 4.59 -51.98
CA ASN A 1122 10.46 5.76 -52.36
C ASN A 1122 10.89 6.59 -51.13
N LYS A 1123 10.13 6.48 -50.02
CA LYS A 1123 10.36 7.18 -48.76
C LYS A 1123 10.60 6.22 -47.61
N TYR A 1124 11.53 6.54 -46.71
CA TYR A 1124 11.65 5.83 -45.44
C TYR A 1124 12.09 6.73 -44.29
N SER A 1125 11.75 6.33 -43.07
CA SER A 1125 12.28 6.89 -41.83
C SER A 1125 12.74 5.78 -40.88
N LEU A 1126 14.05 5.65 -40.68
CA LEU A 1126 14.64 4.61 -39.84
C LEU A 1126 15.57 5.21 -38.77
N ILE A 1127 15.66 4.54 -37.63
CA ILE A 1127 16.60 4.86 -36.55
C ILE A 1127 17.65 3.77 -36.42
N SER A 1128 18.93 4.13 -36.36
CA SER A 1128 20.04 3.16 -36.31
C SER A 1128 21.29 3.74 -35.64
N PRO A 1129 22.33 2.92 -35.35
CA PRO A 1129 23.61 3.43 -34.88
C PRO A 1129 24.25 4.38 -35.90
N GLY A 1130 24.85 5.46 -35.43
CA GLY A 1130 25.38 6.54 -36.28
C GLY A 1130 26.84 6.39 -36.71
N ARG A 1131 27.52 5.30 -36.36
CA ARG A 1131 28.96 5.10 -36.65
C ARG A 1131 29.32 5.25 -38.14
N PHE A 1132 28.45 4.76 -39.03
CA PHE A 1132 28.67 4.83 -40.48
C PHE A 1132 28.77 6.27 -41.00
N LEU A 1133 28.15 7.25 -40.32
CA LEU A 1133 28.22 8.67 -40.68
C LEU A 1133 29.65 9.22 -40.62
N PHE A 1134 30.51 8.61 -39.80
CA PHE A 1134 31.91 8.99 -39.64
C PHE A 1134 32.87 8.05 -40.37
N GLY A 1135 32.37 7.13 -41.21
CA GLY A 1135 33.19 6.13 -41.91
C GLY A 1135 33.88 5.13 -40.99
N ILE A 1136 33.41 4.99 -39.74
CA ILE A 1136 33.96 4.07 -38.74
C ILE A 1136 32.95 2.96 -38.42
N GLY A 1137 33.44 1.82 -37.91
CA GLY A 1137 32.59 0.70 -37.51
C GLY A 1137 32.83 -0.55 -38.34
N ALA A 1138 31.81 -1.41 -38.42
CA ALA A 1138 31.86 -2.71 -39.11
C ALA A 1138 31.02 -2.76 -40.39
N THR A 1139 30.36 -1.67 -40.77
CA THR A 1139 29.69 -1.55 -42.07
C THR A 1139 30.72 -1.42 -43.18
N SER A 1140 30.39 -1.92 -44.38
CA SER A 1140 31.32 -1.86 -45.50
C SER A 1140 31.54 -0.42 -45.99
N PRO A 1141 32.76 -0.05 -46.41
CA PRO A 1141 33.03 1.27 -46.98
C PRO A 1141 32.13 1.59 -48.18
N GLU A 1142 31.80 0.60 -49.01
CA GLU A 1142 30.93 0.75 -50.18
C GLU A 1142 29.51 1.16 -49.75
N TRP A 1143 28.97 0.53 -48.70
CA TRP A 1143 27.65 0.87 -48.19
C TRP A 1143 27.65 2.23 -47.48
N ASN A 1144 28.70 2.55 -46.71
CA ASN A 1144 28.83 3.87 -46.10
C ASN A 1144 28.86 4.97 -47.17
N ASN A 1145 29.66 4.78 -48.23
CA ASN A 1145 29.72 5.71 -49.35
C ASN A 1145 28.38 5.82 -50.07
N LYS A 1146 27.67 4.71 -50.29
CA LYS A 1146 26.30 4.72 -50.84
C LYS A 1146 25.40 5.64 -50.03
N MET A 1147 25.37 5.50 -48.71
CA MET A 1147 24.50 6.30 -47.83
C MET A 1147 24.93 7.77 -47.75
N LEU A 1148 26.25 8.05 -47.73
CA LEU A 1148 26.78 9.41 -47.59
C LEU A 1148 26.69 10.22 -48.89
N SER A 1149 26.73 9.56 -50.05
CA SER A 1149 26.64 10.20 -51.37
C SER A 1149 25.24 10.22 -51.97
N ASP A 1150 24.24 9.61 -51.31
CA ASP A 1150 22.85 9.67 -51.76
C ASP A 1150 22.29 11.09 -51.56
N ASP A 1151 21.98 11.77 -52.67
CA ASP A 1151 21.38 13.12 -52.70
C ASP A 1151 19.97 13.17 -52.08
N HIS A 1152 19.37 12.02 -51.77
CA HIS A 1152 18.00 11.89 -51.28
C HIS A 1152 17.90 11.56 -49.79
N ILE A 1153 19.02 11.36 -49.09
CA ILE A 1153 19.05 10.99 -47.65
C ILE A 1153 19.42 12.19 -46.79
N LYS A 1154 18.74 12.36 -45.67
CA LYS A 1154 19.04 13.38 -44.66
C LYS A 1154 19.08 12.81 -43.25
N VAL A 1155 20.07 13.26 -42.48
CA VAL A 1155 20.11 13.05 -41.02
C VAL A 1155 19.17 14.06 -40.36
N ILE A 1156 18.05 13.59 -39.81
CA ILE A 1156 17.08 14.44 -39.12
C ILE A 1156 17.53 14.74 -37.69
N HIS A 1157 18.09 13.73 -37.03
CA HIS A 1157 18.59 13.85 -35.67
C HIS A 1157 19.77 12.92 -35.45
N PHE A 1158 20.76 13.38 -34.69
CA PHE A 1158 21.88 12.58 -34.23
C PHE A 1158 22.15 12.89 -32.77
N GLU A 1159 22.24 11.86 -31.94
CA GLU A 1159 22.59 11.96 -30.54
C GLU A 1159 23.80 11.08 -30.25
N GLN A 1160 24.88 11.69 -29.77
CA GLN A 1160 26.14 10.99 -29.48
C GLN A 1160 26.01 10.10 -28.25
N LYS A 1161 25.22 10.53 -27.26
CA LYS A 1161 24.97 9.82 -26.00
C LYS A 1161 23.67 9.02 -26.09
N SER A 1162 23.79 7.74 -26.41
CA SER A 1162 22.63 6.88 -26.68
C SER A 1162 21.66 6.75 -25.50
N ASP A 1163 22.12 6.93 -24.26
CA ASP A 1163 21.30 6.89 -23.05
C ASP A 1163 20.27 8.03 -22.96
N MET A 1164 20.47 9.12 -23.71
CA MET A 1164 19.50 10.21 -23.88
C MET A 1164 18.31 9.81 -24.77
N ILE A 1165 18.47 8.80 -25.64
CA ILE A 1165 17.42 8.27 -26.53
C ILE A 1165 16.86 6.96 -25.96
N PHE A 1166 17.73 6.01 -25.62
CA PHE A 1166 17.41 4.70 -25.06
C PHE A 1166 17.99 4.58 -23.64
N PRO A 1167 17.20 4.87 -22.59
CA PRO A 1167 17.67 4.83 -21.22
C PRO A 1167 18.24 3.45 -20.86
N ASN A 1168 19.45 3.44 -20.29
CA ASN A 1168 20.20 2.23 -19.89
C ASN A 1168 20.77 1.38 -21.04
N THR A 1169 20.81 1.89 -22.28
CA THR A 1169 21.48 1.23 -23.42
C THR A 1169 22.66 2.05 -23.92
N ASP A 1170 23.86 1.45 -23.94
CA ASP A 1170 25.05 2.02 -24.59
C ASP A 1170 25.16 1.53 -26.05
N ILE A 1171 24.84 2.43 -26.99
CA ILE A 1171 25.00 2.24 -28.43
C ILE A 1171 26.23 3.06 -28.84
N LYS A 1172 27.35 2.37 -28.95
CA LYS A 1172 28.62 3.03 -29.22
C LYS A 1172 28.55 3.80 -30.55
N GLY A 1173 28.96 5.07 -30.53
CA GLY A 1173 28.98 5.93 -31.73
C GLY A 1173 27.67 6.67 -31.99
N GLY A 1174 26.73 6.65 -31.04
CA GLY A 1174 25.51 7.44 -31.07
C GLY A 1174 24.41 6.81 -31.93
N VAL A 1175 23.25 7.48 -31.93
CA VAL A 1175 22.03 7.08 -32.63
C VAL A 1175 21.67 8.16 -33.65
N ALA A 1176 21.32 7.74 -34.86
CA ALA A 1176 20.89 8.60 -35.95
C ALA A 1176 19.45 8.25 -36.37
N ILE A 1177 18.64 9.27 -36.59
CA ILE A 1177 17.34 9.17 -37.28
C ILE A 1177 17.55 9.69 -38.70
N LEU A 1178 17.33 8.82 -39.68
CA LEU A 1178 17.41 9.16 -41.09
C LEU A 1178 16.02 9.29 -41.71
N TYR A 1179 15.91 10.19 -42.67
CA TYR A 1179 14.79 10.29 -43.60
C TYR A 1179 15.32 10.27 -45.03
N ARG A 1180 14.64 9.56 -45.92
CA ARG A 1180 14.94 9.54 -47.35
C ARG A 1180 13.67 9.78 -48.15
N ASP A 1181 13.78 10.54 -49.24
CA ASP A 1181 12.76 10.66 -50.28
C ASP A 1181 13.43 10.70 -51.67
N SER A 1182 13.28 9.62 -52.46
CA SER A 1182 13.89 9.54 -53.80
C SER A 1182 13.37 10.59 -54.78
N ASN A 1183 12.24 11.23 -54.48
CA ASN A 1183 11.65 12.23 -55.36
C ASN A 1183 12.18 13.65 -55.05
N ARG A 1184 12.95 13.82 -53.97
CA ARG A 1184 13.44 15.12 -53.51
C ARG A 1184 14.96 15.09 -53.32
N ALA A 1185 15.66 16.00 -53.99
CA ALA A 1185 17.07 16.23 -53.72
C ALA A 1185 17.21 16.98 -52.39
N LEU A 1186 17.64 16.28 -51.34
CA LEU A 1186 17.94 16.81 -50.01
C LEU A 1186 19.39 17.27 -49.88
N GLY A 1187 20.24 16.88 -50.84
CA GLY A 1187 21.68 17.10 -50.85
C GLY A 1187 22.41 15.95 -50.15
N PRO A 1188 23.60 15.56 -50.63
CA PRO A 1188 24.33 14.42 -50.08
C PRO A 1188 24.85 14.79 -48.69
N ILE A 1189 24.93 13.80 -47.80
CA ILE A 1189 25.49 14.01 -46.46
C ILE A 1189 26.98 14.37 -46.56
N GLY A 1190 27.71 13.72 -47.46
CA GLY A 1190 29.14 13.93 -47.67
C GLY A 1190 29.93 13.69 -46.38
N THR A 1191 30.49 14.75 -45.81
CA THR A 1191 31.18 14.72 -44.51
C THR A 1191 30.23 15.12 -43.39
N PHE A 1192 29.84 14.16 -42.53
CA PHE A 1192 28.96 14.45 -41.39
C PHE A 1192 29.71 15.11 -40.22
N THR A 1193 29.16 16.20 -39.68
CA THR A 1193 29.61 16.83 -38.42
C THR A 1193 28.45 17.29 -37.56
N ILE A 1194 28.61 17.17 -36.24
CA ILE A 1194 27.59 17.54 -35.24
C ILE A 1194 27.55 19.07 -35.03
N SER A 1195 28.68 19.75 -35.22
CA SER A 1195 28.77 21.20 -35.01
C SER A 1195 28.10 21.96 -36.15
N LYS A 1196 27.15 22.83 -35.79
CA LYS A 1196 26.47 23.72 -36.73
C LYS A 1196 27.48 24.68 -37.39
N GLU A 1197 28.47 25.11 -36.63
CA GLU A 1197 29.55 26.00 -37.07
C GLU A 1197 30.46 25.30 -38.08
N LEU A 1198 30.85 24.04 -37.83
CA LEU A 1198 31.64 23.25 -38.79
C LEU A 1198 30.85 22.95 -40.07
N ASN A 1199 29.56 22.62 -39.97
CA ASN A 1199 28.70 22.47 -41.15
C ASN A 1199 28.62 23.76 -41.97
N TYR A 1200 28.50 24.91 -41.30
CA TYR A 1200 28.49 26.21 -41.97
C TYR A 1200 29.83 26.50 -42.68
N ILE A 1201 30.96 26.19 -42.04
CA ILE A 1201 32.30 26.35 -42.62
C ILE A 1201 32.50 25.40 -43.81
N LEU A 1202 32.17 24.11 -43.65
CA LEU A 1202 32.28 23.09 -44.70
C LEU A 1202 31.51 23.53 -45.96
N ASN A 1203 30.25 23.91 -45.81
CA ASN A 1203 29.41 24.39 -46.90
C ASN A 1203 29.95 25.65 -47.59
N LYS A 1204 30.69 26.51 -46.88
CA LYS A 1204 31.35 27.68 -47.47
C LYS A 1204 32.63 27.32 -48.22
N VAL A 1205 33.39 26.35 -47.73
CA VAL A 1205 34.69 25.94 -48.29
C VAL A 1205 34.49 25.07 -49.54
N GLU A 1206 33.57 24.10 -49.52
CA GLU A 1206 33.29 23.24 -50.68
C GLU A 1206 32.80 24.04 -51.90
N LYS A 1207 31.96 25.07 -51.69
CA LYS A 1207 31.44 25.94 -52.76
C LYS A 1207 32.52 26.78 -53.46
N LYS A 1208 33.74 26.87 -52.93
CA LYS A 1208 34.86 27.64 -53.50
C LYS A 1208 35.90 26.79 -54.24
N GLY A 1209 35.68 25.49 -54.37
CA GLY A 1209 36.67 24.57 -54.93
C GLY A 1209 37.75 24.25 -53.90
N PHE A 1210 37.56 23.16 -53.16
CA PHE A 1210 38.50 22.70 -52.15
C PHE A 1210 39.56 21.78 -52.78
N ASN A 1211 40.84 22.19 -52.75
CA ASN A 1211 41.95 21.30 -53.09
C ASN A 1211 42.62 20.83 -51.78
N PRO A 1212 42.44 19.56 -51.38
CA PRO A 1212 42.96 19.05 -50.11
C PRO A 1212 44.47 19.22 -50.02
N ILE A 1213 44.99 19.61 -48.85
CA ILE A 1213 46.45 19.62 -48.59
C ILE A 1213 47.08 18.24 -48.82
N SER A 1214 46.32 17.14 -48.64
CA SER A 1214 46.76 15.77 -48.95
C SER A 1214 47.07 15.54 -50.43
N ASN A 1215 46.50 16.35 -51.33
CA ASN A 1215 46.81 16.32 -52.77
C ASN A 1215 48.04 17.18 -53.11
N ILE A 1216 48.51 17.99 -52.17
CA ILE A 1216 49.63 18.94 -52.33
C ILE A 1216 50.89 18.41 -51.61
N ILE A 1217 50.72 17.64 -50.54
CA ILE A 1217 51.81 17.10 -49.72
C ILE A 1217 51.71 15.57 -49.68
N PHE A 1218 52.62 14.91 -50.40
CA PHE A 1218 52.88 13.48 -50.32
C PHE A 1218 54.28 13.25 -49.72
N GLY A 1219 54.40 12.26 -48.84
CA GLY A 1219 55.69 11.86 -48.28
C GLY A 1219 56.53 11.10 -49.31
N ASN A 1220 57.79 11.50 -49.52
CA ASN A 1220 58.68 10.95 -50.55
C ASN A 1220 59.26 9.53 -50.24
N SER A 1221 58.60 8.70 -49.43
CA SER A 1221 59.15 7.38 -49.10
C SER A 1221 58.13 6.37 -48.59
N SER A 1222 57.71 5.45 -49.45
CA SER A 1222 57.20 4.13 -49.04
C SER A 1222 58.38 3.17 -48.88
N TYR A 1223 58.80 2.85 -47.66
CA TYR A 1223 59.84 1.84 -47.45
C TYR A 1223 59.22 0.44 -47.41
N LYS A 1224 59.48 -0.37 -48.44
CA LYS A 1224 59.22 -1.81 -48.42
C LYS A 1224 60.46 -2.52 -47.88
N LEU A 1225 60.35 -3.21 -46.74
CA LEU A 1225 61.43 -4.06 -46.25
C LEU A 1225 61.57 -5.28 -47.17
N THR A 1226 62.79 -5.56 -47.62
CA THR A 1226 63.11 -6.78 -48.38
C THR A 1226 63.31 -7.97 -47.44
N GLU A 1227 63.24 -9.18 -47.97
CA GLU A 1227 63.40 -10.41 -47.18
C GLU A 1227 64.78 -10.53 -46.51
N THR A 1228 65.78 -9.78 -46.97
CA THR A 1228 67.14 -9.74 -46.43
C THR A 1228 67.19 -9.29 -44.97
N VAL A 1229 66.36 -8.31 -44.57
CA VAL A 1229 66.32 -7.81 -43.18
C VAL A 1229 65.99 -8.90 -42.17
N PHE A 1230 65.12 -9.86 -42.54
CA PHE A 1230 64.75 -10.98 -41.69
C PHE A 1230 65.75 -12.15 -41.76
N LYS A 1231 66.58 -12.20 -42.82
CA LYS A 1231 67.71 -13.16 -42.89
C LYS A 1231 68.86 -12.72 -41.99
N ASP A 1232 69.17 -11.42 -41.98
CA ASP A 1232 70.28 -10.87 -41.23
C ASP A 1232 69.95 -10.69 -39.74
N ASN A 1233 68.66 -10.57 -39.39
CA ASN A 1233 68.17 -10.42 -38.01
C ASN A 1233 66.95 -11.35 -37.75
N PRO A 1234 67.17 -12.66 -37.55
CA PRO A 1234 66.12 -13.67 -37.45
C PRO A 1234 65.17 -13.46 -36.24
N GLU A 1235 65.62 -12.75 -35.21
CA GLU A 1235 64.84 -12.47 -34.01
C GLU A 1235 63.64 -11.54 -34.25
N PHE A 1236 63.63 -10.79 -35.37
CA PHE A 1236 62.50 -9.93 -35.75
C PHE A 1236 61.27 -10.73 -36.19
N GLU A 1237 61.45 -11.98 -36.63
CA GLU A 1237 60.37 -12.85 -37.08
C GLU A 1237 59.40 -13.24 -35.94
N LYS A 1238 59.85 -13.15 -34.68
CA LYS A 1238 59.02 -13.38 -33.48
C LYS A 1238 58.30 -12.13 -32.97
N ARG A 1239 58.58 -10.95 -33.54
CA ARG A 1239 58.06 -9.66 -33.06
C ARG A 1239 56.91 -9.10 -33.90
N VAL A 1240 56.65 -9.66 -35.07
CA VAL A 1240 55.60 -9.23 -36.00
C VAL A 1240 54.86 -10.44 -36.56
N SER A 1241 53.57 -10.27 -36.92
CA SER A 1241 52.80 -11.37 -37.50
C SER A 1241 53.22 -11.66 -38.95
N LYS A 1242 53.00 -12.88 -39.44
CA LYS A 1242 53.37 -13.32 -40.80
C LYS A 1242 52.73 -12.44 -41.89
N ALA A 1243 51.55 -11.85 -41.62
CA ALA A 1243 50.82 -10.95 -42.50
C ALA A 1243 51.43 -9.53 -42.56
N GLU A 1244 52.15 -9.11 -41.52
CA GLU A 1244 52.72 -7.75 -41.37
C GLU A 1244 54.20 -7.69 -41.72
N ARG A 1245 54.81 -8.81 -42.13
CA ARG A 1245 56.24 -8.96 -42.46
C ARG A 1245 56.77 -7.97 -43.51
N LYS A 1246 55.89 -7.45 -44.38
CA LYS A 1246 56.22 -6.47 -45.44
C LYS A 1246 55.63 -5.08 -45.18
N SER A 1247 55.07 -4.84 -43.99
CA SER A 1247 54.38 -3.60 -43.62
C SER A 1247 55.13 -2.87 -42.51
N LEU A 1248 55.37 -1.57 -42.69
CA LEU A 1248 55.79 -0.64 -41.64
C LEU A 1248 54.61 0.31 -41.36
N GLY A 1249 54.03 0.24 -40.17
CA GLY A 1249 52.95 1.15 -39.76
C GLY A 1249 53.48 2.58 -39.62
N SER A 1250 52.88 3.53 -40.34
CA SER A 1250 53.28 4.94 -40.33
C SER A 1250 52.78 5.68 -39.09
N ASN A 1251 53.45 5.53 -37.95
CA ASN A 1251 53.19 6.39 -36.79
C ASN A 1251 53.79 7.81 -36.92
N ALA A 1252 54.17 8.24 -38.11
CA ALA A 1252 54.71 9.58 -38.36
C ALA A 1252 53.67 10.72 -38.32
N LEU A 1253 52.36 10.42 -38.19
CA LEU A 1253 51.33 11.43 -37.88
C LEU A 1253 50.75 11.32 -36.46
N VAL A 1254 51.25 10.37 -35.65
CA VAL A 1254 50.80 10.19 -34.25
C VAL A 1254 51.41 11.23 -33.30
N LYS A 1255 52.19 12.20 -33.80
CA LYS A 1255 52.68 13.35 -33.01
C LYS A 1255 52.36 14.73 -33.60
N SER A 1256 51.23 14.89 -34.30
CA SER A 1256 50.69 16.22 -34.66
C SER A 1256 49.84 16.87 -33.55
N ILE A 1257 50.15 16.61 -32.27
CA ILE A 1257 49.64 17.39 -31.12
C ILE A 1257 50.35 18.76 -31.01
N ILE A 1258 51.27 19.08 -31.93
CA ILE A 1258 52.00 20.37 -31.95
C ILE A 1258 51.35 21.43 -32.86
N LEU A 1259 50.27 21.14 -33.61
CA LEU A 1259 49.52 22.22 -34.29
C LEU A 1259 48.50 22.92 -33.37
N CYS A 1260 47.95 22.22 -32.38
CA CYS A 1260 47.03 22.83 -31.40
C CYS A 1260 47.74 23.71 -30.35
N LYS A 1261 49.08 23.68 -30.28
CA LYS A 1261 49.86 24.53 -29.37
C LYS A 1261 50.38 25.83 -29.99
N ILE A 1262 50.12 26.09 -31.28
CA ILE A 1262 50.53 27.33 -31.97
C ILE A 1262 49.37 28.34 -32.09
N LEU A 1263 48.11 27.93 -31.87
CA LEU A 1263 46.93 28.80 -32.09
C LEU A 1263 46.28 29.41 -30.85
N TYR A 1264 46.91 29.33 -29.66
CA TYR A 1264 46.46 30.13 -28.52
C TYR A 1264 47.63 30.72 -27.75
N ASN A 1265 47.86 32.03 -27.97
CA ASN A 1265 48.24 32.99 -26.94
C ASN A 1265 48.22 34.42 -27.50
N VAL A 1266 47.12 35.16 -27.29
CA VAL A 1266 47.13 36.56 -26.81
C VAL A 1266 45.84 36.83 -26.00
N LEU A 1267 45.94 36.61 -24.68
CA LEU A 1267 45.58 37.51 -23.55
C LEU A 1267 44.11 38.00 -23.31
N PRO A 1268 43.80 38.50 -22.08
CA PRO A 1268 42.56 38.23 -21.34
C PRO A 1268 41.63 39.46 -21.19
N VAL A 1269 40.54 39.27 -20.43
CA VAL A 1269 39.77 40.23 -19.58
C VAL A 1269 38.28 40.43 -19.97
N SER A 1270 37.42 40.23 -18.94
CA SER A 1270 36.02 40.68 -18.70
C SER A 1270 34.94 40.24 -19.71
N HIS A 1271 33.79 39.67 -19.34
CA HIS A 1271 32.97 39.74 -18.13
C HIS A 1271 32.21 38.42 -17.93
#